data_AF-A0A8W8KCW5-F1
#
_entry.id   AF-A0A8W8KCW5-F1
#
_cell.length_a   1.000
_cell.length_b   1.000
_cell.length_c   1.000
_cell.angle_alpha   90.00
_cell.angle_beta   90.00
_cell.angle_gamma   90.00
#
_symmetry.space_group_name_H-M   'P 1'
#
loop_
_entity.id
_entity.type
_entity.pdbx_description
1 polymer ?
#
loop_
_entity_poly.entity_id
_entity_poly.type
_entity_poly.pdbx_seq_one_letter_code
_entity_poly.pdbx_strand_id
1 'polypeptide(L)'
;MSNFKLKDPQTCRIFFSSPFGGMEDEREELTRKYFPQIQHFCSLHGVNFVAVDMRWGITSEASSNSQVINICLRELDRSDFFAGFFGQRYGWHGRDDDNLQDNFDNALRRYPWLENFRDKSVTELEFLHGHLNNPGALPAVICFRDKSYDDKEREKAQEKGDKKQIFKYSAESDKSTKLMEDLKLRCDQTKEKTYGVHLSYPDPLEGAKLMFDAIWKFLNNVLPELQTVTTETKRSKLLAQHDAFLASRHKMYGVGDKNIRSLLNLLNEECPSPLLVTGSSGIGKSTLLSVFISRVKSEYRSQFSVAYHCVGHAEESSGPDQILQRLTEELEFASDVMEGKEEKKSQKKTEVQDVRDIINQLAAAISKIQSKGKQCIVIIDGVEKASKAKRTEEVLFWLPHKLPEGTIVIVSANSSQPEILDELSKRSFNKMEIQEMSEEMRQEFAKKTLMERGKELSPSQMKKIVETAAAENPRYLKVLLNELIVFGYFRLLDQKIDSLVKCESIDELFEKVLERLEDDNKESGYEGNLVEQVTCVIFLSRQGMSEAEIVNMFNIPSHVWSPFFFSINMYLLNQGGLIKFGFQELKDAVERKYLSVETIRKKYTQLIADYFEEQMQRLPKLKSSWKNNDLARVSLELPFAYQSLNDLPNLANTLTHLSVLSCLIEKQCLTELYDLWESTGYGWRQITERYLTAVDVQVADVYIIQQEEGTIHQQTPGSLVMDNLLDIFNLLDYVHHFDGCEKVLLRLLHMEDQNVNEVNMKESLNRESAMYKLATTYHNNSKLQKSLDIHLQVLKDRERRVPDLKNACSEDLERLGNSYNGIGTNYLIIGDYMKAEEYLKKSLECSEKGQDKNNESICHMNLANIYTEMGEHHKAMKCLEKAIQLTKEVYYGHQPLYLGLLYNNMGLCHRRLNRVDDAEKYYQLSLDVKRNTVGDHHPLLCQTYTCLSVIETLRGDEEKALQYNQLAVDIYKRNDTPENDMVYVRCKENVILNLLNLDRKAEAGLLYIPFFELLEKEMKNGNSHLIDGTLPLIHMDILKYLIKNKQEEVARKVLKTLVKTKAVTPLDYVLLKEVNTKLNPGDKAQENDDYDGSMSVDEALKEWPSDSKLLEYKIRNLINSEDSQELIDFFNSVCPEIYNITSLVNFILGMFATTEKFSNKMFVEFNENALSHLPKTEVECIKNCLRNTAESYEREKILEKSLELYKQWIEIDIDNPYPYFKVSYCLALSTGDIDEAKKYCTEARERAEKSGPSQAQLLQKILQLWGFLEEAEESKKSD
;
A
#
# COMPACT_ATOMS: atom_id res chain seq x y z
N MET A 1 -36.41 52.67 -12.82
CA MET A 1 -35.58 52.01 -11.78
C MET A 1 -34.26 51.41 -12.31
N SER A 2 -33.93 51.54 -13.60
CA SER A 2 -32.85 50.79 -14.27
C SER A 2 -31.41 51.31 -14.07
N ASN A 3 -31.14 52.18 -13.08
CA ASN A 3 -29.81 52.77 -12.86
C ASN A 3 -29.37 52.78 -11.37
N PHE A 4 -29.97 51.94 -10.52
CA PHE A 4 -29.57 51.86 -9.11
C PHE A 4 -28.22 51.14 -8.97
N LYS A 5 -27.34 51.64 -8.09
CA LYS A 5 -26.07 51.00 -7.73
C LYS A 5 -26.04 50.75 -6.22
N LEU A 6 -25.42 49.64 -5.82
CA LEU A 6 -25.19 49.36 -4.40
C LEU A 6 -24.42 50.50 -3.74
N LYS A 7 -24.77 50.84 -2.49
CA LYS A 7 -24.09 51.86 -1.69
C LYS A 7 -22.65 51.44 -1.36
N ASP A 8 -22.43 50.14 -1.17
CA ASP A 8 -21.13 49.49 -1.07
C ASP A 8 -20.98 48.49 -2.23
N PRO A 9 -19.99 48.64 -3.13
CA PRO A 9 -19.79 47.73 -4.25
C PRO A 9 -19.59 46.26 -3.85
N GLN A 10 -19.18 45.99 -2.60
CA GLN A 10 -18.90 44.64 -2.11
C GLN A 10 -20.01 44.09 -1.19
N THR A 11 -21.03 44.88 -0.86
CA THR A 11 -22.09 44.45 0.07
C THR A 11 -23.47 44.88 -0.41
N CYS A 12 -24.41 43.95 -0.49
CA CYS A 12 -25.83 44.21 -0.68
C CYS A 12 -26.58 44.03 0.64
N ARG A 13 -27.11 45.14 1.19
CA ARG A 13 -27.88 45.17 2.44
C ARG A 13 -29.38 45.28 2.17
N ILE A 14 -30.17 44.37 2.70
CA ILE A 14 -31.63 44.38 2.54
C ILE A 14 -32.31 44.49 3.90
N PHE A 15 -33.14 45.52 4.08
CA PHE A 15 -33.84 45.78 5.34
C PHE A 15 -35.22 45.14 5.37
N PHE A 16 -35.50 44.31 6.38
CA PHE A 16 -36.77 43.60 6.54
C PHE A 16 -37.61 44.20 7.68
N SER A 17 -38.58 45.04 7.32
CA SER A 17 -39.44 45.77 8.26
C SER A 17 -40.79 45.07 8.45
N SER A 18 -41.14 44.75 9.70
CA SER A 18 -42.51 44.32 10.07
C SER A 18 -42.76 44.48 11.58
N PRO A 19 -44.01 44.44 12.07
CA PRO A 19 -44.36 44.63 13.50
C PRO A 19 -43.90 43.50 14.42
N PHE A 20 -43.37 43.83 15.60
CA PHE A 20 -42.87 42.87 16.60
C PHE A 20 -43.90 41.81 17.03
N GLY A 21 -43.94 40.65 16.37
CA GLY A 21 -44.88 39.56 16.63
C GLY A 21 -46.11 39.57 15.71
N GLY A 22 -46.53 38.39 15.28
CA GLY A 22 -47.53 38.15 14.25
C GLY A 22 -46.93 37.87 12.87
N MET A 23 -45.63 38.06 12.65
CA MET A 23 -44.96 37.90 11.34
C MET A 23 -43.70 37.02 11.46
N GLU A 24 -43.69 36.10 12.43
CA GLU A 24 -42.56 35.19 12.66
C GLU A 24 -42.42 34.17 11.53
N ASP A 25 -43.54 33.65 11.03
CA ASP A 25 -43.56 32.57 10.04
C ASP A 25 -42.98 33.02 8.69
N GLU A 26 -43.33 34.22 8.20
CA GLU A 26 -42.74 34.78 6.97
C GLU A 26 -41.22 34.97 7.10
N ARG A 27 -40.78 35.45 8.26
CA ARG A 27 -39.36 35.73 8.54
C ARG A 27 -38.56 34.44 8.61
N GLU A 28 -39.16 33.42 9.21
CA GLU A 28 -38.55 32.11 9.31
C GLU A 28 -38.38 31.47 7.93
N GLU A 29 -39.42 31.51 7.10
CA GLU A 29 -39.36 31.00 5.72
C GLU A 29 -38.30 31.76 4.89
N LEU A 30 -38.25 33.09 5.01
CA LEU A 30 -37.20 33.91 4.40
C LEU A 30 -35.80 33.50 4.86
N THR A 31 -35.61 33.29 6.15
CA THR A 31 -34.30 32.99 6.75
C THR A 31 -33.83 31.58 6.39
N ARG A 32 -34.71 30.59 6.46
CA ARG A 32 -34.39 29.17 6.21
C ARG A 32 -34.20 28.87 4.73
N LYS A 33 -35.05 29.43 3.86
CA LYS A 33 -35.14 29.01 2.45
C LYS A 33 -34.54 30.01 1.47
N TYR A 34 -34.86 31.29 1.62
CA TYR A 34 -34.62 32.29 0.58
C TYR A 34 -33.33 33.09 0.77
N PHE A 35 -32.95 33.41 2.01
CA PHE A 35 -31.69 34.10 2.30
C PHE A 35 -30.46 33.31 1.85
N PRO A 36 -30.36 31.98 2.04
CA PRO A 36 -29.24 31.19 1.51
C PRO A 36 -29.13 31.28 -0.02
N GLN A 37 -30.27 31.28 -0.73
CA GLN A 37 -30.30 31.41 -2.19
C GLN A 37 -29.80 32.78 -2.65
N ILE A 38 -30.31 33.86 -2.04
CA ILE A 38 -29.86 35.23 -2.33
C ILE A 38 -28.37 35.37 -2.03
N GLN A 39 -27.92 34.83 -0.90
CA GLN A 39 -26.52 34.88 -0.50
C GLN A 39 -25.62 34.18 -1.51
N HIS A 40 -26.01 33.00 -1.98
CA HIS A 40 -25.26 32.28 -2.99
C HIS A 40 -25.18 33.09 -4.30
N PHE A 41 -26.31 33.61 -4.78
CA PHE A 41 -26.37 34.44 -5.97
C PHE A 41 -25.46 35.66 -5.87
N CYS A 42 -25.52 36.41 -4.76
CA CYS A 42 -24.62 37.54 -4.52
C CYS A 42 -23.14 37.11 -4.49
N SER A 43 -22.83 35.97 -3.87
CA SER A 43 -21.45 35.47 -3.76
C SER A 43 -20.85 35.09 -5.12
N LEU A 44 -21.65 34.54 -6.05
CA LEU A 44 -21.21 34.26 -7.43
C LEU A 44 -20.80 35.55 -8.17
N HIS A 45 -21.37 36.68 -7.78
CA HIS A 45 -21.06 38.00 -8.34
C HIS A 45 -20.04 38.78 -7.48
N GLY A 46 -19.39 38.13 -6.51
CA GLY A 46 -18.39 38.75 -5.63
C GLY A 46 -18.96 39.75 -4.61
N VAL A 47 -20.27 39.72 -4.34
CA VAL A 47 -20.97 40.64 -3.44
C VAL A 47 -21.45 39.90 -2.18
N ASN A 48 -21.25 40.49 -1.01
CA ASN A 48 -21.73 39.94 0.26
C ASN A 48 -23.19 40.33 0.52
N PHE A 49 -24.05 39.36 0.84
CA PHE A 49 -25.44 39.61 1.21
C PHE A 49 -25.60 39.78 2.72
N VAL A 50 -26.30 40.84 3.13
CA VAL A 50 -26.64 41.12 4.54
C VAL A 50 -28.14 41.36 4.66
N ALA A 51 -28.85 40.42 5.27
CA ALA A 51 -30.23 40.60 5.70
C ALA A 51 -30.25 41.39 7.01
N VAL A 52 -30.83 42.59 7.00
CA VAL A 52 -30.97 43.45 8.17
C VAL A 52 -32.33 43.20 8.80
N ASP A 53 -32.35 42.37 9.85
CA ASP A 53 -33.51 42.11 10.70
C ASP A 53 -33.25 42.65 12.12
N MET A 54 -33.85 43.80 12.42
CA MET A 54 -33.60 44.54 13.65
C MET A 54 -34.22 43.90 14.90
N ARG A 55 -35.01 42.82 14.76
CA ARG A 55 -35.56 42.11 15.94
C ARG A 55 -34.52 41.27 16.69
N TRP A 56 -33.47 40.84 16.00
CA TRP A 56 -32.28 40.23 16.59
C TRP A 56 -31.16 41.25 16.85
N GLY A 57 -31.16 42.37 16.12
CA GLY A 57 -30.12 43.41 16.22
C GLY A 57 -30.32 44.44 17.34
N ILE A 58 -31.47 44.45 18.02
CA ILE A 58 -31.74 45.36 19.14
C ILE A 58 -31.65 44.58 20.46
N THR A 59 -30.63 44.89 21.25
CA THR A 59 -30.44 44.27 22.58
C THR A 59 -31.46 44.78 23.60
N SER A 60 -31.69 44.01 24.66
CA SER A 60 -32.53 44.43 25.81
C SER A 60 -32.03 45.74 26.44
N GLU A 61 -30.71 45.95 26.42
CA GLU A 61 -30.06 47.16 26.90
C GLU A 61 -30.29 48.36 25.96
N ALA A 62 -30.20 48.17 24.63
CA ALA A 62 -30.55 49.20 23.65
C ALA A 62 -32.04 49.59 23.71
N SER A 63 -32.91 48.63 24.01
CA SER A 63 -34.33 48.86 24.27
C SER A 63 -34.58 49.60 25.60
N SER A 64 -33.74 49.39 26.61
CA SER A 64 -33.83 50.07 27.91
C SER A 64 -33.28 51.50 27.89
N ASN A 65 -32.34 51.77 26.98
CA ASN A 65 -31.71 53.08 26.76
C ASN A 65 -32.41 53.93 25.68
N SER A 66 -33.63 53.57 25.30
CA SER A 66 -34.47 54.28 24.34
C SER A 66 -33.78 54.61 23.01
N GLN A 67 -33.08 53.63 22.40
CA GLN A 67 -32.36 53.80 21.13
C GLN A 67 -32.99 53.11 19.92
N VAL A 68 -34.14 52.44 20.08
CA VAL A 68 -34.77 51.56 19.08
C VAL A 68 -34.99 52.26 17.74
N ILE A 69 -35.69 53.40 17.73
CA ILE A 69 -36.01 54.14 16.49
C ILE A 69 -34.72 54.61 15.79
N ASN A 70 -33.77 55.16 16.55
CA ASN A 70 -32.51 55.66 16.01
C ASN A 70 -31.67 54.54 15.36
N ILE A 71 -31.62 53.36 15.98
CA ILE A 71 -30.89 52.21 15.45
C ILE A 71 -31.57 51.68 14.17
N CYS A 72 -32.89 51.50 14.16
CA CYS A 72 -33.62 51.03 12.97
C CYS A 72 -33.41 51.95 11.75
N LEU A 73 -33.60 53.26 11.91
CA LEU A 73 -33.47 54.21 10.81
C LEU A 73 -32.02 54.35 10.32
N ARG A 74 -31.04 54.24 11.23
CA ARG A 74 -29.61 54.27 10.87
C ARG A 74 -29.20 53.05 10.07
N GLU A 75 -29.73 51.87 10.39
CA GLU A 75 -29.46 50.68 9.58
C GLU A 75 -30.19 50.75 8.23
N LEU A 76 -31.38 51.34 8.19
CA LEU A 76 -32.09 51.58 6.93
C LEU A 76 -31.33 52.56 6.01
N ASP A 77 -30.67 53.59 6.56
CA ASP A 77 -29.78 54.49 5.79
C ASP A 77 -28.66 53.74 5.06
N ARG A 78 -28.23 52.58 5.57
CA ARG A 78 -27.15 51.76 5.01
C ARG A 78 -27.65 50.69 4.04
N SER A 79 -28.95 50.46 3.98
CA SER A 79 -29.55 49.41 3.16
C SER A 79 -29.74 49.83 1.70
N ASP A 80 -29.65 48.87 0.80
CA ASP A 80 -29.80 49.01 -0.65
C ASP A 80 -31.22 48.67 -1.12
N PHE A 81 -31.96 47.89 -0.32
CA PHE A 81 -33.32 47.48 -0.60
C PHE A 81 -34.17 47.44 0.68
N PHE A 82 -35.46 47.76 0.56
CA PHE A 82 -36.44 47.75 1.65
C PHE A 82 -37.55 46.73 1.41
N ALA A 83 -37.67 45.73 2.27
CA ALA A 83 -38.76 44.76 2.26
C ALA A 83 -39.67 45.00 3.48
N GLY A 84 -40.80 45.65 3.25
CA GLY A 84 -41.79 45.97 4.27
C GLY A 84 -42.97 45.01 4.23
N PHE A 85 -43.38 44.46 5.37
CA PHE A 85 -44.54 43.58 5.42
C PHE A 85 -45.35 43.66 6.72
N PHE A 86 -46.65 43.40 6.63
CA PHE A 86 -47.61 43.54 7.73
C PHE A 86 -48.66 42.43 7.75
N GLY A 87 -49.14 42.09 8.95
CA GLY A 87 -50.38 41.33 9.18
C GLY A 87 -51.48 42.26 9.72
N GLN A 88 -52.35 41.78 10.60
CA GLN A 88 -53.35 42.63 11.24
C GLN A 88 -52.81 43.58 12.32
N ARG A 89 -51.61 43.31 12.82
CA ARG A 89 -51.02 44.09 13.91
C ARG A 89 -50.30 45.33 13.38
N TYR A 90 -50.51 46.49 13.99
CA TYR A 90 -49.90 47.76 13.55
C TYR A 90 -48.53 48.05 14.17
N GLY A 91 -48.23 47.49 15.34
CA GLY A 91 -46.92 47.56 15.98
C GLY A 91 -46.87 48.49 17.19
N TRP A 92 -45.67 48.81 17.69
CA TRP A 92 -45.49 49.67 18.86
C TRP A 92 -45.74 51.14 18.50
N HIS A 93 -46.82 51.73 19.01
CA HIS A 93 -47.32 53.07 18.65
C HIS A 93 -48.11 53.72 19.80
N GLY A 94 -48.24 55.05 19.78
CA GLY A 94 -49.08 55.80 20.72
C GLY A 94 -48.33 56.95 21.40
N ARG A 95 -49.05 58.04 21.69
CA ARG A 95 -48.49 59.20 22.42
C ARG A 95 -48.44 59.00 23.93
N ASP A 96 -49.19 58.02 24.43
CA ASP A 96 -49.35 57.73 25.85
C ASP A 96 -48.30 56.72 26.38
N ASP A 97 -47.34 56.31 25.54
CA ASP A 97 -46.24 55.42 25.90
C ASP A 97 -44.95 56.23 26.11
N ASP A 98 -44.61 56.49 27.37
CA ASP A 98 -43.45 57.31 27.76
C ASP A 98 -42.14 56.75 27.19
N ASN A 99 -41.96 55.43 27.16
CA ASN A 99 -40.75 54.80 26.62
C ASN A 99 -40.66 55.00 25.10
N LEU A 100 -41.78 54.92 24.38
CA LEU A 100 -41.80 55.22 22.95
C LEU A 100 -41.44 56.69 22.68
N GLN A 101 -41.96 57.62 23.48
CA GLN A 101 -41.66 59.05 23.33
C GLN A 101 -40.19 59.37 23.63
N ASP A 102 -39.58 58.72 24.61
CA ASP A 102 -38.13 58.83 24.87
C ASP A 102 -37.30 58.35 23.66
N ASN A 103 -37.76 57.31 22.95
CA ASN A 103 -37.12 56.84 21.72
C ASN A 103 -37.22 57.88 20.58
N PHE A 104 -38.36 58.56 20.45
CA PHE A 104 -38.53 59.67 19.51
C PHE A 104 -37.55 60.82 19.83
N ASP A 105 -37.48 61.23 21.09
CA ASP A 105 -36.62 62.33 21.55
C ASP A 105 -35.13 62.06 21.27
N ASN A 106 -34.70 60.81 21.42
CA ASN A 106 -33.34 60.40 21.11
C ASN A 106 -33.06 60.42 19.60
N ALA A 107 -33.99 59.92 18.78
CA ALA A 107 -33.85 59.83 17.32
C ALA A 107 -33.97 61.20 16.61
N LEU A 108 -34.71 62.16 17.18
CA LEU A 108 -34.95 63.49 16.61
C LEU A 108 -33.69 64.29 16.31
N ARG A 109 -32.62 64.07 17.09
CA ARG A 109 -31.31 64.72 16.87
C ARG A 109 -30.75 64.44 15.49
N ARG A 110 -31.06 63.26 14.92
CA ARG A 110 -30.57 62.79 13.62
C ARG A 110 -31.66 62.79 12.55
N TYR A 111 -32.92 62.58 12.94
CA TYR A 111 -34.06 62.52 12.04
C TYR A 111 -35.17 63.51 12.48
N PRO A 112 -35.03 64.82 12.17
CA PRO A 112 -35.95 65.85 12.66
C PRO A 112 -37.40 65.70 12.18
N TRP A 113 -37.63 64.99 11.07
CA TRP A 113 -38.98 64.78 10.50
C TRP A 113 -39.88 63.93 11.40
N LEU A 114 -39.31 63.19 12.35
CA LEU A 114 -40.03 62.32 13.28
C LEU A 114 -41.03 63.06 14.17
N GLU A 115 -40.82 64.37 14.41
CA GLU A 115 -41.68 65.17 15.30
C GLU A 115 -43.15 65.16 14.82
N ASN A 116 -43.35 65.10 13.51
CA ASN A 116 -44.67 65.12 12.89
C ASN A 116 -45.39 63.76 12.94
N PHE A 117 -44.73 62.69 13.41
CA PHE A 117 -45.22 61.31 13.35
C PHE A 117 -45.15 60.56 14.69
N ARG A 118 -45.14 61.29 15.82
CA ARG A 118 -45.04 60.73 17.19
C ARG A 118 -46.14 59.71 17.57
N ASP A 119 -47.25 59.69 16.84
CA ASP A 119 -48.38 58.78 17.03
C ASP A 119 -48.34 57.53 16.14
N LYS A 120 -47.35 57.44 15.22
CA LYS A 120 -47.19 56.32 14.28
C LYS A 120 -46.38 55.17 14.90
N SER A 121 -46.55 53.97 14.35
CA SER A 121 -45.76 52.82 14.82
C SER A 121 -44.32 52.89 14.34
N VAL A 122 -43.39 52.30 15.10
CA VAL A 122 -41.98 52.19 14.68
C VAL A 122 -41.85 51.57 13.29
N THR A 123 -42.65 50.56 12.99
CA THR A 123 -42.68 49.92 11.66
C THR A 123 -43.21 50.88 10.59
N GLU A 124 -44.23 51.69 10.87
CA GLU A 124 -44.65 52.73 9.91
C GLU A 124 -43.56 53.80 9.69
N LEU A 125 -42.79 54.15 10.74
CA LEU A 125 -41.65 55.07 10.57
C LEU A 125 -40.59 54.49 9.62
N GLU A 126 -40.34 53.17 9.67
CA GLU A 126 -39.46 52.48 8.74
C GLU A 126 -40.00 52.53 7.31
N PHE A 127 -41.32 52.41 7.11
CA PHE A 127 -41.97 52.58 5.79
C PHE A 127 -41.89 54.03 5.29
N LEU A 128 -42.08 55.01 6.18
CA LEU A 128 -41.94 56.43 5.87
C LEU A 128 -40.52 56.75 5.42
N HIS A 129 -39.52 56.32 6.18
CA HIS A 129 -38.11 56.58 5.88
C HIS A 129 -37.61 55.78 4.68
N GLY A 130 -37.98 54.50 4.60
CA GLY A 130 -37.51 53.57 3.57
C GLY A 130 -38.16 53.77 2.21
N HIS A 131 -39.37 54.32 2.13
CA HIS A 131 -40.06 54.50 0.84
C HIS A 131 -41.02 55.69 0.78
N LEU A 132 -41.96 55.85 1.72
CA LEU A 132 -43.11 56.74 1.51
C LEU A 132 -42.77 58.24 1.53
N ASN A 133 -41.77 58.69 2.29
CA ASN A 133 -41.33 60.09 2.28
C ASN A 133 -40.59 60.45 0.98
N ASN A 134 -39.95 59.48 0.33
CA ASN A 134 -39.25 59.68 -0.93
C ASN A 134 -39.44 58.46 -1.88
N PRO A 135 -40.63 58.30 -2.47
CA PRO A 135 -40.98 57.08 -3.20
C PRO A 135 -40.05 56.79 -4.37
N GLY A 136 -39.48 55.58 -4.40
CA GLY A 136 -38.58 55.10 -5.44
C GLY A 136 -37.11 55.50 -5.28
N ALA A 137 -36.75 56.26 -4.24
CA ALA A 137 -35.35 56.58 -3.95
C ALA A 137 -34.58 55.36 -3.43
N LEU A 138 -35.23 54.53 -2.61
CA LEU A 138 -34.74 53.22 -2.20
C LEU A 138 -35.64 52.14 -2.86
N PRO A 139 -35.09 51.17 -3.59
CA PRO A 139 -35.82 50.00 -4.08
C PRO A 139 -36.58 49.30 -2.97
N ALA A 140 -37.88 49.02 -3.18
CA ALA A 140 -38.72 48.46 -2.14
C ALA A 140 -39.72 47.42 -2.64
N VAL A 141 -40.09 46.47 -1.77
CA VAL A 141 -41.28 45.61 -1.89
C VAL A 141 -42.14 45.78 -0.64
N ILE A 142 -43.46 45.83 -0.83
CA ILE A 142 -44.42 46.03 0.25
C ILE A 142 -45.48 44.93 0.21
N CYS A 143 -45.65 44.17 1.30
CA CYS A 143 -46.55 43.02 1.35
C CYS A 143 -47.47 43.04 2.59
N PHE A 144 -48.77 42.83 2.41
CA PHE A 144 -49.76 42.74 3.48
C PHE A 144 -50.45 41.38 3.46
N ARG A 145 -50.46 40.68 4.60
CA ARG A 145 -51.11 39.38 4.77
C ARG A 145 -52.63 39.54 4.76
N ASP A 146 -53.29 38.56 4.15
CA ASP A 146 -54.75 38.48 4.12
C ASP A 146 -55.31 38.30 5.53
N LYS A 147 -56.35 39.07 5.84
CA LYS A 147 -57.01 39.05 7.14
C LYS A 147 -57.62 37.68 7.46
N SER A 148 -58.05 36.92 6.45
CA SER A 148 -58.64 35.60 6.63
C SER A 148 -57.68 34.57 7.23
N TYR A 149 -56.37 34.70 6.98
CA TYR A 149 -55.36 33.86 7.62
C TYR A 149 -55.25 34.18 9.13
N ASP A 150 -55.14 35.47 9.44
CA ASP A 150 -55.04 35.95 10.83
C ASP A 150 -56.29 35.61 11.64
N ASP A 151 -57.47 35.72 11.05
CA ASP A 151 -58.73 35.34 11.68
C ASP A 151 -58.76 33.84 12.03
N LYS A 152 -58.30 32.97 11.11
CA LYS A 152 -58.20 31.50 11.35
C LYS A 152 -57.21 31.15 12.46
N GLU A 153 -56.01 31.74 12.45
CA GLU A 153 -55.01 31.49 13.50
C GLU A 153 -55.46 32.04 14.85
N ARG A 154 -56.18 33.18 14.87
CA ARG A 154 -56.82 33.72 16.06
C ARG A 154 -57.88 32.76 16.62
N GLU A 155 -58.74 32.19 15.78
CA GLU A 155 -59.75 31.22 16.19
C GLU A 155 -59.10 29.97 16.80
N LYS A 156 -58.08 29.39 16.15
CA LYS A 156 -57.29 28.28 16.71
C LYS A 156 -56.67 28.61 18.06
N ALA A 157 -56.17 29.84 18.23
CA ALA A 157 -55.59 30.30 19.50
C ALA A 157 -56.66 30.50 20.59
N GLN A 158 -57.86 30.95 20.21
CA GLN A 158 -59.02 31.06 21.10
C GLN A 158 -59.47 29.70 21.61
N GLU A 159 -59.55 28.69 20.74
CA GLU A 159 -59.87 27.30 21.10
C GLU A 159 -58.86 26.71 22.09
N LYS A 160 -57.58 27.05 21.95
CA LYS A 160 -56.49 26.61 22.85
C LYS A 160 -56.33 27.47 24.11
N GLY A 161 -57.09 28.55 24.26
CA GLY A 161 -56.98 29.50 25.37
C GLY A 161 -55.65 30.29 25.41
N ASP A 162 -54.89 30.34 24.32
CA ASP A 162 -53.58 30.99 24.26
C ASP A 162 -53.73 32.49 24.00
N LYS A 163 -53.89 33.25 25.09
CA LYS A 163 -54.00 34.72 25.08
C LYS A 163 -52.85 35.42 24.34
N LYS A 164 -51.65 34.83 24.30
CA LYS A 164 -50.49 35.43 23.61
C LYS A 164 -50.61 35.29 22.10
N GLN A 165 -51.07 34.13 21.62
CA GLN A 165 -51.27 33.90 20.19
C GLN A 165 -52.47 34.71 19.66
N ILE A 166 -53.56 34.82 20.43
CA ILE A 166 -54.71 35.68 20.08
C ILE A 166 -54.27 37.12 19.82
N PHE A 167 -53.39 37.66 20.67
CA PHE A 167 -52.86 39.01 20.54
C PHE A 167 -52.00 39.21 19.28
N LYS A 168 -51.27 38.18 18.81
CA LYS A 168 -50.41 38.28 17.62
C LYS A 168 -51.20 38.49 16.32
N TYR A 169 -52.37 37.89 16.22
CA TYR A 169 -53.22 37.91 15.02
C TYR A 169 -54.40 38.90 15.14
N SER A 170 -54.37 39.80 16.12
CA SER A 170 -55.41 40.81 16.34
C SER A 170 -54.85 42.22 16.20
N ALA A 171 -55.67 43.14 15.70
CA ALA A 171 -55.35 44.57 15.75
C ALA A 171 -55.37 45.06 17.21
N GLU A 172 -54.49 45.98 17.57
CA GLU A 172 -54.37 46.50 18.93
C GLU A 172 -55.58 47.36 19.35
N SER A 173 -56.21 48.09 18.41
CA SER A 173 -57.38 48.92 18.65
C SER A 173 -58.07 49.33 17.34
N ASP A 174 -59.29 49.88 17.42
CA ASP A 174 -59.96 50.46 16.24
C ASP A 174 -59.16 51.61 15.60
N LYS A 175 -58.36 52.32 16.41
CA LYS A 175 -57.47 53.38 15.93
C LYS A 175 -56.33 52.80 15.10
N SER A 176 -55.73 51.68 15.52
CA SER A 176 -54.64 51.04 14.80
C SER A 176 -55.10 50.40 13.48
N THR A 177 -56.33 49.86 13.44
CA THR A 177 -56.95 49.38 12.19
C THR A 177 -57.08 50.51 11.16
N LYS A 178 -57.57 51.69 11.57
CA LYS A 178 -57.67 52.86 10.68
C LYS A 178 -56.30 53.35 10.20
N LEU A 179 -55.29 53.35 11.06
CA LEU A 179 -53.92 53.70 10.69
C LEU A 179 -53.32 52.69 9.70
N MET A 180 -53.61 51.40 9.86
CA MET A 180 -53.19 50.35 8.93
C MET A 180 -53.86 50.50 7.55
N GLU A 181 -55.16 50.80 7.51
CA GLU A 181 -55.88 51.05 6.25
C GLU A 181 -55.34 52.29 5.51
N ASP A 182 -55.06 53.38 6.24
CA ASP A 182 -54.39 54.56 5.69
C ASP A 182 -52.99 54.24 5.14
N LEU A 183 -52.21 53.44 5.86
CA LEU A 183 -50.90 53.00 5.41
C LEU A 183 -51.00 52.17 4.11
N LYS A 184 -51.92 51.20 4.05
CA LYS A 184 -52.18 50.40 2.84
C LYS A 184 -52.50 51.28 1.64
N LEU A 185 -53.36 52.29 1.83
CA LEU A 185 -53.73 53.24 0.77
C LEU A 185 -52.53 54.04 0.27
N ARG A 186 -51.71 54.57 1.18
CA ARG A 186 -50.48 55.32 0.82
C ARG A 186 -49.46 54.44 0.11
N CYS A 187 -49.32 53.18 0.52
CA CYS A 187 -48.45 52.21 -0.17
C CYS A 187 -48.95 51.93 -1.60
N ASP A 188 -50.25 51.67 -1.79
CA ASP A 188 -50.83 51.38 -3.12
C ASP A 188 -50.66 52.54 -4.11
N GLN A 189 -50.77 53.79 -3.64
CA GLN A 189 -50.51 54.99 -4.45
C GLN A 189 -49.07 55.05 -4.99
N THR A 190 -48.14 54.32 -4.39
CA THR A 190 -46.72 54.29 -4.79
C THR A 190 -46.33 53.03 -5.57
N LYS A 191 -47.29 52.17 -5.97
CA LYS A 191 -47.01 50.86 -6.58
C LYS A 191 -46.08 50.89 -7.79
N GLU A 192 -46.20 51.90 -8.66
CA GLU A 192 -45.37 52.08 -9.85
C GLU A 192 -43.90 52.42 -9.52
N LYS A 193 -43.64 52.83 -8.27
CA LYS A 193 -42.32 53.19 -7.75
C LYS A 193 -41.75 52.12 -6.80
N THR A 194 -42.24 50.89 -6.87
CA THR A 194 -41.74 49.73 -6.10
C THR A 194 -41.45 48.54 -7.04
N TYR A 195 -40.78 47.51 -6.53
CA TYR A 195 -40.67 46.21 -7.20
C TYR A 195 -41.93 45.34 -7.05
N GLY A 196 -42.81 45.69 -6.10
CA GLY A 196 -44.12 45.10 -5.91
C GLY A 196 -44.85 45.69 -4.69
N VAL A 197 -46.16 45.86 -4.81
CA VAL A 197 -47.07 46.13 -3.68
C VAL A 197 -48.15 45.04 -3.69
N HIS A 198 -48.17 44.21 -2.66
CA HIS A 198 -49.13 43.12 -2.49
C HIS A 198 -50.01 43.43 -1.29
N LEU A 199 -51.26 43.81 -1.52
CA LEU A 199 -52.18 44.25 -0.44
C LEU A 199 -52.88 43.09 0.29
N SER A 200 -52.84 41.88 -0.29
CA SER A 200 -53.39 40.65 0.29
C SER A 200 -52.67 39.44 -0.28
N TYR A 201 -51.84 38.76 0.52
CA TYR A 201 -51.31 37.43 0.20
C TYR A 201 -51.87 36.38 1.18
N PRO A 202 -52.08 35.13 0.72
CA PRO A 202 -52.95 34.17 1.42
C PRO A 202 -52.34 33.57 2.69
N ASP A 203 -51.03 33.36 2.72
CA ASP A 203 -50.32 32.70 3.83
C ASP A 203 -48.84 33.14 3.88
N PRO A 204 -48.14 32.87 5.00
CA PRO A 204 -46.75 33.28 5.18
C PRO A 204 -45.77 32.77 4.13
N LEU A 205 -45.97 31.56 3.57
CA LEU A 205 -45.05 30.97 2.59
C LEU A 205 -45.11 31.75 1.27
N GLU A 206 -46.31 32.04 0.79
CA GLU A 206 -46.48 32.86 -0.41
C GLU A 206 -46.01 34.30 -0.18
N GLY A 207 -46.23 34.85 1.01
CA GLY A 207 -45.70 36.17 1.40
C GLY A 207 -44.17 36.25 1.29
N ALA A 208 -43.47 35.28 1.86
CA ALA A 208 -42.01 35.17 1.80
C ALA A 208 -41.51 35.02 0.35
N LYS A 209 -42.18 34.20 -0.46
CA LYS A 209 -41.86 34.00 -1.88
C LYS A 209 -42.00 35.30 -2.70
N LEU A 210 -43.09 36.06 -2.51
CA LEU A 210 -43.29 37.35 -3.20
C LEU A 210 -42.18 38.36 -2.86
N MET A 211 -41.76 38.40 -1.59
CA MET A 211 -40.62 39.23 -1.17
C MET A 211 -39.33 38.77 -1.84
N PHE A 212 -39.08 37.46 -1.89
CA PHE A 212 -37.92 36.88 -2.58
C PHE A 212 -37.92 37.21 -4.07
N ASP A 213 -39.03 37.02 -4.80
CA ASP A 213 -39.11 37.28 -6.24
C ASP A 213 -38.82 38.76 -6.57
N ALA A 214 -39.31 39.68 -5.74
CA ALA A 214 -39.04 41.11 -5.87
C ALA A 214 -37.56 41.44 -5.64
N ILE A 215 -36.95 40.85 -4.60
CA ILE A 215 -35.52 40.99 -4.31
C ILE A 215 -34.68 40.37 -5.43
N TRP A 216 -35.07 39.19 -5.92
CA TRP A 216 -34.38 38.49 -7.01
C TRP A 216 -34.36 39.33 -8.28
N LYS A 217 -35.51 39.92 -8.63
CA LYS A 217 -35.62 40.86 -9.75
C LYS A 217 -34.74 42.10 -9.57
N PHE A 218 -34.63 42.61 -8.34
CA PHE A 218 -33.71 43.71 -8.03
C PHE A 218 -32.25 43.32 -8.23
N LEU A 219 -31.82 42.18 -7.69
CA LEU A 219 -30.44 41.72 -7.78
C LEU A 219 -30.00 41.47 -9.22
N ASN A 220 -30.84 40.85 -10.04
CA ASN A 220 -30.55 40.64 -11.47
C ASN A 220 -30.39 41.95 -12.26
N ASN A 221 -30.97 43.06 -11.79
CA ASN A 221 -30.84 44.36 -12.45
C ASN A 221 -29.61 45.16 -11.99
N VAL A 222 -29.11 44.89 -10.77
CA VAL A 222 -28.08 45.73 -10.12
C VAL A 222 -26.71 45.06 -10.12
N LEU A 223 -26.67 43.72 -10.05
CA LEU A 223 -25.42 42.98 -10.17
C LEU A 223 -25.03 42.87 -11.65
N PRO A 224 -23.74 43.05 -11.99
CA PRO A 224 -23.28 42.95 -13.37
C PRO A 224 -23.56 41.55 -13.93
N GLU A 225 -23.87 41.42 -15.24
CA GLU A 225 -23.88 40.11 -15.89
C GLU A 225 -22.54 39.43 -15.60
N LEU A 226 -22.59 38.17 -15.16
CA LEU A 226 -21.42 37.31 -15.04
C LEU A 226 -20.66 37.42 -16.36
N GLN A 227 -19.57 38.18 -16.37
CA GLN A 227 -18.61 38.08 -17.45
C GLN A 227 -18.17 36.63 -17.41
N THR A 228 -18.65 35.87 -18.39
CA THR A 228 -18.00 34.61 -18.74
C THR A 228 -16.59 35.02 -19.11
N VAL A 229 -15.68 34.87 -18.13
CA VAL A 229 -14.25 35.07 -18.33
C VAL A 229 -13.88 34.06 -19.39
N THR A 230 -13.88 34.55 -20.62
CA THR A 230 -13.67 33.77 -21.81
C THR A 230 -12.16 33.70 -21.94
N THR A 231 -11.66 32.46 -21.91
CA THR A 231 -10.25 32.03 -21.88
C THR A 231 -9.58 31.90 -20.51
N GLU A 232 -10.28 31.31 -19.52
CA GLU A 232 -9.58 30.77 -18.35
C GLU A 232 -8.64 29.62 -18.74
N THR A 233 -7.33 29.82 -18.54
CA THR A 233 -6.34 28.73 -18.55
C THR A 233 -6.60 27.81 -17.35
N LYS A 234 -6.26 26.52 -17.45
CA LYS A 234 -6.38 25.54 -16.35
C LYS A 234 -5.78 26.08 -15.05
N ARG A 235 -4.63 26.77 -15.14
CA ARG A 235 -3.97 27.46 -14.02
C ARG A 235 -4.86 28.54 -13.39
N SER A 236 -5.43 29.46 -14.17
CA SER A 236 -6.25 30.56 -13.65
C SER A 236 -7.47 30.08 -12.86
N LYS A 237 -8.15 29.04 -13.37
CA LYS A 237 -9.26 28.37 -12.68
C LYS A 237 -8.83 27.76 -11.35
N LEU A 238 -7.68 27.08 -11.32
CA LEU A 238 -7.13 26.47 -10.12
C LEU A 238 -6.72 27.52 -9.07
N LEU A 239 -6.06 28.61 -9.49
CA LEU A 239 -5.72 29.74 -8.63
C LEU A 239 -6.97 30.36 -8.00
N ALA A 240 -8.03 30.58 -8.79
CA ALA A 240 -9.29 31.13 -8.32
C ALA A 240 -9.94 30.25 -7.24
N GLN A 241 -9.83 28.91 -7.34
CA GLN A 241 -10.31 27.98 -6.30
C GLN A 241 -9.54 28.15 -4.98
N HIS A 242 -8.20 28.24 -5.04
CA HIS A 242 -7.39 28.51 -3.84
C HIS A 242 -7.66 29.90 -3.24
N ASP A 243 -7.87 30.92 -4.07
CA ASP A 243 -8.22 32.26 -3.60
C ASP A 243 -9.59 32.29 -2.94
N ALA A 244 -10.59 31.64 -3.52
CA ALA A 244 -11.92 31.51 -2.91
C ALA A 244 -11.85 30.80 -1.55
N PHE A 245 -11.06 29.74 -1.44
CA PHE A 245 -10.81 29.03 -0.17
C PHE A 245 -10.22 29.92 0.90
N LEU A 246 -9.17 30.67 0.57
CA LEU A 246 -8.49 31.55 1.51
C LEU A 246 -9.37 32.75 1.88
N ALA A 247 -10.11 33.32 0.93
CA ALA A 247 -11.03 34.42 1.14
C ALA A 247 -12.17 34.04 2.10
N SER A 248 -12.71 32.82 1.98
CA SER A 248 -13.76 32.31 2.88
C SER A 248 -13.32 32.26 4.35
N ARG A 249 -12.01 32.15 4.62
CA ARG A 249 -11.44 32.00 5.96
C ARG A 249 -10.78 33.25 6.52
N HIS A 250 -10.72 34.35 5.76
CA HIS A 250 -9.83 35.50 5.98
C HIS A 250 -10.05 36.31 7.28
N LYS A 251 -11.09 36.03 8.06
CA LYS A 251 -11.69 37.02 8.98
C LYS A 251 -11.33 36.89 10.47
N MET A 252 -10.51 35.91 10.84
CA MET A 252 -10.20 35.58 12.24
C MET A 252 -9.05 36.41 12.85
N TYR A 253 -8.01 36.75 12.10
CA TYR A 253 -6.81 37.42 12.64
C TYR A 253 -6.71 38.90 12.22
N GLY A 254 -6.31 39.77 13.15
CA GLY A 254 -6.13 41.21 12.96
C GLY A 254 -4.67 41.67 12.78
N VAL A 255 -4.45 42.97 12.60
CA VAL A 255 -3.10 43.59 12.45
C VAL A 255 -2.25 43.51 13.72
N GLY A 256 -2.89 43.38 14.89
CA GLY A 256 -2.22 43.30 16.19
C GLY A 256 -1.80 41.91 16.65
N ASP A 257 -2.14 40.86 15.92
CA ASP A 257 -1.96 39.47 16.37
C ASP A 257 -0.48 39.05 16.42
N LYS A 258 -0.08 38.40 17.52
CA LYS A 258 1.30 37.94 17.75
C LYS A 258 1.75 36.94 16.68
N ASN A 259 0.89 36.04 16.23
CA ASN A 259 1.22 35.01 15.25
C ASN A 259 1.47 35.62 13.87
N ILE A 260 0.65 36.58 13.44
CA ILE A 260 0.87 37.28 12.16
C ILE A 260 2.16 38.12 12.21
N ARG A 261 2.46 38.78 13.34
CA ARG A 261 3.72 39.52 13.50
C ARG A 261 4.93 38.58 13.39
N SER A 262 4.88 37.40 14.01
CA SER A 262 5.95 36.41 13.87
C SER A 262 6.19 35.99 12.43
N LEU A 263 5.13 35.78 11.63
CA LEU A 263 5.28 35.47 10.20
C LEU A 263 5.84 36.65 9.39
N LEU A 264 5.42 37.88 9.68
CA LEU A 264 5.94 39.08 9.01
C LEU A 264 7.41 39.35 9.36
N ASN A 265 7.88 38.97 10.55
CA ASN A 265 9.29 39.10 10.92
C ASN A 265 10.22 38.28 10.02
N LEU A 266 9.76 37.15 9.48
CA LEU A 266 10.53 36.32 8.53
C LEU A 266 10.91 37.09 7.26
N LEU A 267 10.12 38.09 6.86
CA LEU A 267 10.38 38.90 5.67
C LEU A 267 11.63 39.79 5.83
N ASN A 268 12.12 39.98 7.06
CA ASN A 268 13.29 40.82 7.36
C ASN A 268 14.59 40.00 7.51
N GLU A 269 14.53 38.66 7.41
CA GLU A 269 15.70 37.79 7.56
C GLU A 269 16.43 37.62 6.22
N GLU A 270 17.77 37.68 6.20
CA GLU A 270 18.56 37.50 4.98
C GLU A 270 18.58 36.03 4.50
N CYS A 271 18.67 35.09 5.45
CA CYS A 271 18.63 33.64 5.20
C CYS A 271 17.57 32.97 6.10
N PRO A 272 16.28 33.15 5.80
CA PRO A 272 15.20 32.62 6.62
C PRO A 272 15.21 31.10 6.62
N SER A 273 15.17 30.51 7.80
CA SER A 273 14.99 29.05 7.95
C SER A 273 13.55 28.67 7.57
N PRO A 274 13.32 27.48 7.00
CA PRO A 274 11.98 27.02 6.67
C PRO A 274 11.11 26.94 7.94
N LEU A 275 9.84 27.34 7.85
CA LEU A 275 8.92 27.43 8.99
C LEU A 275 7.81 26.40 8.90
N LEU A 276 7.59 25.66 9.99
CA LEU A 276 6.45 24.78 10.20
C LEU A 276 5.42 25.48 11.11
N VAL A 277 4.23 25.76 10.57
CA VAL A 277 3.07 26.21 11.34
C VAL A 277 2.23 25.00 11.76
N THR A 278 2.14 24.74 13.06
CA THR A 278 1.44 23.55 13.59
C THR A 278 0.47 23.89 14.72
N GLY A 279 -0.42 22.95 15.03
CA GLY A 279 -1.48 23.08 16.02
C GLY A 279 -2.62 22.11 15.73
N SER A 280 -3.60 22.02 16.62
CA SER A 280 -4.73 21.10 16.51
C SER A 280 -5.65 21.41 15.31
N SER A 281 -6.52 20.46 14.95
CA SER A 281 -7.53 20.67 13.90
C SER A 281 -8.44 21.85 14.27
N GLY A 282 -8.74 22.74 13.31
CA GLY A 282 -9.67 23.85 13.53
C GLY A 282 -9.10 25.11 14.19
N ILE A 283 -7.86 25.08 14.70
CA ILE A 283 -7.22 26.20 15.41
C ILE A 283 -6.90 27.45 14.57
N GLY A 284 -7.10 27.39 13.24
CA GLY A 284 -6.95 28.54 12.36
C GLY A 284 -5.63 28.64 11.58
N LYS A 285 -4.88 27.53 11.41
CA LYS A 285 -3.64 27.49 10.58
C LYS A 285 -3.85 28.08 9.16
N SER A 286 -4.81 27.55 8.41
CA SER A 286 -5.16 28.05 7.06
C SER A 286 -5.60 29.52 7.07
N THR A 287 -6.27 29.96 8.14
CA THR A 287 -6.69 31.35 8.30
C THR A 287 -5.50 32.28 8.54
N LEU A 288 -4.53 31.86 9.36
CA LEU A 288 -3.30 32.60 9.60
C LEU A 288 -2.51 32.80 8.29
N LEU A 289 -2.34 31.71 7.53
CA LEU A 289 -1.65 31.75 6.23
C LEU A 289 -2.41 32.59 5.20
N SER A 290 -3.75 32.52 5.17
CA SER A 290 -4.60 33.38 4.33
C SER A 290 -4.34 34.87 4.59
N VAL A 291 -4.31 35.29 5.86
CA VAL A 291 -4.06 36.69 6.24
C VAL A 291 -2.64 37.10 5.87
N PHE A 292 -1.65 36.23 6.09
CA PHE A 292 -0.26 36.50 5.69
C PHE A 292 -0.12 36.67 4.16
N ILE A 293 -0.67 35.75 3.36
CA ILE A 293 -0.63 35.80 1.89
C ILE A 293 -1.22 37.11 1.36
N SER A 294 -2.38 37.52 1.89
CA SER A 294 -3.04 38.76 1.47
C SER A 294 -2.21 40.00 1.79
N ARG A 295 -1.57 40.07 2.97
CA ARG A 295 -0.68 41.18 3.33
C ARG A 295 0.56 41.22 2.46
N VAL A 296 1.22 40.09 2.22
CA VAL A 296 2.40 40.08 1.34
C VAL A 296 2.03 40.51 -0.08
N LYS A 297 0.89 40.03 -0.62
CA LYS A 297 0.40 40.41 -1.95
C LYS A 297 0.01 41.90 -2.07
N SER A 298 -0.38 42.55 -0.98
CA SER A 298 -0.85 43.94 -0.98
C SER A 298 0.24 44.95 -0.55
N GLU A 299 0.92 44.70 0.57
CA GLU A 299 1.89 45.60 1.18
C GLU A 299 3.32 45.38 0.66
N TYR A 300 3.68 44.14 0.26
CA TYR A 300 5.07 43.75 -0.07
C TYR A 300 5.26 43.23 -1.51
N ARG A 301 4.29 43.48 -2.40
CA ARG A 301 4.26 43.00 -3.79
C ARG A 301 5.50 43.35 -4.63
N SER A 302 6.15 44.47 -4.32
CA SER A 302 7.35 44.93 -5.03
C SER A 302 8.61 44.14 -4.65
N GLN A 303 8.66 43.59 -3.44
CA GLN A 303 9.84 42.91 -2.88
C GLN A 303 9.74 41.38 -2.99
N PHE A 304 8.53 40.83 -2.88
CA PHE A 304 8.31 39.38 -2.84
C PHE A 304 7.40 38.87 -3.96
N SER A 305 7.69 37.66 -4.44
CA SER A 305 6.78 36.84 -5.25
C SER A 305 6.24 35.69 -4.39
N VAL A 306 4.94 35.47 -4.36
CA VAL A 306 4.29 34.49 -3.48
C VAL A 306 3.59 33.40 -4.28
N ALA A 307 3.99 32.16 -4.08
CA ALA A 307 3.30 30.98 -4.55
C ALA A 307 2.79 30.16 -3.34
N TYR A 308 1.52 29.79 -3.34
CA TYR A 308 0.89 29.10 -2.21
C TYR A 308 -0.08 28.02 -2.67
N HIS A 309 -0.11 26.88 -1.99
CA HIS A 309 -1.02 25.78 -2.30
C HIS A 309 -1.80 25.36 -1.07
N CYS A 310 -3.12 25.20 -1.19
CA CYS A 310 -3.97 24.65 -0.12
C CYS A 310 -4.32 23.21 -0.46
N VAL A 311 -3.69 22.27 0.24
CA VAL A 311 -3.75 20.86 -0.13
C VAL A 311 -5.14 20.27 0.16
N GLY A 312 -5.68 19.51 -0.79
CA GLY A 312 -6.97 18.84 -0.65
C GLY A 312 -8.21 19.70 -0.93
N HIS A 313 -8.05 20.91 -1.47
CA HIS A 313 -9.19 21.79 -1.74
C HIS A 313 -9.70 21.75 -3.18
N ALA A 314 -8.81 21.71 -4.17
CA ALA A 314 -9.15 21.68 -5.59
C ALA A 314 -9.13 20.26 -6.19
N GLU A 315 -9.87 20.09 -7.29
CA GLU A 315 -10.19 18.86 -8.05
C GLU A 315 -8.98 17.94 -8.32
N GLU A 316 -7.78 18.51 -8.45
CA GLU A 316 -6.51 17.83 -8.78
C GLU A 316 -5.36 18.45 -7.95
N SER A 317 -5.51 18.56 -6.63
CA SER A 317 -4.59 19.36 -5.78
C SER A 317 -4.03 18.63 -4.55
N SER A 318 -4.12 17.31 -4.53
CA SER A 318 -3.60 16.51 -3.41
C SER A 318 -2.37 15.71 -3.79
N GLY A 319 -2.16 15.44 -5.09
CA GLY A 319 -0.98 14.72 -5.58
C GLY A 319 0.31 15.55 -5.39
N PRO A 320 1.40 14.95 -4.89
CA PRO A 320 2.72 15.56 -4.83
C PRO A 320 3.17 16.32 -6.10
N ASP A 321 3.02 15.67 -7.25
CA ASP A 321 3.29 16.17 -8.59
C ASP A 321 2.45 17.41 -8.92
N GLN A 322 1.15 17.35 -8.63
CA GLN A 322 0.19 18.42 -8.90
C GLN A 322 0.47 19.66 -8.04
N ILE A 323 0.79 19.46 -6.77
CA ILE A 323 1.14 20.55 -5.82
C ILE A 323 2.36 21.31 -6.35
N LEU A 324 3.43 20.58 -6.70
CA LEU A 324 4.67 21.17 -7.19
C LEU A 324 4.49 21.83 -8.56
N GLN A 325 3.77 21.19 -9.47
CA GLN A 325 3.54 21.72 -10.81
C GLN A 325 2.81 23.06 -10.73
N ARG A 326 1.76 23.16 -9.91
CA ARG A 326 1.04 24.43 -9.73
C ARG A 326 1.88 25.52 -9.07
N LEU A 327 2.71 25.18 -8.08
CA LEU A 327 3.65 26.15 -7.49
C LEU A 327 4.67 26.63 -8.52
N THR A 328 5.14 25.73 -9.38
CA THR A 328 6.10 26.01 -10.46
C THR A 328 5.48 26.94 -11.50
N GLU A 329 4.29 26.59 -12.02
CA GLU A 329 3.57 27.39 -13.02
C GLU A 329 3.25 28.81 -12.51
N GLU A 330 2.91 28.97 -11.22
CA GLU A 330 2.73 30.30 -10.62
C GLU A 330 4.00 31.15 -10.65
N LEU A 331 5.15 30.56 -10.30
CA LEU A 331 6.42 31.28 -10.26
C LEU A 331 6.96 31.54 -11.67
N GLU A 332 6.79 30.60 -12.61
CA GLU A 332 7.12 30.81 -14.02
C GLU A 332 6.30 31.96 -14.60
N PHE A 333 4.99 31.98 -14.36
CA PHE A 333 4.13 33.09 -14.78
C PHE A 333 4.56 34.41 -14.14
N ALA A 334 4.85 34.43 -12.84
CA ALA A 334 5.34 35.64 -12.17
C ALA A 334 6.65 36.14 -12.80
N SER A 335 7.56 35.23 -13.15
CA SER A 335 8.79 35.57 -13.87
C SER A 335 8.52 36.12 -15.28
N ASP A 336 7.60 35.53 -16.03
CA ASP A 336 7.26 35.93 -17.40
C ASP A 336 6.58 37.30 -17.45
N VAL A 337 5.70 37.59 -16.48
CA VAL A 337 5.10 38.92 -16.29
C VAL A 337 6.19 39.98 -16.02
N MET A 338 7.22 39.65 -15.23
CA MET A 338 8.37 40.55 -15.02
C MET A 338 9.22 40.76 -16.29
N GLU A 339 9.11 39.85 -17.26
CA GLU A 339 9.76 39.93 -18.58
C GLU A 339 8.91 40.64 -19.64
N GLY A 340 7.68 41.09 -19.29
CA GLY A 340 6.76 41.71 -20.24
C GLY A 340 6.20 40.74 -21.29
N LYS A 341 6.26 39.42 -21.03
CA LYS A 341 5.69 38.39 -21.89
C LYS A 341 4.23 38.16 -21.53
N GLU A 342 3.36 38.06 -22.53
CA GLU A 342 1.99 37.59 -22.34
C GLU A 342 1.96 36.09 -22.00
N GLU A 343 0.91 35.66 -21.30
CA GLU A 343 0.70 34.25 -20.93
C GLU A 343 0.71 33.39 -22.19
N LYS A 344 1.75 32.57 -22.36
CA LYS A 344 1.75 31.58 -23.45
C LYS A 344 0.66 30.57 -23.15
N LYS A 345 -0.28 30.35 -24.09
CA LYS A 345 -1.15 29.17 -24.10
C LYS A 345 -0.26 27.93 -24.22
N SER A 346 0.18 27.39 -23.10
CA SER A 346 1.01 26.19 -23.01
C SER A 346 0.16 24.96 -23.36
N GLN A 347 -0.06 24.74 -24.65
CA GLN A 347 -0.33 23.40 -25.19
C GLN A 347 1.01 22.69 -25.40
N LYS A 348 1.72 22.37 -24.32
CA LYS A 348 2.58 21.20 -24.35
C LYS A 348 1.79 20.12 -23.63
N LYS A 349 1.41 19.06 -24.34
CA LYS A 349 1.19 17.76 -23.71
C LYS A 349 2.52 17.43 -23.05
N THR A 350 2.65 17.72 -21.77
CA THR A 350 3.77 17.24 -20.99
C THR A 350 3.65 15.73 -20.96
N GLU A 351 4.63 15.05 -21.54
CA GLU A 351 5.02 13.72 -21.10
C GLU A 351 5.01 13.70 -19.57
N VAL A 352 4.64 12.57 -18.97
CA VAL A 352 4.61 12.40 -17.52
C VAL A 352 5.93 12.89 -16.94
N GLN A 353 5.93 14.07 -16.31
CA GLN A 353 7.13 14.66 -15.73
C GLN A 353 7.36 14.03 -14.37
N ASP A 354 8.56 13.50 -14.16
CA ASP A 354 9.01 13.04 -12.84
C ASP A 354 8.94 14.22 -11.84
N VAL A 355 8.54 13.94 -10.61
CA VAL A 355 8.55 14.89 -9.47
C VAL A 355 9.90 15.60 -9.37
N ARG A 356 11.00 14.90 -9.64
CA ARG A 356 12.35 15.48 -9.66
C ARG A 356 12.50 16.61 -10.68
N ASP A 357 11.96 16.43 -11.88
CA ASP A 357 12.03 17.45 -12.93
C ASP A 357 11.21 18.68 -12.56
N ILE A 358 10.06 18.48 -11.93
CA ILE A 358 9.22 19.58 -11.44
C ILE A 358 9.95 20.35 -10.33
N ILE A 359 10.65 19.68 -9.42
CA ILE A 359 11.47 20.34 -8.38
C ILE A 359 12.60 21.17 -9.02
N ASN A 360 13.26 20.64 -10.05
CA ASN A 360 14.31 21.36 -10.77
C ASN A 360 13.75 22.61 -11.49
N GLN A 361 12.58 22.48 -12.11
CA GLN A 361 11.87 23.60 -12.74
C GLN A 361 11.45 24.65 -11.72
N LEU A 362 10.91 24.23 -10.55
CA LEU A 362 10.59 25.11 -9.43
C LEU A 362 11.82 25.92 -8.98
N ALA A 363 12.95 25.25 -8.78
CA ALA A 363 14.20 25.89 -8.38
C ALA A 363 14.72 26.86 -9.46
N ALA A 364 14.60 26.51 -10.74
CA ALA A 364 14.97 27.39 -11.85
C ALA A 364 14.06 28.64 -11.92
N ALA A 365 12.75 28.47 -11.75
CA ALA A 365 11.79 29.58 -11.71
C ALA A 365 12.07 30.54 -10.55
N ILE A 366 12.36 30.01 -9.35
CA ILE A 366 12.77 30.79 -8.17
C ILE A 366 14.04 31.58 -8.47
N SER A 367 15.10 30.91 -8.97
CA SER A 367 16.38 31.54 -9.28
C SER A 367 16.23 32.68 -10.30
N LYS A 368 15.35 32.49 -11.29
CA LYS A 368 15.04 33.49 -12.32
C LYS A 368 14.37 34.74 -11.72
N ILE A 369 13.44 34.58 -10.78
CA ILE A 369 12.83 35.71 -10.06
C ILE A 369 13.87 36.42 -9.18
N GLN A 370 14.68 35.66 -8.44
CA GLN A 370 15.71 36.21 -7.55
C GLN A 370 16.77 37.02 -8.29
N SER A 371 17.17 36.58 -9.49
CA SER A 371 18.09 37.34 -10.34
C SER A 371 17.57 38.73 -10.75
N LYS A 372 16.26 38.97 -10.64
CA LYS A 372 15.59 40.25 -10.92
C LYS A 372 15.36 41.10 -9.65
N GLY A 373 15.90 40.69 -8.51
CA GLY A 373 15.87 41.45 -7.26
C GLY A 373 14.61 41.26 -6.41
N LYS A 374 13.80 40.22 -6.64
CA LYS A 374 12.69 39.84 -5.76
C LYS A 374 12.96 38.51 -5.06
N GLN A 375 12.62 38.41 -3.78
CA GLN A 375 12.65 37.14 -3.06
C GLN A 375 11.36 36.33 -3.31
N CYS A 376 11.42 35.02 -3.11
CA CYS A 376 10.30 34.10 -3.32
C CYS A 376 9.79 33.54 -2.00
N ILE A 377 8.47 33.45 -1.87
CA ILE A 377 7.80 32.78 -0.75
C ILE A 377 6.98 31.61 -1.30
N VAL A 378 7.26 30.41 -0.80
CA VAL A 378 6.53 29.18 -1.12
C VAL A 378 5.76 28.73 0.12
N ILE A 379 4.44 28.63 0.01
CA ILE A 379 3.56 28.28 1.13
C ILE A 379 2.77 27.02 0.80
N ILE A 380 2.78 26.01 1.66
CA ILE A 380 1.97 24.82 1.50
C ILE A 380 1.12 24.62 2.75
N ASP A 381 -0.20 24.77 2.61
CA ASP A 381 -1.16 24.65 3.70
C ASP A 381 -1.76 23.24 3.74
N GLY A 382 -1.46 22.49 4.81
CA GLY A 382 -2.00 21.17 5.11
C GLY A 382 -1.23 20.03 4.44
N VAL A 383 0.09 19.95 4.59
CA VAL A 383 0.91 18.91 3.92
C VAL A 383 0.50 17.48 4.28
N GLU A 384 -0.13 17.27 5.44
CA GLU A 384 -0.68 15.98 5.85
C GLU A 384 -1.86 15.51 4.98
N LYS A 385 -2.48 16.43 4.25
CA LYS A 385 -3.59 16.15 3.34
C LYS A 385 -3.14 15.87 1.92
N ALA A 386 -1.85 15.98 1.63
CA ALA A 386 -1.32 15.48 0.37
C ALA A 386 -1.72 14.00 0.31
N SER A 387 -2.18 13.54 -0.86
CA SER A 387 -2.60 12.15 -1.05
C SER A 387 -1.54 11.29 -0.40
N LYS A 388 -1.96 10.47 0.58
CA LYS A 388 -1.02 9.64 1.34
C LYS A 388 -0.11 8.99 0.32
N ALA A 389 1.18 9.06 0.62
CA ALA A 389 2.18 8.23 -0.03
C ALA A 389 1.52 6.90 -0.39
N LYS A 390 1.49 6.54 -1.68
CA LYS A 390 1.26 5.12 -2.01
C LYS A 390 2.18 4.33 -1.09
N ARG A 391 1.81 3.13 -0.65
CA ARG A 391 2.57 2.42 0.41
C ARG A 391 4.10 2.42 0.18
N THR A 392 4.55 2.56 -1.08
CA THR A 392 5.93 2.70 -1.54
C THR A 392 6.61 4.07 -1.42
N GLU A 393 5.95 5.16 -1.08
CA GLU A 393 6.52 6.52 -1.14
C GLU A 393 7.11 6.96 0.22
N GLU A 394 8.31 7.52 0.21
CA GLU A 394 8.89 8.12 1.42
C GLU A 394 8.09 9.34 1.88
N VAL A 395 7.96 9.52 3.20
CA VAL A 395 7.21 10.65 3.77
C VAL A 395 7.78 11.97 3.25
N LEU A 396 6.92 12.80 2.64
CA LEU A 396 7.28 14.09 2.06
C LEU A 396 8.43 14.04 1.03
N PHE A 397 8.63 12.94 0.30
CA PHE A 397 9.72 12.81 -0.69
C PHE A 397 9.74 13.94 -1.74
N TRP A 398 8.55 14.44 -2.06
CA TRP A 398 8.33 15.51 -3.03
C TRP A 398 8.63 16.91 -2.50
N LEU A 399 8.69 17.09 -1.17
CA LEU A 399 9.00 18.40 -0.60
C LEU A 399 10.51 18.67 -0.75
N PRO A 400 10.94 19.71 -1.48
CA PRO A 400 12.35 19.91 -1.79
C PRO A 400 13.23 20.06 -0.54
N HIS A 401 14.33 19.31 -0.45
CA HIS A 401 15.30 19.44 0.65
C HIS A 401 16.09 20.75 0.61
N LYS A 402 16.34 21.29 -0.59
CA LYS A 402 17.05 22.54 -0.81
C LYS A 402 16.38 23.32 -1.94
N LEU A 403 16.07 24.57 -1.67
CA LEU A 403 15.67 25.57 -2.66
C LEU A 403 16.76 26.65 -2.73
N PRO A 404 16.77 27.49 -3.79
CA PRO A 404 17.72 28.60 -3.90
C PRO A 404 17.76 29.47 -2.64
N GLU A 405 18.97 29.90 -2.24
CA GLU A 405 19.17 30.73 -1.04
C GLU A 405 18.30 32.00 -1.09
N GLY A 406 17.77 32.43 0.07
CA GLY A 406 16.83 33.55 0.15
C GLY A 406 15.38 33.23 -0.26
N THR A 407 15.01 31.95 -0.33
CA THR A 407 13.61 31.49 -0.48
C THR A 407 12.98 31.25 0.90
N ILE A 408 11.82 31.86 1.15
CA ILE A 408 11.04 31.59 2.37
C ILE A 408 10.09 30.42 2.11
N VAL A 409 10.24 29.34 2.88
CA VAL A 409 9.35 28.17 2.79
C VAL A 409 8.51 28.07 4.06
N ILE A 410 7.19 28.07 3.90
CA ILE A 410 6.24 27.92 5.02
C ILE A 410 5.35 26.73 4.74
N VAL A 411 5.33 25.78 5.67
CA VAL A 411 4.48 24.59 5.62
C VAL A 411 3.55 24.59 6.82
N SER A 412 2.27 24.20 6.65
CA SER A 412 1.40 23.91 7.78
C SER A 412 1.10 22.41 7.90
N ALA A 413 1.11 21.89 9.13
CA ALA A 413 0.75 20.50 9.43
C ALA A 413 -0.03 20.37 10.74
N ASN A 414 -0.85 19.32 10.88
CA ASN A 414 -1.55 19.03 12.14
C ASN A 414 -0.59 18.48 13.21
N SER A 415 -0.77 18.88 14.48
CA SER A 415 0.04 18.39 15.59
C SER A 415 -0.17 16.90 15.90
N SER A 416 -1.24 16.30 15.39
CA SER A 416 -1.59 14.88 15.59
C SER A 416 -0.88 13.88 14.66
N GLN A 417 0.06 14.33 13.82
CA GLN A 417 0.73 13.50 12.80
C GLN A 417 2.25 13.40 13.06
N PRO A 418 2.72 12.52 13.96
CA PRO A 418 4.11 12.50 14.42
C PRO A 418 5.12 12.22 13.30
N GLU A 419 4.81 11.30 12.37
CA GLU A 419 5.71 10.94 11.25
C GLU A 419 6.10 12.15 10.38
N ILE A 420 5.13 13.02 10.07
CA ILE A 420 5.33 14.23 9.27
C ILE A 420 6.14 15.26 10.06
N LEU A 421 5.84 15.42 11.35
CA LEU A 421 6.55 16.36 12.21
C LEU A 421 8.01 15.95 12.41
N ASP A 422 8.27 14.65 12.60
CA ASP A 422 9.62 14.10 12.70
C ASP A 422 10.39 14.31 11.40
N GLU A 423 9.78 14.09 10.24
CA GLU A 423 10.43 14.30 8.95
C GLU A 423 10.74 15.78 8.67
N LEU A 424 9.81 16.70 8.99
CA LEU A 424 10.06 18.14 8.88
C LEU A 424 11.14 18.62 9.87
N SER A 425 11.23 18.00 11.05
CA SER A 425 12.28 18.31 12.03
C SER A 425 13.67 17.92 11.52
N LYS A 426 13.80 16.74 10.89
CA LYS A 426 15.06 16.30 10.22
C LYS A 426 15.47 17.26 9.11
N ARG A 427 14.49 17.92 8.47
CA ARG A 427 14.69 18.93 7.42
C ARG A 427 14.91 20.36 7.94
N SER A 428 15.18 20.52 9.24
CA SER A 428 15.50 21.80 9.89
C SER A 428 14.37 22.85 9.81
N PHE A 429 13.10 22.43 9.81
CA PHE A 429 11.97 23.37 9.93
C PHE A 429 11.84 23.90 11.36
N ASN A 430 11.81 25.21 11.51
CA ASN A 430 11.51 25.86 12.78
C ASN A 430 10.01 25.71 13.11
N LYS A 431 9.69 25.22 14.32
CA LYS A 431 8.30 24.97 14.74
C LYS A 431 7.66 26.25 15.31
N MET A 432 6.52 26.65 14.76
CA MET A 432 5.61 27.66 15.31
C MET A 432 4.27 27.00 15.63
N GLU A 433 3.94 26.94 16.91
CA GLU A 433 2.70 26.31 17.40
C GLU A 433 1.62 27.37 17.66
N ILE A 434 0.46 27.23 17.01
CA ILE A 434 -0.69 28.11 17.21
C ILE A 434 -1.39 27.70 18.50
N GLN A 435 -1.58 28.68 19.39
CA GLN A 435 -2.29 28.50 20.66
C GLN A 435 -3.80 28.68 20.50
N GLU A 436 -4.56 28.13 21.44
CA GLU A 436 -6.02 28.24 21.50
C GLU A 436 -6.49 29.68 21.74
N MET A 437 -7.76 29.96 21.44
CA MET A 437 -8.30 31.31 21.59
C MET A 437 -8.41 31.71 23.05
N SER A 438 -7.83 32.86 23.41
CA SER A 438 -8.13 33.53 24.68
C SER A 438 -9.60 33.99 24.73
N GLU A 439 -10.15 34.18 25.93
CA GLU A 439 -11.52 34.69 26.12
C GLU A 439 -11.78 36.01 25.38
N GLU A 440 -10.80 36.92 25.38
CA GLU A 440 -10.86 38.21 24.68
C GLU A 440 -11.02 38.01 23.16
N MET A 441 -10.22 37.11 22.58
CA MET A 441 -10.30 36.77 21.16
C MET A 441 -11.63 36.08 20.82
N ARG A 442 -12.13 35.19 21.69
CA ARG A 442 -13.43 34.51 21.48
C ARG A 442 -14.56 35.54 21.41
N GLN A 443 -14.56 36.50 22.34
CA GLN A 443 -15.56 37.56 22.38
C GLN A 443 -15.49 38.46 21.15
N GLU A 444 -14.29 38.89 20.73
CA GLU A 444 -14.12 39.71 19.52
C GLU A 444 -14.59 38.96 18.26
N PHE A 445 -14.19 37.69 18.11
CA PHE A 445 -14.58 36.86 16.97
C PHE A 445 -16.09 36.63 16.90
N ALA A 446 -16.72 36.32 18.03
CA ALA A 446 -18.16 36.12 18.11
C ALA A 446 -18.93 37.40 17.76
N LYS A 447 -18.52 38.53 18.35
CA LYS A 447 -19.12 39.84 18.09
C LYS A 447 -19.02 40.22 16.61
N LYS A 448 -17.83 40.08 16.02
CA LYS A 448 -17.59 40.41 14.61
C LYS A 448 -18.41 39.51 13.68
N THR A 449 -18.44 38.20 13.94
CA THR A 449 -19.19 37.23 13.12
C THR A 449 -20.69 37.49 13.12
N LEU A 450 -21.27 37.84 14.28
CA LEU A 450 -22.70 38.15 14.39
C LEU A 450 -23.05 39.51 13.79
N MET A 451 -22.22 40.54 14.02
CA MET A 451 -22.42 41.88 13.48
C MET A 451 -22.38 41.91 11.95
N GLU A 452 -21.56 41.07 11.31
CA GLU A 452 -21.56 40.92 9.85
C GLU A 452 -22.93 40.50 9.29
N ARG A 453 -23.76 39.86 10.10
CA ARG A 453 -25.12 39.42 9.77
C ARG A 453 -26.20 40.26 10.46
N GLY A 454 -25.84 41.41 11.01
CA GLY A 454 -26.79 42.31 11.69
C GLY A 454 -27.37 41.74 12.98
N LYS A 455 -26.74 40.73 13.58
CA LYS A 455 -27.17 40.09 14.83
C LYS A 455 -26.30 40.55 16.00
N GLU A 456 -26.89 40.73 17.18
CA GLU A 456 -26.15 41.07 18.41
C GLU A 456 -26.69 40.27 19.60
N LEU A 457 -25.79 39.77 20.46
CA LEU A 457 -26.16 39.02 21.67
C LEU A 457 -26.08 39.92 22.90
N SER A 458 -26.91 39.64 23.91
CA SER A 458 -26.78 40.28 25.22
C SER A 458 -25.47 39.90 25.92
N PRO A 459 -24.96 40.71 26.87
CA PRO A 459 -23.73 40.38 27.60
C PRO A 459 -23.78 39.02 28.32
N SER A 460 -24.94 38.62 28.86
CA SER A 460 -25.14 37.32 29.51
C SER A 460 -25.10 36.16 28.53
N GLN A 461 -25.67 36.32 27.33
CA GLN A 461 -25.64 35.31 26.27
C GLN A 461 -24.22 35.15 25.70
N MET A 462 -23.52 36.27 25.48
CA MET A 462 -22.13 36.27 25.04
C MET A 462 -21.23 35.56 26.05
N LYS A 463 -21.43 35.85 27.34
CA LYS A 463 -20.67 35.22 28.42
C LYS A 463 -20.78 33.68 28.41
N LYS A 464 -21.99 33.14 28.25
CA LYS A 464 -22.20 31.68 28.13
C LYS A 464 -21.36 31.06 27.01
N ILE A 465 -21.32 31.70 25.84
CA ILE A 465 -20.56 31.20 24.68
C ILE A 465 -19.05 31.30 24.91
N VAL A 466 -18.57 32.40 25.48
CA VAL A 466 -17.12 32.64 25.69
C VAL A 466 -16.53 31.73 26.77
N GLU A 467 -17.29 31.47 27.85
CA GLU A 467 -16.88 30.59 28.97
C GLU A 467 -16.93 29.09 28.62
N THR A 468 -17.48 28.73 27.45
CA THR A 468 -17.52 27.34 26.99
C THR A 468 -16.11 26.87 26.62
N ALA A 469 -15.62 25.80 27.24
CA ALA A 469 -14.28 25.26 26.97
C ALA A 469 -14.09 24.89 25.49
N ALA A 470 -15.06 24.21 24.87
CA ALA A 470 -15.00 23.85 23.45
C ALA A 470 -14.90 25.05 22.49
N ALA A 471 -15.31 26.25 22.92
CA ALA A 471 -15.17 27.49 22.15
C ALA A 471 -13.72 28.02 22.09
N GLU A 472 -12.76 27.36 22.77
CA GLU A 472 -11.31 27.50 22.53
C GLU A 472 -10.94 27.22 21.08
N ASN A 473 -11.66 26.28 20.46
CA ASN A 473 -11.50 25.96 19.07
C ASN A 473 -12.30 26.95 18.20
N PRO A 474 -11.63 27.72 17.33
CA PRO A 474 -12.30 28.68 16.44
C PRO A 474 -13.33 28.05 15.51
N ARG A 475 -13.12 26.78 15.09
CA ARG A 475 -14.06 26.06 14.23
C ARG A 475 -15.35 25.74 14.99
N TYR A 476 -15.24 25.27 16.24
CA TYR A 476 -16.39 25.03 17.12
C TYR A 476 -17.21 26.31 17.25
N LEU A 477 -16.55 27.41 17.63
CA LEU A 477 -17.21 28.70 17.80
C LEU A 477 -17.86 29.18 16.50
N LYS A 478 -17.22 28.97 15.34
CA LYS A 478 -17.79 29.33 14.03
C LYS A 478 -19.05 28.52 13.69
N VAL A 479 -19.04 27.20 13.89
CA VAL A 479 -20.20 26.33 13.62
C VAL A 479 -21.35 26.72 14.55
N LEU A 480 -21.08 26.89 15.85
CA LEU A 480 -22.07 27.35 16.83
C LEU A 480 -22.69 28.70 16.43
N LEU A 481 -21.88 29.69 16.07
CA LEU A 481 -22.37 31.00 15.67
C LEU A 481 -23.15 30.96 14.36
N ASN A 482 -22.73 30.16 13.38
CA ASN A 482 -23.46 29.98 12.14
C ASN A 482 -24.85 29.37 12.40
N GLU A 483 -24.95 28.41 13.32
CA GLU A 483 -26.23 27.82 13.72
C GLU A 483 -27.13 28.85 14.43
N LEU A 484 -26.56 29.73 15.27
CA LEU A 484 -27.29 30.88 15.82
C LEU A 484 -27.71 31.89 14.75
N ILE A 485 -26.91 32.09 13.70
CA ILE A 485 -27.24 33.00 12.60
C ILE A 485 -28.43 32.48 11.79
N VAL A 486 -28.59 31.17 11.64
CA VAL A 486 -29.74 30.60 10.90
C VAL A 486 -31.01 30.53 11.77
N PHE A 487 -30.87 30.53 13.10
CA PHE A 487 -32.01 30.48 14.00
C PHE A 487 -32.87 31.77 13.96
N GLY A 488 -34.20 31.62 13.83
CA GLY A 488 -35.14 32.74 13.70
C GLY A 488 -35.91 33.12 14.98
N TYR A 489 -36.12 32.17 15.90
CA TYR A 489 -37.00 32.36 17.06
C TYR A 489 -36.32 33.04 18.26
N PHE A 490 -36.33 34.38 18.28
CA PHE A 490 -35.69 35.18 19.33
C PHE A 490 -36.06 34.76 20.78
N ARG A 491 -37.33 34.39 21.03
CA ARG A 491 -37.79 34.00 22.39
C ARG A 491 -37.22 32.69 22.90
N LEU A 492 -36.74 31.82 22.00
CA LEU A 492 -36.13 30.53 22.32
C LEU A 492 -34.60 30.59 22.20
N LEU A 493 -34.04 31.78 21.97
CA LEU A 493 -32.61 31.96 21.73
C LEU A 493 -31.75 31.46 22.91
N ASP A 494 -32.15 31.75 24.14
CA ASP A 494 -31.44 31.27 25.32
C ASP A 494 -31.44 29.73 25.42
N GLN A 495 -32.57 29.08 25.10
CA GLN A 495 -32.66 27.62 25.09
C GLN A 495 -31.80 27.00 23.98
N LYS A 496 -31.75 27.65 22.80
CA LYS A 496 -30.90 27.21 21.70
C LYS A 496 -29.41 27.37 22.06
N ILE A 497 -29.01 28.48 22.67
CA ILE A 497 -27.63 28.68 23.17
C ILE A 497 -27.30 27.60 24.21
N ASP A 498 -28.18 27.36 25.18
CA ASP A 498 -27.97 26.34 26.22
C ASP A 498 -27.89 24.92 25.65
N SER A 499 -28.54 24.65 24.52
CA SER A 499 -28.45 23.38 23.80
C SER A 499 -27.09 23.22 23.08
N LEU A 500 -26.63 24.27 22.39
CA LEU A 500 -25.39 24.23 21.61
C LEU A 500 -24.13 24.23 22.49
N VAL A 501 -24.13 25.01 23.59
CA VAL A 501 -22.99 25.10 24.52
C VAL A 501 -22.74 23.79 25.29
N LYS A 502 -23.76 22.92 25.42
CA LYS A 502 -23.62 21.61 26.03
C LYS A 502 -22.84 20.61 25.17
N CYS A 503 -22.71 20.87 23.86
CA CYS A 503 -21.95 20.00 22.98
C CYS A 503 -20.45 20.12 23.33
N GLU A 504 -19.81 19.01 23.70
CA GLU A 504 -18.39 19.01 24.09
C GLU A 504 -17.46 18.96 22.87
N SER A 505 -17.99 18.57 21.71
CA SER A 505 -17.24 18.39 20.48
C SER A 505 -17.89 19.04 19.24
N ILE A 506 -17.13 19.15 18.16
CA ILE A 506 -17.60 19.76 16.90
C ILE A 506 -18.56 18.85 16.15
N ASP A 507 -18.35 17.54 16.20
CA ASP A 507 -19.24 16.52 15.63
C ASP A 507 -20.63 16.52 16.30
N GLU A 508 -20.71 16.70 17.63
CA GLU A 508 -22.00 16.89 18.33
C GLU A 508 -22.73 18.18 17.87
N LEU A 509 -22.00 19.27 17.62
CA LEU A 509 -22.59 20.46 17.01
C LEU A 509 -23.11 20.17 15.60
N PHE A 510 -22.37 19.40 14.79
CA PHE A 510 -22.83 19.00 13.46
C PHE A 510 -24.06 18.09 13.52
N GLU A 511 -24.22 17.25 14.54
CA GLU A 511 -25.47 16.52 14.76
C GLU A 511 -26.66 17.47 14.96
N LYS A 512 -26.47 18.59 15.69
CA LYS A 512 -27.48 19.65 15.82
C LYS A 512 -27.76 20.35 14.50
N VAL A 513 -26.76 20.56 13.67
CA VAL A 513 -26.94 21.07 12.30
C VAL A 513 -27.75 20.09 11.45
N LEU A 514 -27.45 18.79 11.52
CA LEU A 514 -28.19 17.74 10.81
C LEU A 514 -29.65 17.66 11.29
N GLU A 515 -29.91 17.70 12.60
CA GLU A 515 -31.26 17.76 13.18
C GLU A 515 -32.06 18.95 12.63
N ARG A 516 -31.46 20.14 12.61
CA ARG A 516 -32.07 21.33 12.01
C ARG A 516 -32.39 21.09 10.53
N LEU A 517 -31.43 20.58 9.75
CA LEU A 517 -31.63 20.34 8.32
C LEU A 517 -32.78 19.36 8.06
N GLU A 518 -32.96 18.35 8.92
CA GLU A 518 -34.08 17.42 8.80
C GLU A 518 -35.41 18.10 9.07
N ASP A 519 -35.50 18.84 10.17
CA ASP A 519 -36.67 19.66 10.50
C ASP A 519 -36.97 20.66 9.36
N ASP A 520 -35.93 21.19 8.73
CA ASP A 520 -36.04 22.15 7.64
C ASP A 520 -36.72 21.58 6.39
N ASN A 521 -36.56 20.28 6.16
CA ASN A 521 -37.00 19.62 4.93
C ASN A 521 -38.25 18.73 5.12
N LYS A 522 -38.80 18.61 6.35
CA LYS A 522 -40.01 17.81 6.63
C LYS A 522 -41.24 18.24 5.84
N GLU A 523 -41.39 19.53 5.56
CA GLU A 523 -42.57 20.10 4.88
C GLU A 523 -42.32 20.38 3.38
N SER A 524 -41.21 19.86 2.83
CA SER A 524 -40.80 20.09 1.43
C SER A 524 -41.67 19.39 0.38
N GLY A 525 -42.55 18.47 0.78
CA GLY A 525 -43.33 17.63 -0.12
C GLY A 525 -42.56 16.45 -0.74
N TYR A 526 -41.33 16.20 -0.28
CA TYR A 526 -40.50 15.09 -0.72
C TYR A 526 -40.76 13.82 0.12
N GLU A 527 -40.98 12.69 -0.54
CA GLU A 527 -41.19 11.38 0.11
C GLU A 527 -39.85 10.76 0.56
N GLY A 528 -39.30 11.23 1.68
CA GLY A 528 -38.09 10.64 2.29
C GLY A 528 -37.31 11.60 3.20
N ASN A 529 -36.32 11.07 3.92
CA ASN A 529 -35.36 11.90 4.64
C ASN A 529 -34.22 12.34 3.70
N LEU A 530 -34.40 13.51 3.09
CA LEU A 530 -33.45 14.08 2.14
C LEU A 530 -32.04 14.23 2.72
N VAL A 531 -31.93 14.64 4.00
CA VAL A 531 -30.64 14.87 4.66
C VAL A 531 -29.88 13.57 4.82
N GLU A 532 -30.54 12.54 5.35
CA GLU A 532 -29.99 11.19 5.50
C GLU A 532 -29.55 10.64 4.14
N GLN A 533 -30.43 10.65 3.14
CA GLN A 533 -30.15 10.10 1.82
C GLN A 533 -28.92 10.74 1.16
N VAL A 534 -28.88 12.07 1.10
CA VAL A 534 -27.80 12.80 0.42
C VAL A 534 -26.48 12.63 1.17
N THR A 535 -26.48 12.78 2.51
CA THR A 535 -25.25 12.68 3.29
C THR A 535 -24.69 11.25 3.33
N CYS A 536 -25.55 10.22 3.39
CA CYS A 536 -25.12 8.83 3.35
C CYS A 536 -24.45 8.44 2.02
N VAL A 537 -24.99 8.86 0.86
CA VAL A 537 -24.36 8.52 -0.43
C VAL A 537 -23.05 9.27 -0.66
N ILE A 538 -22.95 10.52 -0.19
CA ILE A 538 -21.69 11.26 -0.19
C ILE A 538 -20.67 10.57 0.74
N PHE A 539 -21.11 9.99 1.85
CA PHE A 539 -20.24 9.28 2.78
C PHE A 539 -19.70 7.96 2.21
N LEU A 540 -20.59 7.16 1.61
CA LEU A 540 -20.30 5.78 1.19
C LEU A 540 -19.68 5.69 -0.20
N SER A 541 -19.74 6.76 -1.00
CA SER A 541 -19.04 6.84 -2.28
C SER A 541 -17.53 7.01 -2.08
N ARG A 542 -16.76 6.45 -3.01
CA ARG A 542 -15.30 6.49 -2.95
C ARG A 542 -14.75 7.88 -3.25
N GLN A 543 -15.29 8.55 -4.26
CA GLN A 543 -14.81 9.87 -4.73
C GLN A 543 -15.82 10.99 -4.49
N GLY A 544 -16.86 10.78 -3.67
CA GLY A 544 -17.99 11.71 -3.55
C GLY A 544 -19.03 11.49 -4.63
N MET A 545 -20.06 12.34 -4.70
CA MET A 545 -21.19 12.19 -5.64
C MET A 545 -21.48 13.52 -6.34
N SER A 546 -21.78 13.51 -7.64
CA SER A 546 -22.22 14.72 -8.34
C SER A 546 -23.66 15.09 -8.01
N GLU A 547 -23.99 16.37 -8.20
CA GLU A 547 -25.38 16.85 -8.08
C GLU A 547 -26.33 16.05 -8.97
N ALA A 548 -25.94 15.80 -10.22
CA ALA A 548 -26.75 15.01 -11.15
C ALA A 548 -26.93 13.55 -10.69
N GLU A 549 -25.87 12.92 -10.17
CA GLU A 549 -25.94 11.55 -9.63
C GLU A 549 -26.91 11.47 -8.44
N ILE A 550 -26.81 12.40 -7.49
CA ILE A 550 -27.68 12.44 -6.29
C ILE A 550 -29.14 12.70 -6.69
N VAL A 551 -29.37 13.72 -7.53
CA VAL A 551 -30.72 14.12 -7.96
C VAL A 551 -31.39 13.00 -8.75
N ASN A 552 -30.66 12.32 -9.64
CA ASN A 552 -31.20 11.21 -10.42
C ASN A 552 -31.46 9.96 -9.57
N MET A 553 -30.56 9.62 -8.65
CA MET A 553 -30.69 8.44 -7.79
C MET A 553 -31.94 8.50 -6.91
N PHE A 554 -32.30 9.70 -6.44
CA PHE A 554 -33.41 9.91 -5.51
C PHE A 554 -34.62 10.64 -6.13
N ASN A 555 -34.58 10.94 -7.43
CA ASN A 555 -35.58 11.72 -8.17
C ASN A 555 -35.97 13.02 -7.46
N ILE A 556 -34.98 13.78 -6.95
CA ILE A 556 -35.23 14.97 -6.14
C ILE A 556 -35.63 16.14 -7.05
N PRO A 557 -36.82 16.76 -6.88
CA PRO A 557 -37.20 17.91 -7.67
C PRO A 557 -36.28 19.12 -7.44
N SER A 558 -35.98 19.91 -8.47
CA SER A 558 -35.07 21.06 -8.35
C SER A 558 -35.48 22.10 -7.30
N HIS A 559 -36.79 22.25 -7.05
CA HIS A 559 -37.32 23.16 -6.03
C HIS A 559 -37.13 22.65 -4.60
N VAL A 560 -36.88 21.35 -4.40
CA VAL A 560 -36.51 20.73 -3.12
C VAL A 560 -34.99 20.73 -2.95
N TRP A 561 -34.28 20.34 -4.01
CA TRP A 561 -32.81 20.27 -3.99
C TRP A 561 -32.16 21.62 -3.72
N SER A 562 -32.56 22.68 -4.43
CA SER A 562 -31.86 23.97 -4.36
C SER A 562 -31.85 24.56 -2.94
N PRO A 563 -32.99 24.68 -2.22
CA PRO A 563 -32.99 25.15 -0.84
C PRO A 563 -32.14 24.29 0.10
N PHE A 564 -32.25 22.96 -0.01
CA PHE A 564 -31.47 22.03 0.81
C PHE A 564 -29.97 22.21 0.55
N PHE A 565 -29.54 22.16 -0.71
CA PHE A 565 -28.14 22.29 -1.08
C PHE A 565 -27.54 23.59 -0.54
N PHE A 566 -28.21 24.74 -0.72
CA PHE A 566 -27.69 26.01 -0.21
C PHE A 566 -27.64 26.10 1.32
N SER A 567 -28.51 25.37 2.02
CA SER A 567 -28.49 25.33 3.50
C SER A 567 -27.31 24.53 4.08
N ILE A 568 -26.74 23.59 3.32
CA ILE A 568 -25.61 22.74 3.74
C ILE A 568 -24.30 23.05 3.01
N ASN A 569 -24.33 23.70 1.84
CA ASN A 569 -23.17 23.94 0.95
C ASN A 569 -21.95 24.55 1.68
N MET A 570 -22.16 25.40 2.69
CA MET A 570 -21.04 25.97 3.48
C MET A 570 -20.20 24.92 4.23
N TYR A 571 -20.70 23.68 4.35
CA TYR A 571 -20.04 22.54 4.98
C TYR A 571 -19.58 21.46 3.99
N LEU A 572 -19.88 21.63 2.70
CA LEU A 572 -19.53 20.70 1.63
C LEU A 572 -18.42 21.28 0.74
N LEU A 573 -17.73 20.42 0.01
CA LEU A 573 -16.75 20.77 -1.01
C LEU A 573 -17.24 20.25 -2.36
N ASN A 574 -17.17 21.09 -3.39
CA ASN A 574 -17.38 20.67 -4.77
C ASN A 574 -16.01 20.57 -5.46
N GLN A 575 -15.59 19.34 -5.78
CA GLN A 575 -14.34 19.00 -6.46
C GLN A 575 -14.69 18.38 -7.81
N GLY A 576 -14.56 19.14 -8.90
CA GLY A 576 -14.84 18.62 -10.25
C GLY A 576 -16.27 18.22 -10.53
N GLY A 577 -17.21 18.90 -9.87
CA GLY A 577 -18.61 18.52 -9.93
C GLY A 577 -18.98 17.42 -8.95
N LEU A 578 -18.03 16.83 -8.21
CA LEU A 578 -18.28 15.85 -7.15
C LEU A 578 -18.35 16.53 -5.79
N ILE A 579 -19.43 16.28 -5.07
CA ILE A 579 -19.72 16.80 -3.74
C ILE A 579 -19.11 15.85 -2.70
N LYS A 580 -18.35 16.41 -1.76
CA LYS A 580 -17.72 15.74 -0.61
C LYS A 580 -17.96 16.52 0.67
N PHE A 581 -17.69 15.90 1.82
CA PHE A 581 -17.65 16.60 3.11
C PHE A 581 -16.46 17.56 3.18
N GLY A 582 -16.70 18.81 3.57
CA GLY A 582 -15.65 19.80 3.81
C GLY A 582 -15.01 19.75 5.18
N PHE A 583 -15.63 19.02 6.10
CA PHE A 583 -15.20 18.86 7.49
C PHE A 583 -15.25 17.39 7.86
N GLN A 584 -14.14 16.87 8.41
CA GLN A 584 -14.09 15.49 8.90
C GLN A 584 -15.10 15.31 10.04
N GLU A 585 -15.28 16.33 10.89
CA GLU A 585 -16.20 16.26 12.02
C GLU A 585 -17.68 16.17 11.58
N LEU A 586 -18.03 16.71 10.41
CA LEU A 586 -19.37 16.49 9.80
C LEU A 586 -19.52 15.06 9.28
N LYS A 587 -18.45 14.51 8.69
CA LYS A 587 -18.43 13.11 8.24
C LYS A 587 -18.63 12.16 9.43
N ASP A 588 -17.96 12.42 10.55
CA ASP A 588 -18.08 11.64 11.78
C ASP A 588 -19.49 11.73 12.39
N ALA A 589 -20.11 12.92 12.37
CA ALA A 589 -21.49 13.13 12.81
C ALA A 589 -22.51 12.35 11.95
N VAL A 590 -22.33 12.35 10.63
CA VAL A 590 -23.15 11.56 9.69
C VAL A 590 -23.01 10.06 9.97
N GLU A 591 -21.78 9.58 10.20
CA GLU A 591 -21.54 8.18 10.51
C GLU A 591 -22.25 7.75 11.79
N ARG A 592 -22.11 8.53 12.87
CA ARG A 592 -22.73 8.21 14.16
C ARG A 592 -24.25 8.23 14.07
N LYS A 593 -24.81 9.26 13.42
CA LYS A 593 -26.26 9.50 13.36
C LYS A 593 -26.99 8.54 12.41
N TYR A 594 -26.44 8.25 11.23
CA TYR A 594 -27.15 7.50 10.19
C TYR A 594 -26.53 6.14 9.86
N LEU A 595 -25.21 5.98 9.97
CA LEU A 595 -24.49 4.79 9.48
C LEU A 595 -23.95 3.89 10.61
N SER A 596 -24.39 4.11 11.84
CA SER A 596 -24.07 3.26 13.00
C SER A 596 -24.75 1.88 12.91
N VAL A 597 -25.82 1.78 12.14
CA VAL A 597 -26.53 0.53 11.88
C VAL A 597 -26.11 -0.04 10.52
N GLU A 598 -25.55 -1.24 10.53
CA GLU A 598 -25.02 -1.92 9.34
C GLU A 598 -26.07 -2.12 8.23
N THR A 599 -27.35 -2.27 8.58
CA THR A 599 -28.42 -2.40 7.58
C THR A 599 -28.62 -1.13 6.75
N ILE A 600 -28.44 0.05 7.35
CA ILE A 600 -28.55 1.34 6.66
C ILE A 600 -27.33 1.54 5.75
N ARG A 601 -26.14 1.19 6.25
CA ARG A 601 -24.90 1.18 5.45
C ARG A 601 -25.08 0.33 4.19
N LYS A 602 -25.52 -0.92 4.35
CA LYS A 602 -25.80 -1.82 3.21
C LYS A 602 -26.85 -1.28 2.25
N LYS A 603 -27.95 -0.72 2.76
CA LYS A 603 -29.02 -0.12 1.93
C LYS A 603 -28.47 0.96 0.99
N TYR A 604 -27.71 1.92 1.52
CA TYR A 604 -27.19 3.03 0.72
C TYR A 604 -26.03 2.63 -0.19
N THR A 605 -25.16 1.70 0.25
CA THR A 605 -24.13 1.14 -0.63
C THR A 605 -24.75 0.35 -1.79
N GLN A 606 -25.86 -0.38 -1.57
CA GLN A 606 -26.59 -1.06 -2.63
C GLN A 606 -27.16 -0.07 -3.65
N LEU A 607 -27.75 1.04 -3.21
CA LEU A 607 -28.24 2.08 -4.13
C LEU A 607 -27.13 2.68 -5.00
N ILE A 608 -25.93 2.87 -4.45
CA ILE A 608 -24.76 3.32 -5.22
C ILE A 608 -24.37 2.25 -6.25
N ALA A 609 -24.32 0.98 -5.86
CA ALA A 609 -24.00 -0.13 -6.76
C ALA A 609 -25.02 -0.23 -7.91
N ASP A 610 -26.31 -0.22 -7.60
CA ASP A 610 -27.41 -0.31 -8.58
C ASP A 610 -27.33 0.83 -9.61
N TYR A 611 -27.07 2.05 -9.14
CA TYR A 611 -26.94 3.22 -10.03
C TYR A 611 -25.76 3.07 -11.00
N PHE A 612 -24.56 2.72 -10.50
CA PHE A 612 -23.39 2.58 -11.36
C PHE A 612 -23.42 1.33 -12.23
N GLU A 613 -24.10 0.27 -11.80
CA GLU A 613 -24.40 -0.89 -12.63
C GLU A 613 -25.30 -0.52 -13.81
N GLU A 614 -26.35 0.28 -13.58
CA GLU A 614 -27.21 0.78 -14.66
C GLU A 614 -26.40 1.63 -15.66
N GLN A 615 -25.49 2.48 -15.17
CA GLN A 615 -24.59 3.23 -16.07
C GLN A 615 -23.68 2.29 -16.86
N MET A 616 -23.12 1.25 -16.23
CA MET A 616 -22.29 0.24 -16.89
C MET A 616 -23.04 -0.45 -18.04
N GLN A 617 -24.31 -0.81 -17.82
CA GLN A 617 -25.17 -1.45 -18.84
C GLN A 617 -25.51 -0.54 -20.01
N ARG A 618 -25.51 0.78 -19.81
CA ARG A 618 -25.77 1.79 -20.86
C ARG A 618 -24.53 2.10 -21.71
N LEU A 619 -23.34 1.67 -21.30
CA LEU A 619 -22.11 1.92 -22.04
C LEU A 619 -22.02 1.05 -23.31
N PRO A 620 -21.57 1.60 -24.45
CA PRO A 620 -21.49 0.84 -25.71
C PRO A 620 -20.42 -0.25 -25.64
N LYS A 621 -20.69 -1.44 -26.20
CA LYS A 621 -19.83 -2.63 -26.05
C LYS A 621 -18.39 -2.52 -26.61
N LEU A 622 -18.08 -1.54 -27.48
CA LEU A 622 -16.81 -1.45 -28.23
C LEU A 622 -15.92 -0.27 -27.82
N LYS A 623 -14.64 -0.54 -27.51
CA LYS A 623 -13.60 0.37 -26.99
C LYS A 623 -13.43 1.69 -27.76
N SER A 624 -13.75 1.73 -29.07
CA SER A 624 -13.61 2.91 -29.94
C SER A 624 -14.67 4.00 -29.75
N SER A 625 -15.75 3.74 -28.99
CA SER A 625 -16.91 4.65 -28.85
C SER A 625 -17.08 5.27 -27.45
N TRP A 626 -16.15 5.05 -26.53
CA TRP A 626 -16.29 5.45 -25.12
C TRP A 626 -15.82 6.89 -24.90
N LYS A 627 -16.58 7.64 -24.09
CA LYS A 627 -16.05 8.85 -23.48
C LYS A 627 -15.20 8.43 -22.28
N ASN A 628 -13.90 8.76 -22.29
CA ASN A 628 -12.92 8.34 -21.27
C ASN A 628 -13.33 8.64 -19.81
N ASN A 629 -14.20 9.62 -19.56
CA ASN A 629 -14.58 10.01 -18.20
C ASN A 629 -15.68 9.14 -17.57
N ASP A 630 -16.66 8.68 -18.35
CA ASP A 630 -17.81 7.91 -17.81
C ASP A 630 -17.36 6.51 -17.39
N LEU A 631 -16.51 5.87 -18.20
CA LEU A 631 -15.90 4.57 -17.87
C LEU A 631 -15.04 4.64 -16.60
N ALA A 632 -14.29 5.73 -16.42
CA ALA A 632 -13.45 5.91 -15.24
C ALA A 632 -14.29 6.02 -13.96
N ARG A 633 -15.45 6.68 -14.04
CA ARG A 633 -16.37 6.81 -12.90
C ARG A 633 -16.91 5.46 -12.45
N VAL A 634 -17.44 4.67 -13.40
CA VAL A 634 -17.97 3.32 -13.12
C VAL A 634 -16.86 2.38 -12.61
N SER A 635 -15.69 2.38 -13.26
CA SER A 635 -14.59 1.47 -12.94
C SER A 635 -14.01 1.69 -11.54
N LEU A 636 -14.16 2.88 -10.96
CA LEU A 636 -13.63 3.21 -9.63
C LEU A 636 -14.66 3.06 -8.50
N GLU A 637 -15.94 3.38 -8.76
CA GLU A 637 -17.01 3.33 -7.75
C GLU A 637 -17.66 1.94 -7.63
N LEU A 638 -17.92 1.26 -8.75
CA LEU A 638 -18.71 0.02 -8.74
C LEU A 638 -17.97 -1.15 -8.06
N PRO A 639 -16.67 -1.42 -8.33
CA PRO A 639 -15.94 -2.45 -7.59
C PRO A 639 -15.86 -2.15 -6.09
N PHE A 640 -15.68 -0.88 -5.71
CA PHE A 640 -15.63 -0.46 -4.31
C PHE A 640 -16.97 -0.68 -3.59
N ALA A 641 -18.10 -0.40 -4.26
CA ALA A 641 -19.43 -0.62 -3.73
C ALA A 641 -19.69 -2.12 -3.50
N TYR A 642 -19.39 -2.99 -4.47
CA TYR A 642 -19.56 -4.44 -4.32
C TYR A 642 -18.64 -5.04 -3.25
N GLN A 643 -17.39 -4.58 -3.17
CA GLN A 643 -16.48 -4.99 -2.10
C GLN A 643 -17.04 -4.59 -0.72
N SER A 644 -17.54 -3.36 -0.58
CA SER A 644 -18.14 -2.86 0.66
C SER A 644 -19.43 -3.61 1.06
N LEU A 645 -20.18 -4.12 0.09
CA LEU A 645 -21.35 -4.97 0.31
C LEU A 645 -21.01 -6.44 0.61
N ASN A 646 -19.74 -6.83 0.40
CA ASN A 646 -19.30 -8.22 0.36
C ASN A 646 -20.05 -9.06 -0.72
N ASP A 647 -20.41 -8.43 -1.84
CA ASP A 647 -21.02 -9.07 -3.02
C ASP A 647 -19.91 -9.54 -3.99
N LEU A 648 -19.24 -10.61 -3.58
CA LEU A 648 -18.07 -11.14 -4.27
C LEU A 648 -18.34 -11.61 -5.72
N PRO A 649 -19.49 -12.23 -6.04
CA PRO A 649 -19.81 -12.61 -7.42
C PRO A 649 -19.91 -11.42 -8.38
N ASN A 650 -20.62 -10.36 -7.99
CA ASN A 650 -20.77 -9.18 -8.85
C ASN A 650 -19.49 -8.35 -8.92
N LEU A 651 -18.70 -8.33 -7.82
CA LEU A 651 -17.34 -7.80 -7.85
C LEU A 651 -16.49 -8.52 -8.91
N ALA A 652 -16.41 -9.85 -8.85
CA ALA A 652 -15.62 -10.64 -9.80
C ALA A 652 -16.07 -10.43 -11.25
N ASN A 653 -17.38 -10.35 -11.51
CA ASN A 653 -17.91 -10.08 -12.85
C ASN A 653 -17.52 -8.68 -13.35
N THR A 654 -17.57 -7.67 -12.47
CA THR A 654 -17.16 -6.30 -12.78
C THR A 654 -15.66 -6.22 -13.11
N LEU A 655 -14.81 -6.88 -12.31
CA LEU A 655 -13.35 -6.92 -12.54
C LEU A 655 -12.96 -7.70 -13.79
N THR A 656 -13.76 -8.69 -14.19
CA THR A 656 -13.56 -9.47 -15.43
C THR A 656 -13.84 -8.62 -16.67
N HIS A 657 -14.61 -7.54 -16.55
CA HIS A 657 -14.93 -6.67 -17.68
C HIS A 657 -13.67 -5.98 -18.21
N LEU A 658 -13.31 -6.26 -19.46
CA LEU A 658 -12.01 -5.87 -20.04
C LEU A 658 -11.78 -4.35 -20.08
N SER A 659 -12.84 -3.54 -20.24
CA SER A 659 -12.72 -2.08 -20.14
C SER A 659 -12.44 -1.59 -18.71
N VAL A 660 -12.97 -2.26 -17.69
CA VAL A 660 -12.70 -1.93 -16.28
C VAL A 660 -11.24 -2.28 -15.97
N LEU A 661 -10.77 -3.45 -16.41
CA LEU A 661 -9.38 -3.86 -16.32
C LEU A 661 -8.43 -2.82 -16.94
N SER A 662 -8.64 -2.46 -18.21
CA SER A 662 -7.79 -1.47 -18.90
C SER A 662 -7.83 -0.12 -18.19
N CYS A 663 -9.00 0.34 -17.73
CA CYS A 663 -9.13 1.61 -17.02
C CYS A 663 -8.34 1.60 -15.71
N LEU A 664 -8.43 0.53 -14.91
CA LEU A 664 -7.70 0.41 -13.65
C LEU A 664 -6.18 0.31 -13.87
N ILE A 665 -5.74 -0.36 -14.93
CA ILE A 665 -4.31 -0.44 -15.30
C ILE A 665 -3.78 0.92 -15.78
N GLU A 666 -4.51 1.62 -16.66
CA GLU A 666 -4.15 2.96 -17.13
C GLU A 666 -4.06 3.97 -15.97
N LYS A 667 -4.89 3.81 -14.93
CA LYS A 667 -4.86 4.62 -13.70
C LYS A 667 -3.80 4.18 -12.68
N GLN A 668 -2.94 3.22 -13.03
CA GLN A 668 -1.89 2.67 -12.17
C GLN A 668 -2.42 2.07 -10.85
N CYS A 669 -3.59 1.42 -10.89
CA CYS A 669 -4.24 0.80 -9.74
C CYS A 669 -4.00 -0.72 -9.66
N LEU A 670 -2.86 -1.24 -10.16
CA LEU A 670 -2.56 -2.69 -10.17
C LEU A 670 -2.62 -3.33 -8.77
N THR A 671 -2.07 -2.66 -7.74
CA THR A 671 -2.14 -3.14 -6.35
C THR A 671 -3.57 -3.20 -5.83
N GLU A 672 -4.39 -2.20 -6.17
CA GLU A 672 -5.79 -2.20 -5.78
C GLU A 672 -6.59 -3.28 -6.52
N LEU A 673 -6.29 -3.48 -7.81
CA LEU A 673 -6.89 -4.55 -8.59
C LEU A 673 -6.54 -5.93 -8.02
N TYR A 674 -5.31 -6.11 -7.53
CA TYR A 674 -4.92 -7.29 -6.74
C TYR A 674 -5.76 -7.42 -5.48
N ASP A 675 -5.85 -6.38 -4.64
CA ASP A 675 -6.62 -6.39 -3.39
C ASP A 675 -8.12 -6.69 -3.65
N LEU A 676 -8.68 -6.15 -4.74
CA LEU A 676 -10.06 -6.40 -5.17
C LEU A 676 -10.25 -7.86 -5.58
N TRP A 677 -9.37 -8.42 -6.40
CA TRP A 677 -9.42 -9.85 -6.75
C TRP A 677 -9.19 -10.75 -5.54
N GLU A 678 -8.27 -10.41 -4.64
CA GLU A 678 -8.02 -11.15 -3.40
C GLU A 678 -9.30 -11.21 -2.55
N SER A 679 -10.04 -10.11 -2.44
CA SER A 679 -11.28 -10.05 -1.68
C SER A 679 -12.39 -10.98 -2.23
N THR A 680 -12.33 -11.36 -3.51
CA THR A 680 -13.30 -12.29 -4.11
C THR A 680 -13.06 -13.76 -3.75
N GLY A 681 -11.85 -14.12 -3.31
CA GLY A 681 -11.47 -15.50 -2.98
C GLY A 681 -11.25 -16.44 -4.17
N TYR A 682 -11.30 -15.96 -5.42
CA TYR A 682 -10.95 -16.78 -6.59
C TYR A 682 -9.44 -17.02 -6.68
N GLY A 683 -9.03 -18.25 -7.04
CA GLY A 683 -7.63 -18.56 -7.32
C GLY A 683 -7.16 -17.99 -8.67
N TRP A 684 -5.87 -17.70 -8.81
CA TRP A 684 -5.33 -17.04 -10.01
C TRP A 684 -5.49 -17.86 -11.30
N ARG A 685 -5.59 -19.19 -11.19
CA ARG A 685 -5.96 -20.05 -12.32
C ARG A 685 -7.37 -19.78 -12.83
N GLN A 686 -8.33 -19.64 -11.91
CA GLN A 686 -9.73 -19.34 -12.24
C GLN A 686 -9.87 -17.93 -12.80
N ILE A 687 -9.14 -16.96 -12.23
CA ILE A 687 -9.10 -15.57 -12.72
C ILE A 687 -8.56 -15.52 -14.15
N THR A 688 -7.47 -16.25 -14.43
CA THR A 688 -6.89 -16.35 -15.79
C THR A 688 -7.92 -16.89 -16.78
N GLU A 689 -8.63 -17.97 -16.43
CA GLU A 689 -9.65 -18.58 -17.31
C GLU A 689 -10.85 -17.66 -17.56
N ARG A 690 -11.28 -16.91 -16.54
CA ARG A 690 -12.33 -15.87 -16.67
C ARG A 690 -11.92 -14.80 -17.68
N TYR A 691 -10.69 -14.27 -17.56
CA TYR A 691 -10.19 -13.25 -18.47
C TYR A 691 -10.03 -13.76 -19.90
N LEU A 692 -9.47 -14.95 -20.10
CA LEU A 692 -9.35 -15.54 -21.44
C LEU A 692 -10.73 -15.78 -22.08
N THR A 693 -11.71 -16.24 -21.29
CA THR A 693 -13.10 -16.39 -21.76
C THR A 693 -13.70 -15.04 -22.15
N ALA A 694 -13.48 -14.00 -21.35
CA ALA A 694 -13.96 -12.64 -21.66
C ALA A 694 -13.33 -12.09 -22.95
N VAL A 695 -12.05 -12.37 -23.20
CA VAL A 695 -11.38 -12.01 -24.46
C VAL A 695 -12.03 -12.73 -25.64
N ASP A 696 -12.29 -14.03 -25.54
CA ASP A 696 -12.92 -14.79 -26.62
C ASP A 696 -14.34 -14.29 -26.92
N VAL A 697 -15.12 -13.93 -25.89
CA VAL A 697 -16.44 -13.29 -26.06
C VAL A 697 -16.32 -11.93 -26.74
N GLN A 698 -15.36 -11.09 -26.34
CA GLN A 698 -15.18 -9.78 -26.95
C GLN A 698 -14.74 -9.88 -28.42
N VAL A 699 -13.86 -10.82 -28.76
CA VAL A 699 -13.45 -11.08 -30.15
C VAL A 699 -14.67 -11.49 -30.99
N ALA A 700 -15.57 -12.31 -30.46
CA ALA A 700 -16.81 -12.69 -31.14
C ALA A 700 -17.76 -11.49 -31.33
N ASP A 701 -17.94 -10.65 -30.30
CA ASP A 701 -18.76 -9.44 -30.38
C ASP A 701 -18.21 -8.45 -31.42
N VAL A 702 -16.90 -8.22 -31.45
CA VAL A 702 -16.23 -7.37 -32.44
C VAL A 702 -16.44 -7.90 -33.86
N TYR A 703 -16.32 -9.23 -34.05
CA TYR A 703 -16.55 -9.85 -35.34
C TYR A 703 -17.99 -9.63 -35.85
N ILE A 704 -18.99 -9.81 -34.97
CA ILE A 704 -20.40 -9.59 -35.32
C ILE A 704 -20.62 -8.14 -35.75
N ILE A 705 -20.10 -7.18 -35.00
CA ILE A 705 -20.28 -5.75 -35.30
C ILE A 705 -19.58 -5.38 -36.61
N GLN A 706 -18.35 -5.84 -36.83
CA GLN A 706 -17.65 -5.62 -38.09
C GLN A 706 -18.37 -6.28 -39.28
N GLN A 707 -19.05 -7.40 -39.05
CA GLN A 707 -19.87 -8.07 -40.06
C GLN A 707 -21.10 -7.23 -40.42
N GLU A 708 -21.77 -6.65 -39.44
CA GLU A 708 -22.92 -5.76 -39.62
C GLU A 708 -22.54 -4.44 -40.31
N GLU A 709 -21.38 -3.88 -39.98
CA GLU A 709 -20.85 -2.63 -40.54
C GLU A 709 -20.13 -2.81 -41.90
N GLY A 710 -19.83 -4.06 -42.30
CA GLY A 710 -19.09 -4.37 -43.52
C GLY A 710 -17.59 -4.01 -43.45
N THR A 711 -17.02 -3.91 -42.26
CA THR A 711 -15.65 -3.42 -42.00
C THR A 711 -14.62 -4.53 -41.72
N ILE A 712 -15.00 -5.81 -41.76
CA ILE A 712 -14.13 -6.98 -41.47
C ILE A 712 -12.78 -6.93 -42.20
N HIS A 713 -12.74 -6.38 -43.42
CA HIS A 713 -11.52 -6.35 -44.24
C HIS A 713 -10.50 -5.29 -43.83
N GLN A 714 -10.83 -4.39 -42.89
CA GLN A 714 -9.94 -3.30 -42.48
C GLN A 714 -8.94 -3.73 -41.40
N GLN A 715 -9.39 -4.47 -40.38
CA GLN A 715 -8.59 -5.00 -39.28
C GLN A 715 -9.27 -6.26 -38.73
N THR A 716 -8.48 -7.27 -38.33
CA THR A 716 -9.05 -8.50 -37.76
C THR A 716 -9.67 -8.22 -36.38
N PRO A 717 -10.73 -8.94 -35.97
CA PRO A 717 -11.30 -8.79 -34.64
C PRO A 717 -10.28 -9.02 -33.52
N GLY A 718 -9.35 -9.96 -33.73
CA GLY A 718 -8.30 -10.28 -32.77
C GLY A 718 -7.33 -9.12 -32.55
N SER A 719 -6.99 -8.34 -33.60
CA SER A 719 -6.06 -7.23 -33.46
C SER A 719 -6.59 -6.11 -32.55
N LEU A 720 -7.91 -5.96 -32.45
CA LEU A 720 -8.56 -4.95 -31.62
C LEU A 720 -8.60 -5.28 -30.12
N VAL A 721 -8.28 -6.51 -29.74
CA VAL A 721 -8.33 -7.01 -28.34
C VAL A 721 -6.93 -7.36 -27.79
N MET A 722 -5.87 -7.22 -28.61
CA MET A 722 -4.50 -7.59 -28.18
C MET A 722 -4.00 -6.78 -26.98
N ASP A 723 -4.35 -5.50 -26.89
CA ASP A 723 -4.00 -4.65 -25.75
C ASP A 723 -4.58 -5.22 -24.44
N ASN A 724 -5.78 -5.81 -24.48
CA ASN A 724 -6.39 -6.42 -23.31
C ASN A 724 -5.62 -7.67 -22.86
N LEU A 725 -5.02 -8.44 -23.77
CA LEU A 725 -4.14 -9.56 -23.40
C LEU A 725 -2.85 -9.06 -22.73
N LEU A 726 -2.30 -7.93 -23.16
CA LEU A 726 -1.15 -7.31 -22.49
C LEU A 726 -1.51 -6.80 -21.10
N ASP A 727 -2.69 -6.21 -20.93
CA ASP A 727 -3.23 -5.80 -19.64
C ASP A 727 -3.38 -7.00 -18.68
N ILE A 728 -3.96 -8.11 -19.16
CA ILE A 728 -4.07 -9.36 -18.40
C ILE A 728 -2.68 -9.90 -18.04
N PHE A 729 -1.74 -9.91 -19.00
CA PHE A 729 -0.36 -10.32 -18.73
C PHE A 729 0.27 -9.47 -17.62
N ASN A 730 0.13 -8.15 -17.66
CA ASN A 730 0.72 -7.26 -16.66
C ASN A 730 0.15 -7.53 -15.26
N LEU A 731 -1.15 -7.82 -15.14
CA LEU A 731 -1.77 -8.24 -13.87
C LEU A 731 -1.20 -9.59 -13.40
N LEU A 732 -1.13 -10.59 -14.27
CA LEU A 732 -0.67 -11.94 -13.91
C LEU A 732 0.83 -11.97 -13.58
N ASP A 733 1.64 -11.15 -14.25
CA ASP A 733 3.07 -11.00 -14.01
C ASP A 733 3.31 -10.30 -12.66
N TYR A 734 2.51 -9.27 -12.34
CA TYR A 734 2.55 -8.58 -11.05
C TYR A 734 2.39 -9.55 -9.87
N VAL A 735 1.50 -10.54 -10.00
CA VAL A 735 1.20 -11.53 -8.95
C VAL A 735 2.03 -12.80 -9.05
N HIS A 736 3.02 -12.84 -9.97
CA HIS A 736 3.89 -13.98 -10.23
C HIS A 736 3.15 -15.27 -10.65
N HIS A 737 2.01 -15.15 -11.34
CA HIS A 737 1.26 -16.31 -11.85
C HIS A 737 1.73 -16.69 -13.27
N PHE A 738 2.94 -17.24 -13.36
CA PHE A 738 3.65 -17.49 -14.62
C PHE A 738 2.95 -18.49 -15.56
N ASP A 739 2.24 -19.49 -15.05
CA ASP A 739 1.45 -20.41 -15.88
C ASP A 739 0.32 -19.69 -16.63
N GLY A 740 -0.28 -18.67 -16.00
CA GLY A 740 -1.28 -17.82 -16.65
C GLY A 740 -0.64 -16.87 -17.66
N CYS A 741 0.50 -16.27 -17.32
CA CYS A 741 1.28 -15.45 -18.27
C CYS A 741 1.63 -16.23 -19.54
N GLU A 742 2.07 -17.48 -19.40
CA GLU A 742 2.37 -18.37 -20.54
C GLU A 742 1.14 -18.57 -21.43
N LYS A 743 -0.02 -18.89 -20.85
CA LYS A 743 -1.27 -19.06 -21.61
C LYS A 743 -1.65 -17.80 -22.38
N VAL A 744 -1.58 -16.63 -21.72
CA VAL A 744 -1.94 -15.34 -22.31
C VAL A 744 -0.97 -14.94 -23.43
N LEU A 745 0.34 -15.12 -23.23
CA LEU A 745 1.36 -14.79 -24.23
C LEU A 745 1.32 -15.73 -25.44
N LEU A 746 1.06 -17.02 -25.24
CA LEU A 746 0.87 -17.97 -26.35
C LEU A 746 -0.39 -17.62 -27.16
N ARG A 747 -1.46 -17.17 -26.50
CA ARG A 747 -2.67 -16.68 -27.17
C ARG A 747 -2.39 -15.41 -27.98
N LEU A 748 -1.67 -14.46 -27.40
CA LEU A 748 -1.24 -13.23 -28.06
C LEU A 748 -0.38 -13.51 -29.30
N LEU A 749 0.63 -14.37 -29.18
CA LEU A 749 1.49 -14.78 -30.29
C LEU A 749 0.68 -15.46 -31.40
N HIS A 750 -0.28 -16.32 -31.05
CA HIS A 750 -1.15 -16.94 -32.04
C HIS A 750 -2.01 -15.93 -32.81
N MET A 751 -2.51 -14.89 -32.14
CA MET A 751 -3.27 -13.81 -32.80
C MET A 751 -2.38 -12.95 -33.70
N GLU A 752 -1.17 -12.61 -33.26
CA GLU A 752 -0.17 -11.91 -34.08
C GLU A 752 0.22 -12.71 -35.32
N ASP A 753 0.44 -14.02 -35.17
CA ASP A 753 0.80 -14.91 -36.27
C ASP A 753 -0.31 -14.99 -37.35
N GLN A 754 -1.58 -14.74 -36.98
CA GLN A 754 -2.70 -14.66 -37.93
C GLN A 754 -2.84 -13.29 -38.62
N ASN A 755 -2.27 -12.23 -38.02
CA ASN A 755 -2.40 -10.85 -38.50
C ASN A 755 -1.32 -10.44 -39.50
N VAL A 756 -0.20 -11.16 -39.54
CA VAL A 756 1.02 -10.72 -40.23
C VAL A 756 1.42 -11.73 -41.32
N ASN A 757 1.58 -11.28 -42.58
CA ASN A 757 2.11 -12.10 -43.67
C ASN A 757 3.56 -12.58 -43.36
N GLU A 758 3.99 -13.74 -43.86
CA GLU A 758 5.31 -14.36 -43.59
C GLU A 758 6.53 -13.41 -43.71
N VAL A 759 6.47 -12.43 -44.61
CA VAL A 759 7.54 -11.43 -44.81
C VAL A 759 7.56 -10.38 -43.68
N ASN A 760 6.40 -9.90 -43.22
CA ASN A 760 6.27 -8.94 -42.12
C ASN A 760 6.44 -9.62 -40.75
N MET A 761 6.30 -10.95 -40.67
CA MET A 761 6.34 -11.73 -39.43
C MET A 761 7.72 -11.69 -38.74
N LYS A 762 8.80 -11.57 -39.54
CA LYS A 762 10.18 -11.44 -39.05
C LYS A 762 10.53 -10.03 -38.56
N GLU A 763 9.70 -9.04 -38.88
CA GLU A 763 9.92 -7.63 -38.57
C GLU A 763 8.90 -7.07 -37.56
N SER A 764 7.92 -7.88 -37.10
CA SER A 764 6.92 -7.45 -36.11
C SER A 764 7.55 -7.24 -34.72
N LEU A 765 7.64 -5.97 -34.33
CA LEU A 765 8.08 -5.53 -33.00
C LEU A 765 7.18 -6.07 -31.87
N ASN A 766 5.87 -6.16 -32.11
CA ASN A 766 4.92 -6.72 -31.13
C ASN A 766 5.18 -8.19 -30.87
N ARG A 767 5.39 -8.96 -31.93
CA ARG A 767 5.69 -10.39 -31.84
C ARG A 767 7.02 -10.63 -31.13
N GLU A 768 8.05 -9.85 -31.45
CA GLU A 768 9.33 -9.92 -30.75
C GLU A 768 9.17 -9.62 -29.25
N SER A 769 8.43 -8.56 -28.90
CA SER A 769 8.16 -8.18 -27.51
C SER A 769 7.42 -9.29 -26.74
N ALA A 770 6.40 -9.90 -27.36
CA ALA A 770 5.68 -11.03 -26.78
C ALA A 770 6.59 -12.26 -26.61
N MET A 771 7.49 -12.56 -27.56
CA MET A 771 8.48 -13.63 -27.41
C MET A 771 9.47 -13.36 -26.28
N TYR A 772 9.94 -12.13 -26.13
CA TYR A 772 10.82 -11.75 -25.02
C TYR A 772 10.13 -11.91 -23.66
N LYS A 773 8.86 -11.45 -23.54
CA LYS A 773 8.03 -11.66 -22.34
C LYS A 773 7.78 -13.16 -22.06
N LEU A 774 7.65 -13.97 -23.11
CA LEU A 774 7.51 -15.43 -22.95
C LEU A 774 8.81 -16.08 -22.48
N ALA A 775 9.95 -15.64 -22.99
CA ALA A 775 11.26 -16.14 -22.56
C ALA A 775 11.53 -15.81 -21.09
N THR A 776 11.21 -14.59 -20.64
CA THR A 776 11.29 -14.19 -19.23
C THR A 776 10.29 -14.94 -18.35
N THR A 777 9.07 -15.18 -18.83
CA THR A 777 8.09 -16.06 -18.13
C THR A 777 8.63 -17.47 -17.97
N TYR A 778 9.26 -18.05 -19.01
CA TYR A 778 9.90 -19.36 -18.92
C TYR A 778 11.10 -19.37 -17.98
N HIS A 779 11.90 -18.31 -17.93
CA HIS A 779 12.98 -18.17 -16.97
C HIS A 779 12.45 -18.26 -15.54
N ASN A 780 11.42 -17.45 -15.23
CA ASN A 780 10.84 -17.39 -13.91
C ASN A 780 10.07 -18.68 -13.53
N ASN A 781 9.51 -19.40 -14.50
CA ASN A 781 8.85 -20.69 -14.30
C ASN A 781 9.84 -21.89 -14.35
N SER A 782 11.14 -21.65 -14.14
CA SER A 782 12.22 -22.65 -14.15
C SER A 782 12.35 -23.48 -15.45
N LYS A 783 11.79 -23.04 -16.57
CA LYS A 783 11.90 -23.65 -17.91
C LYS A 783 13.12 -23.09 -18.66
N LEU A 784 14.30 -23.20 -18.05
CA LEU A 784 15.52 -22.47 -18.44
C LEU A 784 15.96 -22.72 -19.89
N GLN A 785 15.90 -23.96 -20.39
CA GLN A 785 16.32 -24.25 -21.77
C GLN A 785 15.42 -23.56 -22.80
N LYS A 786 14.09 -23.64 -22.60
CA LYS A 786 13.12 -22.95 -23.48
C LYS A 786 13.30 -21.43 -23.41
N SER A 787 13.56 -20.90 -22.22
CA SER A 787 13.87 -19.48 -22.03
C SER A 787 15.10 -19.07 -22.84
N LEU A 788 16.20 -19.81 -22.69
CA LEU A 788 17.46 -19.53 -23.37
C LEU A 788 17.33 -19.60 -24.90
N ASP A 789 16.63 -20.62 -25.42
CA ASP A 789 16.41 -20.80 -26.86
C ASP A 789 15.68 -19.59 -27.47
N ILE A 790 14.61 -19.13 -26.81
CA ILE A 790 13.82 -17.98 -27.27
C ILE A 790 14.62 -16.68 -27.10
N HIS A 791 15.31 -16.48 -25.97
CA HIS A 791 16.15 -15.30 -25.77
C HIS A 791 17.25 -15.19 -26.83
N LEU A 792 17.91 -16.31 -27.19
CA LEU A 792 18.91 -16.34 -28.24
C LEU A 792 18.31 -16.07 -29.63
N GLN A 793 17.08 -16.51 -29.89
CA GLN A 793 16.37 -16.18 -31.12
C GLN A 793 16.07 -14.68 -31.20
N VAL A 794 15.46 -14.11 -30.16
CA VAL A 794 15.15 -12.67 -30.07
C VAL A 794 16.42 -11.83 -30.18
N LEU A 795 17.50 -12.25 -29.52
CA LEU A 795 18.79 -11.56 -29.59
C LEU A 795 19.31 -11.50 -31.04
N LYS A 796 19.29 -12.61 -31.77
CA LYS A 796 19.74 -12.65 -33.18
C LYS A 796 18.96 -11.68 -34.06
N ASP A 797 17.65 -11.55 -33.83
CA ASP A 797 16.81 -10.64 -34.61
C ASP A 797 17.05 -9.16 -34.24
N ARG A 798 17.35 -8.86 -32.97
CA ARG A 798 17.76 -7.52 -32.50
C ARG A 798 19.15 -7.13 -33.00
N GLU A 799 20.14 -8.02 -32.91
CA GLU A 799 21.51 -7.77 -33.40
C GLU A 799 21.55 -7.51 -34.91
N ARG A 800 20.69 -8.18 -35.70
CA ARG A 800 20.56 -7.90 -37.14
C ARG A 800 20.10 -6.48 -37.44
N ARG A 801 19.25 -5.89 -36.57
CA ARG A 801 18.76 -4.52 -36.69
C ARG A 801 19.77 -3.49 -36.20
N VAL A 802 20.68 -3.88 -35.31
CA VAL A 802 21.67 -3.01 -34.68
C VAL A 802 23.09 -3.43 -35.08
N PRO A 803 23.55 -3.11 -36.31
CA PRO A 803 24.86 -3.53 -36.79
C PRO A 803 26.03 -2.80 -36.10
N ASP A 804 25.80 -1.64 -35.47
CA ASP A 804 26.81 -0.88 -34.72
C ASP A 804 26.21 -0.21 -33.47
N LEU A 805 26.71 -0.58 -32.29
CA LEU A 805 26.29 -0.02 -31.00
C LEU A 805 26.53 1.48 -30.86
N LYS A 806 27.50 2.06 -31.60
CA LYS A 806 27.81 3.50 -31.48
C LYS A 806 26.76 4.40 -32.13
N ASN A 807 26.07 3.89 -33.15
CA ASN A 807 25.08 4.64 -33.94
C ASN A 807 23.65 4.15 -33.70
N ALA A 808 23.46 3.21 -32.77
CA ALA A 808 22.17 2.67 -32.39
C ALA A 808 21.32 3.73 -31.67
N CYS A 809 20.00 3.73 -31.91
CA CYS A 809 19.09 4.58 -31.14
C CYS A 809 18.93 4.02 -29.72
N SER A 810 18.45 4.86 -28.80
CA SER A 810 18.27 4.48 -27.39
C SER A 810 17.36 3.26 -27.21
N GLU A 811 16.27 3.19 -27.96
CA GLU A 811 15.27 2.11 -27.87
C GLU A 811 15.85 0.75 -28.32
N ASP A 812 16.69 0.76 -29.35
CA ASP A 812 17.37 -0.43 -29.84
C ASP A 812 18.44 -0.92 -28.84
N LEU A 813 19.17 0.00 -28.21
CA LEU A 813 20.13 -0.32 -27.15
C LEU A 813 19.44 -0.89 -25.91
N GLU A 814 18.30 -0.34 -25.51
CA GLU A 814 17.48 -0.86 -24.40
C GLU A 814 17.01 -2.30 -24.69
N ARG A 815 16.42 -2.54 -25.86
CA ARG A 815 15.98 -3.87 -26.28
C ARG A 815 17.14 -4.87 -26.33
N LEU A 816 18.27 -4.47 -26.88
CA LEU A 816 19.45 -5.34 -26.96
C LEU A 816 20.01 -5.64 -25.57
N GLY A 817 20.10 -4.62 -24.71
CA GLY A 817 20.48 -4.75 -23.30
C GLY A 817 19.60 -5.73 -22.54
N ASN A 818 18.28 -5.62 -22.68
CA ASN A 818 17.30 -6.53 -22.10
C ASN A 818 17.50 -8.00 -22.52
N SER A 819 17.80 -8.25 -23.81
CA SER A 819 18.10 -9.61 -24.28
C SER A 819 19.37 -10.18 -23.66
N TYR A 820 20.44 -9.38 -23.61
CA TYR A 820 21.69 -9.81 -22.97
C TYR A 820 21.49 -10.08 -21.47
N ASN A 821 20.70 -9.25 -20.78
CA ASN A 821 20.37 -9.47 -19.37
C ASN A 821 19.58 -10.77 -19.15
N GLY A 822 18.57 -11.05 -19.98
CA GLY A 822 17.81 -12.31 -19.92
C GLY A 822 18.67 -13.56 -20.17
N ILE A 823 19.66 -13.48 -21.07
CA ILE A 823 20.60 -14.59 -21.29
C ILE A 823 21.57 -14.73 -20.11
N GLY A 824 22.11 -13.62 -19.61
CA GLY A 824 23.03 -13.60 -18.48
C GLY A 824 22.40 -14.19 -17.21
N THR A 825 21.15 -13.83 -16.92
CA THR A 825 20.38 -14.37 -15.78
C THR A 825 20.07 -15.87 -15.95
N ASN A 826 19.77 -16.35 -17.16
CA ASN A 826 19.65 -17.79 -17.42
C ASN A 826 20.95 -18.54 -17.11
N TYR A 827 22.10 -18.05 -17.60
CA TYR A 827 23.40 -18.68 -17.29
C TYR A 827 23.77 -18.60 -15.81
N LEU A 828 23.37 -17.53 -15.11
CA LEU A 828 23.53 -17.41 -13.66
C LEU A 828 22.81 -18.55 -12.92
N ILE A 829 21.55 -18.85 -13.26
CA ILE A 829 20.79 -19.95 -12.63
C ILE A 829 21.35 -21.32 -13.03
N ILE A 830 21.82 -21.48 -14.28
CA ILE A 830 22.47 -22.71 -14.75
C ILE A 830 23.81 -22.97 -14.03
N GLY A 831 24.46 -21.91 -13.50
CA GLY A 831 25.75 -21.99 -12.82
C GLY A 831 26.97 -21.74 -13.72
N ASP A 832 26.76 -21.32 -14.98
CA ASP A 832 27.86 -20.89 -15.88
C ASP A 832 28.16 -19.40 -15.64
N TYR A 833 28.79 -19.12 -14.50
CA TYR A 833 29.03 -17.75 -14.04
C TYR A 833 29.91 -16.91 -15.00
N MET A 834 30.79 -17.56 -15.77
CA MET A 834 31.66 -16.89 -16.75
C MET A 834 30.85 -16.34 -17.92
N LYS A 835 29.96 -17.15 -18.52
CA LYS A 835 29.06 -16.66 -19.58
C LYS A 835 28.05 -15.67 -19.03
N ALA A 836 27.54 -15.90 -17.83
CA ALA A 836 26.62 -14.97 -17.18
C ALA A 836 27.26 -13.57 -17.05
N GLU A 837 28.51 -13.50 -16.59
CA GLU A 837 29.24 -12.23 -16.46
C GLU A 837 29.49 -11.57 -17.83
N GLU A 838 29.86 -12.34 -18.85
CA GLU A 838 30.07 -11.83 -20.21
C GLU A 838 28.82 -11.13 -20.75
N TYR A 839 27.66 -11.80 -20.70
CA TYR A 839 26.40 -11.26 -21.21
C TYR A 839 25.89 -10.08 -20.38
N LEU A 840 26.01 -10.13 -19.04
CA LEU A 840 25.61 -9.00 -18.20
C LEU A 840 26.49 -7.76 -18.41
N LYS A 841 27.79 -7.93 -18.70
CA LYS A 841 28.67 -6.79 -19.07
C LYS A 841 28.26 -6.17 -20.41
N LYS A 842 27.86 -6.98 -21.39
CA LYS A 842 27.29 -6.46 -22.66
C LYS A 842 25.98 -5.71 -22.43
N SER A 843 25.13 -6.21 -21.54
CA SER A 843 23.89 -5.52 -21.14
C SER A 843 24.18 -4.18 -20.45
N LEU A 844 25.17 -4.15 -19.55
CA LEU A 844 25.62 -2.95 -18.88
C LEU A 844 26.15 -1.91 -19.88
N GLU A 845 26.97 -2.32 -20.86
CA GLU A 845 27.48 -1.43 -21.90
C GLU A 845 26.34 -0.83 -22.75
N CYS A 846 25.31 -1.61 -23.08
CA CYS A 846 24.13 -1.11 -23.79
C CYS A 846 23.38 -0.08 -22.94
N SER A 847 23.21 -0.35 -21.64
CA SER A 847 22.49 0.52 -20.71
C SER A 847 23.22 1.85 -20.49
N GLU A 848 24.54 1.82 -20.31
CA GLU A 848 25.37 3.03 -20.16
C GLU A 848 25.33 3.90 -21.42
N LYS A 849 25.40 3.30 -22.62
CA LYS A 849 25.31 4.04 -23.90
C LYS A 849 23.91 4.59 -24.15
N GLY A 850 22.88 3.80 -23.82
CA GLY A 850 21.48 4.19 -23.94
C GLY A 850 21.01 5.14 -22.83
N GLN A 851 21.84 5.40 -21.81
CA GLN A 851 21.48 6.15 -20.61
C GLN A 851 20.29 5.56 -19.85
N ASP A 852 20.08 4.25 -19.97
CA ASP A 852 19.06 3.50 -19.24
C ASP A 852 19.58 3.14 -17.84
N LYS A 853 19.40 4.09 -16.91
CA LYS A 853 19.80 3.92 -15.51
C LYS A 853 19.05 2.78 -14.81
N ASN A 854 17.84 2.44 -15.25
CA ASN A 854 17.06 1.37 -14.65
C ASN A 854 17.68 0.02 -14.99
N ASN A 855 17.96 -0.24 -16.26
CA ASN A 855 18.65 -1.46 -16.65
C ASN A 855 20.12 -1.49 -16.19
N GLU A 856 20.80 -0.35 -16.07
CA GLU A 856 22.14 -0.26 -15.43
C GLU A 856 22.10 -0.80 -13.98
N SER A 857 21.10 -0.38 -13.20
CA SER A 857 20.86 -0.87 -11.84
C SER A 857 20.64 -2.39 -11.80
N ILE A 858 19.80 -2.90 -12.72
CA ILE A 858 19.52 -4.34 -12.86
C ILE A 858 20.79 -5.14 -13.19
N CYS A 859 21.60 -4.66 -14.13
CA CYS A 859 22.86 -5.29 -14.47
C CYS A 859 23.81 -5.34 -13.27
N HIS A 860 23.94 -4.25 -12.52
CA HIS A 860 24.76 -4.21 -11.31
C HIS A 860 24.29 -5.20 -10.24
N MET A 861 22.98 -5.34 -10.02
CA MET A 861 22.44 -6.35 -9.10
C MET A 861 22.77 -7.77 -9.55
N ASN A 862 22.59 -8.07 -10.83
CA ASN A 862 22.85 -9.42 -11.36
C ASN A 862 24.35 -9.76 -11.32
N LEU A 863 25.22 -8.79 -11.60
CA LEU A 863 26.68 -8.94 -11.40
C LEU A 863 27.03 -9.14 -9.92
N ALA A 864 26.35 -8.45 -9.00
CA ALA A 864 26.51 -8.69 -7.57
C ALA A 864 26.13 -10.12 -7.15
N ASN A 865 25.07 -10.69 -7.73
CA ASN A 865 24.71 -12.09 -7.48
C ASN A 865 25.82 -13.04 -7.96
N ILE A 866 26.37 -12.81 -9.16
CA ILE A 866 27.52 -13.58 -9.66
C ILE A 866 28.71 -13.49 -8.69
N TYR A 867 29.11 -12.28 -8.31
CA TYR A 867 30.24 -12.09 -7.39
C TYR A 867 29.97 -12.68 -6.01
N THR A 868 28.71 -12.73 -5.57
CA THR A 868 28.35 -13.38 -4.31
C THR A 868 28.54 -14.89 -4.39
N GLU A 869 28.12 -15.53 -5.48
CA GLU A 869 28.30 -16.97 -5.71
C GLU A 869 29.77 -17.34 -5.94
N MET A 870 30.56 -16.45 -6.55
CA MET A 870 32.02 -16.62 -6.67
C MET A 870 32.80 -16.39 -5.36
N GLY A 871 32.15 -15.98 -4.26
CA GLY A 871 32.79 -15.67 -2.98
C GLY A 871 33.45 -14.29 -2.90
N GLU A 872 33.27 -13.43 -3.91
CA GLU A 872 33.82 -12.08 -3.98
C GLU A 872 32.88 -11.02 -3.34
N HIS A 873 32.50 -11.24 -2.07
CA HIS A 873 31.44 -10.46 -1.39
C HIS A 873 31.67 -8.94 -1.38
N HIS A 874 32.92 -8.47 -1.26
CA HIS A 874 33.21 -7.03 -1.31
C HIS A 874 32.97 -6.40 -2.69
N LYS A 875 33.18 -7.14 -3.78
CA LYS A 875 32.84 -6.65 -5.13
C LYS A 875 31.33 -6.63 -5.32
N ALA A 876 30.64 -7.67 -4.84
CA ALA A 876 29.19 -7.72 -4.84
C ALA A 876 28.55 -6.53 -4.12
N MET A 877 29.04 -6.19 -2.91
CA MET A 877 28.54 -5.02 -2.16
C MET A 877 28.71 -3.72 -2.93
N LYS A 878 29.85 -3.47 -3.59
CA LYS A 878 30.05 -2.26 -4.41
C LYS A 878 29.06 -2.17 -5.56
N CYS A 879 28.78 -3.30 -6.22
CA CYS A 879 27.77 -3.34 -7.28
C CYS A 879 26.36 -3.05 -6.72
N LEU A 880 26.01 -3.62 -5.56
CA LEU A 880 24.73 -3.36 -4.90
C LEU A 880 24.59 -1.91 -4.42
N GLU A 881 25.65 -1.31 -3.87
CA GLU A 881 25.67 0.11 -3.49
C GLU A 881 25.37 1.01 -4.70
N LYS A 882 26.01 0.73 -5.84
CA LYS A 882 25.75 1.46 -7.09
C LYS A 882 24.33 1.22 -7.61
N ALA A 883 23.82 -0.01 -7.57
CA ALA A 883 22.44 -0.32 -7.95
C ALA A 883 21.41 0.39 -7.04
N ILE A 884 21.63 0.41 -5.73
CA ILE A 884 20.76 1.13 -4.77
C ILE A 884 20.79 2.63 -5.06
N GLN A 885 21.97 3.20 -5.32
CA GLN A 885 22.09 4.61 -5.69
C GLN A 885 21.31 4.93 -6.97
N LEU A 886 21.54 4.17 -8.04
CA LEU A 886 20.84 4.36 -9.32
C LEU A 886 19.32 4.21 -9.16
N THR A 887 18.87 3.20 -8.42
CA THR A 887 17.44 3.00 -8.13
C THR A 887 16.84 4.20 -7.39
N LYS A 888 17.52 4.70 -6.34
CA LYS A 888 17.06 5.90 -5.63
C LYS A 888 17.07 7.15 -6.52
N GLU A 889 18.00 7.25 -7.47
CA GLU A 889 18.04 8.34 -8.44
C GLU A 889 16.91 8.28 -9.47
N VAL A 890 16.54 7.08 -9.94
CA VAL A 890 15.50 6.84 -10.96
C VAL A 890 14.11 7.00 -10.38
N TYR A 891 13.87 6.50 -9.18
CA TYR A 891 12.54 6.48 -8.58
C TYR A 891 12.30 7.63 -7.59
N TYR A 892 13.30 8.48 -7.33
CA TYR A 892 13.21 9.73 -6.57
C TYR A 892 12.20 9.72 -5.41
N GLY A 893 12.49 8.95 -4.34
CA GLY A 893 11.65 8.88 -3.14
C GLY A 893 10.45 7.94 -3.24
N HIS A 894 10.11 7.44 -4.43
CA HIS A 894 9.37 6.20 -4.56
C HIS A 894 10.32 5.02 -4.26
N GLN A 895 9.89 4.10 -3.43
CA GLN A 895 10.57 2.86 -3.09
C GLN A 895 9.98 1.73 -3.95
N PRO A 896 10.52 1.49 -5.16
CA PRO A 896 10.02 0.41 -5.99
C PRO A 896 10.26 -0.93 -5.29
N LEU A 897 9.41 -1.90 -5.60
CA LEU A 897 9.56 -3.29 -5.16
C LEU A 897 10.98 -3.84 -5.38
N TYR A 898 11.60 -3.43 -6.50
CA TYR A 898 12.95 -3.75 -6.89
C TYR A 898 14.02 -3.34 -5.84
N LEU A 899 13.82 -2.22 -5.14
CA LEU A 899 14.71 -1.78 -4.06
C LEU A 899 14.75 -2.80 -2.90
N GLY A 900 13.63 -3.47 -2.63
CA GLY A 900 13.59 -4.55 -1.65
C GLY A 900 14.48 -5.73 -2.01
N LEU A 901 14.59 -6.09 -3.30
CA LEU A 901 15.50 -7.14 -3.78
C LEU A 901 16.97 -6.76 -3.56
N LEU A 902 17.32 -5.50 -3.83
CA LEU A 902 18.68 -4.99 -3.59
C LEU A 902 19.07 -5.07 -2.11
N TYR A 903 18.17 -4.67 -1.21
CA TYR A 903 18.40 -4.82 0.23
C TYR A 903 18.51 -6.29 0.64
N ASN A 904 17.71 -7.18 0.07
CA ASN A 904 17.83 -8.62 0.33
C ASN A 904 19.22 -9.17 -0.07
N ASN A 905 19.72 -8.78 -1.25
CA ASN A 905 21.05 -9.21 -1.72
C ASN A 905 22.18 -8.57 -0.90
N MET A 906 21.98 -7.34 -0.42
CA MET A 906 22.92 -6.70 0.51
C MET A 906 22.97 -7.47 1.83
N GLY A 907 21.82 -7.84 2.39
CA GLY A 907 21.72 -8.68 3.58
C GLY A 907 22.42 -10.03 3.39
N LEU A 908 22.28 -10.65 2.21
CA LEU A 908 22.97 -11.89 1.86
C LEU A 908 24.50 -11.72 1.88
N CYS A 909 25.03 -10.62 1.33
CA CYS A 909 26.47 -10.33 1.37
C CYS A 909 26.97 -10.18 2.82
N HIS A 910 26.27 -9.41 3.66
CA HIS A 910 26.62 -9.25 5.07
C HIS A 910 26.56 -10.57 5.84
N ARG A 911 25.56 -11.42 5.56
CA ARG A 911 25.44 -12.75 6.15
C ARG A 911 26.62 -13.65 5.77
N ARG A 912 27.04 -13.67 4.50
CA ARG A 912 28.22 -14.43 4.04
C ARG A 912 29.53 -13.93 4.67
N LEU A 913 29.59 -12.66 5.05
CA LEU A 913 30.68 -12.06 5.84
C LEU A 913 30.53 -12.26 7.36
N ASN A 914 29.55 -13.06 7.81
CA ASN A 914 29.23 -13.31 9.21
C ASN A 914 28.87 -12.05 10.03
N ARG A 915 28.28 -11.04 9.37
CA ARG A 915 27.77 -9.81 10.00
C ARG A 915 26.26 -9.90 10.16
N VAL A 916 25.83 -10.64 11.18
CA VAL A 916 24.43 -11.02 11.39
C VAL A 916 23.51 -9.81 11.59
N ASP A 917 23.90 -8.84 12.42
CA ASP A 917 23.05 -7.67 12.72
C ASP A 917 22.87 -6.74 11.51
N ASP A 918 23.93 -6.54 10.72
CA ASP A 918 23.82 -5.79 9.46
C ASP A 918 22.90 -6.52 8.47
N ALA A 919 23.02 -7.85 8.37
CA ALA A 919 22.19 -8.65 7.47
C ALA A 919 20.71 -8.54 7.84
N GLU A 920 20.38 -8.66 9.12
CA GLU A 920 19.01 -8.48 9.63
C GLU A 920 18.47 -7.09 9.31
N LYS A 921 19.27 -6.04 9.54
CA LYS A 921 18.88 -4.65 9.21
C LYS A 921 18.47 -4.52 7.74
N TYR A 922 19.26 -5.08 6.82
CA TYR A 922 18.94 -5.03 5.39
C TYR A 922 17.75 -5.93 5.01
N TYR A 923 17.60 -7.10 5.64
CA TYR A 923 16.43 -7.94 5.46
C TYR A 923 15.14 -7.27 5.98
N GLN A 924 15.21 -6.52 7.08
CA GLN A 924 14.07 -5.75 7.58
C GLN A 924 13.72 -4.60 6.63
N LEU A 925 14.70 -3.86 6.11
CA LEU A 925 14.46 -2.85 5.08
C LEU A 925 13.82 -3.45 3.81
N SER A 926 14.27 -4.64 3.40
CA SER A 926 13.65 -5.40 2.30
C SER A 926 12.19 -5.77 2.61
N LEU A 927 11.93 -6.25 3.83
CA LEU A 927 10.59 -6.63 4.27
C LEU A 927 9.66 -5.42 4.27
N ASP A 928 10.10 -4.30 4.84
CA ASP A 928 9.30 -3.07 4.94
C ASP A 928 8.94 -2.54 3.55
N VAL A 929 9.91 -2.41 2.64
CA VAL A 929 9.67 -1.97 1.26
C VAL A 929 8.68 -2.90 0.55
N LYS A 930 8.93 -4.20 0.56
CA LYS A 930 8.06 -5.18 -0.12
C LYS A 930 6.67 -5.23 0.50
N ARG A 931 6.56 -5.37 1.82
CA ARG A 931 5.28 -5.46 2.55
C ARG A 931 4.45 -4.22 2.33
N ASN A 932 5.09 -3.05 2.37
CA ASN A 932 4.42 -1.82 2.03
C ASN A 932 3.97 -1.87 0.55
N THR A 933 4.83 -2.24 -0.40
CA THR A 933 4.47 -2.21 -1.83
C THR A 933 3.29 -3.14 -2.21
N VAL A 934 3.33 -4.39 -1.76
CA VAL A 934 2.44 -5.47 -2.26
C VAL A 934 1.51 -6.06 -1.21
N GLY A 935 1.60 -5.62 0.05
CA GLY A 935 0.82 -6.17 1.16
C GLY A 935 1.40 -7.46 1.76
N ASP A 936 0.71 -8.02 2.75
CA ASP A 936 1.19 -9.11 3.61
C ASP A 936 1.19 -10.51 2.99
N HIS A 937 0.42 -10.71 1.92
CA HIS A 937 0.16 -12.03 1.35
C HIS A 937 0.77 -12.21 -0.03
N HIS A 938 1.70 -11.35 -0.42
CA HIS A 938 2.33 -11.41 -1.72
C HIS A 938 3.55 -12.35 -1.75
N PRO A 939 3.72 -13.20 -2.79
CA PRO A 939 4.82 -14.17 -2.88
C PRO A 939 6.24 -13.60 -2.74
N LEU A 940 6.44 -12.33 -3.09
CA LEU A 940 7.76 -11.67 -3.00
C LEU A 940 8.29 -11.49 -1.57
N LEU A 941 7.41 -11.54 -0.56
CA LEU A 941 7.82 -11.51 0.84
C LEU A 941 8.51 -12.79 1.27
N CYS A 942 8.14 -13.92 0.66
CA CYS A 942 8.62 -15.25 1.06
C CYS A 942 10.14 -15.35 1.05
N GLN A 943 10.80 -14.83 0.02
CA GLN A 943 12.27 -14.81 -0.03
C GLN A 943 12.88 -14.06 1.17
N THR A 944 12.27 -12.94 1.58
CA THR A 944 12.76 -12.15 2.71
C THR A 944 12.48 -12.86 4.04
N TYR A 945 11.32 -13.48 4.21
CA TYR A 945 11.03 -14.32 5.38
C TYR A 945 12.00 -15.49 5.51
N THR A 946 12.33 -16.15 4.41
CA THR A 946 13.33 -17.23 4.39
C THR A 946 14.73 -16.72 4.72
N CYS A 947 15.07 -15.50 4.33
CA CYS A 947 16.33 -14.87 4.75
C CYS A 947 16.34 -14.53 6.25
N LEU A 948 15.23 -14.01 6.79
CA LEU A 948 15.08 -13.72 8.22
C LEU A 948 15.07 -15.00 9.05
N SER A 949 14.47 -16.10 8.57
CA SER A 949 14.49 -17.38 9.28
C SER A 949 15.93 -17.90 9.48
N VAL A 950 16.79 -17.75 8.48
CA VAL A 950 18.21 -18.09 8.59
C VAL A 950 18.91 -17.24 9.66
N ILE A 951 18.55 -15.96 9.81
CA ILE A 951 19.11 -15.10 10.88
C ILE A 951 18.69 -15.61 12.26
N GLU A 952 17.42 -16.00 12.44
CA GLU A 952 16.94 -16.54 13.71
C GLU A 952 17.58 -17.89 14.05
N THR A 953 17.75 -18.78 13.05
CA THR A 953 18.52 -20.02 13.21
C THR A 953 19.97 -19.73 13.63
N LEU A 954 20.64 -18.73 13.04
CA LEU A 954 21.99 -18.32 13.46
C LEU A 954 22.06 -17.76 14.89
N ARG A 955 20.93 -17.24 15.40
CA ARG A 955 20.79 -16.79 16.80
C ARG A 955 20.34 -17.91 17.75
N GLY A 956 20.01 -19.09 17.22
CA GLY A 956 19.53 -20.25 17.98
C GLY A 956 18.03 -20.25 18.28
N ASP A 957 17.24 -19.35 17.68
CA ASP A 957 15.77 -19.33 17.80
C ASP A 957 15.12 -20.06 16.62
N GLU A 958 15.18 -21.40 16.68
CA GLU A 958 14.64 -22.26 15.62
C GLU A 958 13.10 -22.21 15.51
N GLU A 959 12.40 -21.86 16.60
CA GLU A 959 10.94 -21.77 16.59
C GLU A 959 10.48 -20.54 15.81
N LYS A 960 11.14 -19.40 16.03
CA LYS A 960 10.89 -18.19 15.24
C LYS A 960 11.31 -18.36 13.78
N ALA A 961 12.42 -19.07 13.53
CA ALA A 961 12.81 -19.44 12.17
C ALA A 961 11.75 -20.30 11.48
N LEU A 962 11.20 -21.31 12.17
CA LEU A 962 10.12 -22.16 11.67
C LEU A 962 8.86 -21.34 11.35
N GLN A 963 8.48 -20.38 12.19
CA GLN A 963 7.33 -19.50 11.95
C GLN A 963 7.48 -18.70 10.65
N TYR A 964 8.66 -18.10 10.39
CA TYR A 964 8.91 -17.36 9.15
C TYR A 964 8.82 -18.25 7.91
N ASN A 965 9.44 -19.44 7.94
CA ASN A 965 9.39 -20.36 6.81
C ASN A 965 7.97 -20.91 6.57
N GLN A 966 7.20 -21.17 7.63
CA GLN A 966 5.81 -21.61 7.52
C GLN A 966 4.92 -20.51 6.92
N LEU A 967 5.10 -19.26 7.36
CA LEU A 967 4.41 -18.10 6.79
C LEU A 967 4.68 -17.98 5.28
N ALA A 968 5.94 -18.15 4.87
CA ALA A 968 6.32 -18.14 3.46
C ALA A 968 5.64 -19.28 2.66
N VAL A 969 5.59 -20.50 3.20
CA VAL A 969 4.89 -21.64 2.59
C VAL A 969 3.39 -21.36 2.44
N ASP A 970 2.75 -20.77 3.46
CA ASP A 970 1.32 -20.48 3.45
C ASP A 970 0.97 -19.39 2.43
N ILE A 971 1.82 -18.37 2.29
CA ILE A 971 1.68 -17.34 1.25
C ILE A 971 1.77 -17.98 -0.15
N TYR A 972 2.76 -18.84 -0.41
CA TYR A 972 2.88 -19.52 -1.71
C TYR A 972 1.68 -20.41 -2.02
N LYS A 973 1.18 -21.18 -1.04
CA LYS A 973 -0.03 -22.00 -1.19
C LYS A 973 -1.25 -21.14 -1.56
N ARG A 974 -1.40 -19.98 -0.93
CA ARG A 974 -2.53 -19.08 -1.17
C ARG A 974 -2.55 -18.48 -2.58
N ASN A 975 -1.38 -18.29 -3.20
CA ASN A 975 -1.26 -17.66 -4.52
C ASN A 975 -1.16 -18.68 -5.68
N ASP A 976 -1.53 -19.95 -5.46
CA ASP A 976 -1.44 -21.02 -6.47
C ASP A 976 -0.05 -21.14 -7.13
N THR A 977 1.01 -20.79 -6.39
CA THR A 977 2.37 -20.77 -6.95
C THR A 977 2.79 -22.18 -7.36
N PRO A 978 3.38 -22.37 -8.55
CA PRO A 978 3.87 -23.66 -9.00
C PRO A 978 4.78 -24.31 -7.96
N GLU A 979 4.59 -25.61 -7.71
CA GLU A 979 5.36 -26.30 -6.67
C GLU A 979 6.86 -26.36 -6.97
N ASN A 980 7.24 -26.24 -8.24
CA ASN A 980 8.62 -26.22 -8.71
C ASN A 980 9.26 -24.83 -8.68
N ASP A 981 8.58 -23.80 -8.16
CA ASP A 981 9.20 -22.51 -7.89
C ASP A 981 10.37 -22.69 -6.91
N MET A 982 11.55 -22.20 -7.31
CA MET A 982 12.80 -22.42 -6.58
C MET A 982 12.75 -21.89 -5.13
N VAL A 983 12.11 -20.74 -4.91
CA VAL A 983 12.02 -20.15 -3.57
C VAL A 983 11.00 -20.93 -2.74
N TYR A 984 9.88 -21.37 -3.34
CA TYR A 984 8.90 -22.20 -2.64
C TYR A 984 9.49 -23.56 -2.21
N VAL A 985 10.24 -24.22 -3.09
CA VAL A 985 11.01 -25.44 -2.78
C VAL A 985 11.94 -25.20 -1.59
N ARG A 986 12.69 -24.09 -1.61
CA ARG A 986 13.61 -23.72 -0.51
C ARG A 986 12.88 -23.47 0.81
N CYS A 987 11.70 -22.84 0.78
CA CYS A 987 10.90 -22.64 1.99
C CYS A 987 10.47 -23.98 2.60
N LYS A 988 9.97 -24.92 1.77
CA LYS A 988 9.59 -26.28 2.22
C LYS A 988 10.79 -27.03 2.81
N GLU A 989 11.95 -26.93 2.17
CA GLU A 989 13.20 -27.52 2.67
C GLU A 989 13.57 -26.96 4.05
N ASN A 990 13.55 -25.64 4.21
CA ASN A 990 13.91 -24.99 5.47
C ASN A 990 12.89 -25.29 6.59
N VAL A 991 11.60 -25.47 6.29
CA VAL A 991 10.62 -25.97 7.28
C VAL A 991 11.04 -27.35 7.79
N ILE A 992 11.40 -28.27 6.89
CA ILE A 992 11.83 -29.62 7.27
C ILE A 992 13.10 -29.56 8.11
N LEU A 993 14.09 -28.74 7.71
CA LEU A 993 15.34 -28.57 8.44
C LEU A 993 15.11 -28.02 9.86
N ASN A 994 14.30 -26.96 10.00
CA ASN A 994 14.00 -26.37 11.31
C ASN A 994 13.28 -27.37 12.22
N LEU A 995 12.34 -28.15 11.69
CA LEU A 995 11.67 -29.22 12.46
C LEU A 995 12.66 -30.30 12.92
N LEU A 996 13.66 -30.65 12.11
CA LEU A 996 14.72 -31.57 12.52
C LEU A 996 15.60 -30.99 13.63
N ASN A 997 15.97 -29.71 13.52
CA ASN A 997 16.76 -29.01 14.56
C ASN A 997 16.02 -28.91 15.90
N LEU A 998 14.69 -28.84 15.86
CA LEU A 998 13.79 -28.86 17.03
C LEU A 998 13.49 -30.27 17.57
N ASP A 999 14.12 -31.31 17.02
CA ASP A 999 13.85 -32.73 17.30
C ASP A 999 12.38 -33.17 17.03
N ARG A 1000 11.63 -32.39 16.24
CA ARG A 1000 10.25 -32.68 15.79
C ARG A 1000 10.23 -33.58 14.55
N LYS A 1001 10.98 -34.68 14.62
CA LYS A 1001 11.26 -35.57 13.47
C LYS A 1001 10.02 -36.22 12.84
N ALA A 1002 8.96 -36.45 13.62
CA ALA A 1002 7.70 -36.99 13.11
C ALA A 1002 7.04 -36.07 12.08
N GLU A 1003 6.99 -34.77 12.40
CA GLU A 1003 6.41 -33.75 11.52
C GLU A 1003 7.29 -33.53 10.28
N ALA A 1004 8.61 -33.48 10.47
CA ALA A 1004 9.57 -33.39 9.38
C ALA A 1004 9.41 -34.55 8.37
N GLY A 1005 9.26 -35.78 8.86
CA GLY A 1005 9.07 -36.97 8.01
C GLY A 1005 7.78 -36.93 7.17
N LEU A 1006 6.69 -36.37 7.70
CA LEU A 1006 5.42 -36.23 6.96
C LEU A 1006 5.54 -35.25 5.79
N LEU A 1007 6.25 -34.14 5.97
CA LEU A 1007 6.44 -33.11 4.95
C LEU A 1007 7.49 -33.51 3.90
N TYR A 1008 8.46 -34.31 4.30
CA TYR A 1008 9.61 -34.65 3.47
C TYR A 1008 9.28 -35.59 2.30
N ILE A 1009 8.39 -36.58 2.47
CA ILE A 1009 8.09 -37.55 1.40
C ILE A 1009 7.47 -36.86 0.16
N PRO A 1010 6.40 -36.04 0.28
CA PRO A 1010 5.84 -35.33 -0.87
C PRO A 1010 6.84 -34.34 -1.47
N PHE A 1011 7.64 -33.67 -0.63
CA PHE A 1011 8.68 -32.75 -1.07
C PHE A 1011 9.74 -33.46 -1.94
N PHE A 1012 10.18 -34.65 -1.54
CA PHE A 1012 11.18 -35.40 -2.27
C PHE A 1012 10.65 -35.98 -3.60
N GLU A 1013 9.41 -36.48 -3.64
CA GLU A 1013 8.78 -36.93 -4.87
C GLU A 1013 8.68 -35.81 -5.93
N LEU A 1014 8.39 -34.59 -5.47
CA LEU A 1014 8.38 -33.39 -6.31
C LEU A 1014 9.79 -33.08 -6.87
N LEU A 1015 10.82 -33.07 -6.02
CA LEU A 1015 12.21 -32.85 -6.46
C LEU A 1015 12.66 -33.91 -7.48
N GLU A 1016 12.31 -35.18 -7.27
CA GLU A 1016 12.63 -36.27 -8.21
C GLU A 1016 11.98 -36.04 -9.58
N LYS A 1017 10.71 -35.64 -9.60
CA LYS A 1017 10.00 -35.32 -10.84
C LYS A 1017 10.68 -34.17 -11.58
N GLU A 1018 11.05 -33.11 -10.89
CA GLU A 1018 11.69 -31.94 -11.51
C GLU A 1018 13.11 -32.23 -12.00
N MET A 1019 13.88 -33.09 -11.31
CA MET A 1019 15.15 -33.61 -11.83
C MET A 1019 14.99 -34.28 -13.19
N LYS A 1020 13.99 -35.16 -13.34
CA LYS A 1020 13.71 -35.86 -14.60
C LYS A 1020 13.33 -34.89 -15.72
N ASN A 1021 12.76 -33.74 -15.37
CA ASN A 1021 12.40 -32.67 -16.30
C ASN A 1021 13.58 -31.75 -16.67
N GLY A 1022 14.79 -32.00 -16.17
CA GLY A 1022 15.99 -31.21 -16.45
C GLY A 1022 16.25 -30.07 -15.44
N ASN A 1023 15.47 -29.99 -14.36
CA ASN A 1023 15.61 -28.94 -13.34
C ASN A 1023 16.55 -29.36 -12.20
N SER A 1024 17.71 -29.93 -12.53
CA SER A 1024 18.67 -30.42 -11.53
C SER A 1024 19.26 -29.33 -10.63
N HIS A 1025 19.16 -28.07 -11.04
CA HIS A 1025 19.60 -26.89 -10.27
C HIS A 1025 18.74 -26.62 -9.02
N LEU A 1026 17.55 -27.23 -8.90
CA LEU A 1026 16.70 -27.13 -7.71
C LEU A 1026 17.24 -27.92 -6.50
N ILE A 1027 18.30 -28.70 -6.68
CA ILE A 1027 18.92 -29.51 -5.63
C ILE A 1027 20.18 -28.84 -5.13
N ASP A 1028 20.21 -28.62 -3.82
CA ASP A 1028 21.38 -28.09 -3.10
C ASP A 1028 22.05 -29.20 -2.26
N GLY A 1029 23.27 -28.97 -1.81
CA GLY A 1029 24.08 -29.89 -1.01
C GLY A 1029 23.56 -30.15 0.42
N THR A 1030 22.46 -29.50 0.83
CA THR A 1030 21.78 -29.72 2.12
C THR A 1030 20.89 -30.96 2.14
N LEU A 1031 20.41 -31.38 0.97
CA LEU A 1031 19.47 -32.48 0.83
C LEU A 1031 19.99 -33.82 1.40
N PRO A 1032 21.25 -34.23 1.17
CA PRO A 1032 21.84 -35.44 1.76
C PRO A 1032 21.80 -35.49 3.29
N LEU A 1033 21.94 -34.34 3.97
CA LEU A 1033 21.90 -34.28 5.44
C LEU A 1033 20.48 -34.54 5.95
N ILE A 1034 19.49 -33.90 5.32
CA ILE A 1034 18.06 -34.07 5.63
C ILE A 1034 17.65 -35.53 5.37
N HIS A 1035 18.08 -36.12 4.25
CA HIS A 1035 17.84 -37.51 3.90
C HIS A 1035 18.28 -38.46 5.00
N MET A 1036 19.54 -38.33 5.44
CA MET A 1036 20.13 -39.23 6.41
C MET A 1036 19.43 -39.18 7.77
N ASP A 1037 19.04 -38.00 8.24
CA ASP A 1037 18.39 -37.88 9.55
C ASP A 1037 16.95 -38.39 9.54
N ILE A 1038 16.22 -38.18 8.43
CA ILE A 1038 14.87 -38.72 8.27
C ILE A 1038 14.92 -40.24 8.11
N LEU A 1039 15.84 -40.78 7.32
CA LEU A 1039 15.99 -42.23 7.16
C LEU A 1039 16.33 -42.92 8.49
N LYS A 1040 17.26 -42.36 9.27
CA LYS A 1040 17.58 -42.85 10.62
C LYS A 1040 16.33 -42.84 11.52
N TYR A 1041 15.54 -41.77 11.47
CA TYR A 1041 14.30 -41.66 12.24
C TYR A 1041 13.27 -42.72 11.84
N LEU A 1042 13.02 -42.89 10.53
CA LEU A 1042 12.06 -43.86 10.02
C LEU A 1042 12.45 -45.30 10.40
N ILE A 1043 13.73 -45.66 10.21
CA ILE A 1043 14.25 -46.99 10.57
C ILE A 1043 14.18 -47.22 12.07
N LYS A 1044 14.52 -46.23 12.90
CA LYS A 1044 14.45 -46.34 14.37
C LYS A 1044 13.02 -46.58 14.86
N ASN A 1045 12.02 -45.97 14.21
CA ASN A 1045 10.62 -46.05 14.61
C ASN A 1045 9.84 -47.18 13.93
N LYS A 1046 10.52 -48.13 13.28
CA LYS A 1046 9.89 -49.25 12.58
C LYS A 1046 8.87 -48.82 11.51
N GLN A 1047 9.25 -47.77 10.77
CA GLN A 1047 8.52 -47.32 9.58
C GLN A 1047 9.27 -47.77 8.32
N GLU A 1048 9.60 -49.07 8.26
CA GLU A 1048 10.43 -49.64 7.20
C GLU A 1048 9.81 -49.47 5.80
N GLU A 1049 8.48 -49.54 5.65
CA GLU A 1049 7.80 -49.31 4.36
C GLU A 1049 8.01 -47.89 3.83
N VAL A 1050 7.98 -46.90 4.74
CA VAL A 1050 8.18 -45.50 4.38
C VAL A 1050 9.65 -45.25 4.04
N ALA A 1051 10.57 -45.79 4.84
CA ALA A 1051 12.00 -45.73 4.56
C ALA A 1051 12.33 -46.40 3.21
N ARG A 1052 11.72 -47.56 2.91
CA ARG A 1052 11.85 -48.27 1.64
C ARG A 1052 11.43 -47.40 0.48
N LYS A 1053 10.29 -46.72 0.60
CA LYS A 1053 9.78 -45.82 -0.45
C LYS A 1053 10.78 -44.69 -0.73
N VAL A 1054 11.27 -44.00 0.30
CA VAL A 1054 12.25 -42.91 0.17
C VAL A 1054 13.56 -43.42 -0.46
N LEU A 1055 14.10 -44.54 0.04
CA LEU A 1055 15.34 -45.14 -0.46
C LEU A 1055 15.23 -45.62 -1.91
N LYS A 1056 14.10 -46.25 -2.28
CA LYS A 1056 13.85 -46.66 -3.68
C LYS A 1056 13.84 -45.47 -4.63
N THR A 1057 13.35 -44.33 -4.15
CA THR A 1057 13.36 -43.10 -4.94
C THR A 1057 14.77 -42.52 -5.02
N LEU A 1058 15.49 -42.40 -3.89
CA LEU A 1058 16.87 -41.90 -3.81
C LEU A 1058 17.83 -42.59 -4.77
N VAL A 1059 17.80 -43.92 -4.79
CA VAL A 1059 18.69 -44.75 -5.61
C VAL A 1059 18.53 -44.53 -7.13
N LYS A 1060 17.41 -43.92 -7.56
CA LYS A 1060 17.16 -43.57 -8.97
C LYS A 1060 17.65 -42.16 -9.34
N THR A 1061 18.24 -41.44 -8.40
CA THR A 1061 18.66 -40.05 -8.57
C THR A 1061 20.18 -39.92 -8.60
N LYS A 1062 20.70 -38.81 -9.13
CA LYS A 1062 22.13 -38.48 -9.07
C LYS A 1062 22.64 -38.12 -7.67
N ALA A 1063 21.74 -37.95 -6.70
CA ALA A 1063 22.07 -37.59 -5.32
C ALA A 1063 22.28 -38.83 -4.44
N VAL A 1064 22.20 -40.04 -5.02
CA VAL A 1064 22.41 -41.29 -4.30
C VAL A 1064 23.85 -41.38 -3.76
N THR A 1065 23.97 -41.88 -2.55
CA THR A 1065 25.25 -42.23 -1.93
C THR A 1065 25.43 -43.75 -1.87
N PRO A 1066 26.67 -44.26 -1.81
CA PRO A 1066 26.93 -45.69 -1.58
C PRO A 1066 26.15 -46.27 -0.39
N LEU A 1067 25.95 -45.47 0.65
CA LEU A 1067 25.23 -45.86 1.87
C LEU A 1067 23.73 -46.11 1.63
N ASP A 1068 23.11 -45.41 0.68
CA ASP A 1068 21.67 -45.53 0.40
C ASP A 1068 21.31 -46.91 -0.18
N TYR A 1069 22.19 -47.49 -1.00
CA TYR A 1069 22.01 -48.86 -1.52
C TYR A 1069 22.06 -49.91 -0.41
N VAL A 1070 22.99 -49.76 0.53
CA VAL A 1070 23.11 -50.64 1.71
C VAL A 1070 21.84 -50.54 2.57
N LEU A 1071 21.42 -49.32 2.90
CA LEU A 1071 20.21 -49.07 3.70
C LEU A 1071 18.95 -49.61 3.00
N LEU A 1072 18.83 -49.44 1.68
CA LEU A 1072 17.70 -49.97 0.92
C LEU A 1072 17.61 -51.49 1.05
N LYS A 1073 18.73 -52.19 0.93
CA LYS A 1073 18.75 -53.65 1.03
C LYS A 1073 18.47 -54.13 2.47
N GLU A 1074 19.01 -53.45 3.48
CA GLU A 1074 18.72 -53.73 4.90
C GLU A 1074 17.23 -53.53 5.24
N VAL A 1075 16.62 -52.47 4.72
CA VAL A 1075 15.19 -52.20 4.91
C VAL A 1075 14.34 -53.24 4.19
N ASN A 1076 14.69 -53.62 2.95
CA ASN A 1076 14.01 -54.68 2.20
C ASN A 1076 14.07 -56.03 2.94
N THR A 1077 15.23 -56.41 3.51
CA THR A 1077 15.38 -57.67 4.27
C THR A 1077 14.58 -57.67 5.56
N LYS A 1078 14.45 -56.51 6.23
CA LYS A 1078 13.60 -56.39 7.43
C LYS A 1078 12.10 -56.52 7.13
N LEU A 1079 11.64 -55.99 5.99
CA LEU A 1079 10.24 -56.09 5.58
C LEU A 1079 9.85 -57.50 5.12
N ASN A 1080 10.76 -58.18 4.42
CA ASN A 1080 10.58 -59.55 3.94
C ASN A 1080 11.64 -60.49 4.55
N PRO A 1081 11.55 -60.83 5.85
CA PRO A 1081 12.54 -61.69 6.52
C PRO A 1081 12.52 -63.16 6.06
N GLY A 1082 11.53 -63.56 5.26
CA GLY A 1082 11.33 -64.93 4.77
C GLY A 1082 11.87 -65.24 3.36
N ASP A 1083 12.17 -64.23 2.54
CA ASP A 1083 12.66 -64.42 1.17
C ASP A 1083 14.17 -64.64 1.14
N LYS A 1084 14.59 -65.79 1.67
CA LYS A 1084 15.89 -66.35 1.32
C LYS A 1084 15.80 -66.82 -0.13
N ALA A 1085 16.49 -66.11 -1.02
CA ALA A 1085 16.78 -66.53 -2.40
C ALA A 1085 15.59 -66.51 -3.40
N GLN A 1086 14.95 -65.35 -3.57
CA GLN A 1086 14.55 -64.93 -4.92
C GLN A 1086 15.08 -63.53 -5.21
N GLU A 1087 16.12 -63.47 -6.03
CA GLU A 1087 16.65 -62.28 -6.71
C GLU A 1087 15.61 -61.58 -7.62
N ASN A 1088 14.34 -62.00 -7.60
CA ASN A 1088 13.32 -61.58 -8.56
C ASN A 1088 12.36 -60.48 -8.04
N ASP A 1089 12.50 -60.02 -6.80
CA ASP A 1089 11.75 -58.86 -6.28
C ASP A 1089 12.56 -57.54 -6.32
N ASP A 1090 13.81 -57.58 -6.80
CA ASP A 1090 14.55 -56.40 -7.23
C ASP A 1090 13.97 -55.97 -8.59
N TYR A 1091 12.90 -55.17 -8.57
CA TYR A 1091 12.12 -54.72 -9.75
C TYR A 1091 12.92 -53.92 -10.81
N ASP A 1092 14.23 -53.79 -10.64
CA ASP A 1092 15.20 -53.28 -11.61
C ASP A 1092 16.61 -53.64 -11.07
N GLY A 1093 17.39 -54.46 -11.80
CA GLY A 1093 18.75 -54.86 -11.39
C GLY A 1093 19.69 -53.68 -11.15
N SER A 1094 19.32 -52.48 -11.63
CA SER A 1094 20.00 -51.21 -11.43
C SER A 1094 20.09 -50.73 -9.97
N MET A 1095 19.32 -51.31 -9.06
CA MET A 1095 19.21 -50.86 -7.65
C MET A 1095 19.93 -51.77 -6.65
N SER A 1096 20.75 -52.70 -7.14
CA SER A 1096 21.47 -53.67 -6.30
C SER A 1096 22.78 -53.10 -5.76
N VAL A 1097 23.26 -53.64 -4.63
CA VAL A 1097 24.60 -53.33 -4.10
C VAL A 1097 25.68 -53.72 -5.11
N ASP A 1098 25.44 -54.75 -5.92
CA ASP A 1098 26.37 -55.19 -6.98
C ASP A 1098 26.48 -54.19 -8.12
N GLU A 1099 25.38 -53.54 -8.51
CA GLU A 1099 25.42 -52.45 -9.49
C GLU A 1099 26.09 -51.20 -8.91
N ALA A 1100 25.80 -50.87 -7.64
CA ALA A 1100 26.46 -49.75 -6.94
C ALA A 1100 27.98 -49.97 -6.83
N LEU A 1101 28.44 -51.20 -6.65
CA LEU A 1101 29.86 -51.55 -6.68
C LEU A 1101 30.49 -51.42 -8.07
N LYS A 1102 29.73 -51.40 -9.16
CA LYS A 1102 30.30 -51.05 -10.49
C LYS A 1102 30.57 -49.56 -10.61
N GLU A 1103 29.75 -48.72 -9.97
CA GLU A 1103 29.88 -47.26 -9.98
C GLU A 1103 30.90 -46.77 -8.93
N TRP A 1104 30.87 -47.36 -7.72
CA TRP A 1104 31.82 -47.09 -6.63
C TRP A 1104 32.53 -48.38 -6.18
N PRO A 1105 33.43 -48.93 -7.00
CA PRO A 1105 34.08 -50.21 -6.73
C PRO A 1105 34.94 -50.18 -5.47
N SER A 1106 35.48 -49.00 -5.12
CA SER A 1106 36.36 -48.81 -3.96
C SER A 1106 35.63 -48.26 -2.71
N ASP A 1107 34.29 -48.22 -2.68
CA ASP A 1107 33.61 -47.74 -1.47
C ASP A 1107 33.65 -48.77 -0.34
N SER A 1108 34.22 -48.37 0.79
CA SER A 1108 34.45 -49.25 1.94
C SER A 1108 33.16 -49.89 2.48
N LYS A 1109 32.01 -49.18 2.46
CA LYS A 1109 30.77 -49.68 3.05
C LYS A 1109 30.02 -50.63 2.14
N LEU A 1110 30.02 -50.36 0.83
CA LEU A 1110 29.46 -51.30 -0.15
C LEU A 1110 30.22 -52.63 -0.12
N LEU A 1111 31.56 -52.56 -0.10
CA LEU A 1111 32.42 -53.73 0.01
C LEU A 1111 32.21 -54.47 1.32
N GLU A 1112 32.19 -53.76 2.45
CA GLU A 1112 31.94 -54.34 3.77
C GLU A 1112 30.60 -55.10 3.81
N TYR A 1113 29.53 -54.52 3.26
CA TYR A 1113 28.22 -55.14 3.21
C TYR A 1113 28.20 -56.40 2.32
N LYS A 1114 28.75 -56.31 1.10
CA LYS A 1114 28.79 -57.45 0.16
C LYS A 1114 29.62 -58.61 0.73
N ILE A 1115 30.78 -58.31 1.31
CA ILE A 1115 31.64 -59.30 1.97
C ILE A 1115 30.93 -59.95 3.17
N ARG A 1116 30.27 -59.15 4.02
CA ARG A 1116 29.50 -59.67 5.16
C ARG A 1116 28.42 -60.66 4.72
N ASN A 1117 27.72 -60.38 3.62
CA ASN A 1117 26.67 -61.25 3.10
C ASN A 1117 27.20 -62.52 2.43
N LEU A 1118 28.26 -62.40 1.62
CA LEU A 1118 28.91 -63.57 1.00
C LEU A 1118 29.53 -64.51 2.06
N ILE A 1119 29.99 -63.98 3.20
CA ILE A 1119 30.46 -64.80 4.31
C ILE A 1119 29.30 -65.53 5.03
N ASN A 1120 28.13 -64.89 5.09
CA ASN A 1120 26.94 -65.48 5.69
C ASN A 1120 26.20 -66.46 4.75
N SER A 1121 26.48 -66.45 3.44
CA SER A 1121 25.97 -67.44 2.50
C SER A 1121 26.69 -68.79 2.69
N GLU A 1122 26.12 -69.87 2.14
CA GLU A 1122 26.74 -71.21 2.17
C GLU A 1122 27.70 -71.46 0.99
N ASP A 1123 27.89 -70.47 0.09
CA ASP A 1123 28.68 -70.63 -1.13
C ASP A 1123 30.08 -70.03 -1.01
N SER A 1124 31.03 -70.86 -0.60
CA SER A 1124 32.43 -70.46 -0.43
C SER A 1124 33.15 -70.11 -1.74
N GLN A 1125 32.64 -70.54 -2.90
CA GLN A 1125 33.31 -70.30 -4.19
C GLN A 1125 33.01 -68.89 -4.72
N GLU A 1126 31.78 -68.41 -4.55
CA GLU A 1126 31.36 -67.06 -4.94
C GLU A 1126 32.15 -65.98 -4.18
N LEU A 1127 32.41 -66.21 -2.89
CA LEU A 1127 33.25 -65.32 -2.08
C LEU A 1127 34.69 -65.25 -2.61
N ILE A 1128 35.28 -66.38 -3.02
CA ILE A 1128 36.63 -66.45 -3.59
C ILE A 1128 36.70 -65.64 -4.89
N ASP A 1129 35.74 -65.88 -5.78
CA ASP A 1129 35.69 -65.22 -7.08
C ASP A 1129 35.51 -63.70 -6.92
N PHE A 1130 34.68 -63.28 -5.95
CA PHE A 1130 34.51 -61.86 -5.60
C PHE A 1130 35.81 -61.25 -5.04
N PHE A 1131 36.45 -61.86 -4.05
CA PHE A 1131 37.73 -61.37 -3.52
C PHE A 1131 38.78 -61.22 -4.62
N ASN A 1132 38.89 -62.20 -5.52
CA ASN A 1132 39.83 -62.15 -6.63
C ASN A 1132 39.51 -61.02 -7.63
N SER A 1133 38.23 -60.68 -7.82
CA SER A 1133 37.80 -59.61 -8.72
C SER A 1133 38.06 -58.19 -8.19
N VAL A 1134 38.04 -57.97 -6.86
CA VAL A 1134 38.15 -56.63 -6.22
C VAL A 1134 39.48 -56.44 -5.46
N CYS A 1135 40.36 -57.45 -5.48
CA CYS A 1135 41.62 -57.53 -4.74
C CYS A 1135 42.45 -56.22 -4.68
N PRO A 1136 42.70 -55.49 -5.78
CA PRO A 1136 43.55 -54.30 -5.75
C PRO A 1136 42.99 -53.14 -4.90
N GLU A 1137 41.67 -53.06 -4.76
CA GLU A 1137 40.99 -51.94 -4.11
C GLU A 1137 40.80 -52.18 -2.61
N ILE A 1138 40.63 -53.45 -2.21
CA ILE A 1138 40.46 -53.87 -0.82
C ILE A 1138 41.70 -53.54 0.01
N TYR A 1139 42.90 -53.82 -0.51
CA TYR A 1139 44.15 -53.64 0.25
C TYR A 1139 44.56 -52.16 0.44
N ASN A 1140 43.96 -51.24 -0.33
CA ASN A 1140 44.19 -49.80 -0.20
C ASN A 1140 43.33 -49.16 0.92
N ILE A 1141 42.43 -49.92 1.55
CA ILE A 1141 41.49 -49.43 2.57
C ILE A 1141 41.73 -50.19 3.88
N THR A 1142 42.56 -49.64 4.77
CA THR A 1142 42.97 -50.30 6.03
C THR A 1142 41.78 -50.76 6.88
N SER A 1143 40.71 -49.97 6.97
CA SER A 1143 39.52 -50.34 7.74
C SER A 1143 38.82 -51.59 7.20
N LEU A 1144 38.81 -51.77 5.88
CA LEU A 1144 38.20 -52.91 5.21
C LEU A 1144 39.06 -54.17 5.41
N VAL A 1145 40.39 -54.04 5.31
CA VAL A 1145 41.32 -55.14 5.62
C VAL A 1145 41.13 -55.61 7.06
N ASN A 1146 41.08 -54.68 8.02
CA ASN A 1146 40.81 -55.01 9.43
C ASN A 1146 39.45 -55.70 9.64
N PHE A 1147 38.40 -55.22 8.96
CA PHE A 1147 37.08 -55.86 9.00
C PHE A 1147 37.13 -57.32 8.53
N ILE A 1148 37.79 -57.57 7.39
CA ILE A 1148 37.93 -58.90 6.80
C ILE A 1148 38.75 -59.83 7.73
N LEU A 1149 39.86 -59.33 8.28
CA LEU A 1149 40.70 -60.08 9.25
C LEU A 1149 39.91 -60.50 10.50
N GLY A 1150 39.09 -59.59 11.04
CA GLY A 1150 38.23 -59.86 12.20
C GLY A 1150 37.15 -60.91 11.90
N MET A 1151 36.56 -60.85 10.71
CA MET A 1151 35.54 -61.81 10.27
C MET A 1151 36.12 -63.21 10.10
N PHE A 1152 37.27 -63.36 9.44
CA PHE A 1152 37.94 -64.66 9.28
C PHE A 1152 38.36 -65.29 10.62
N ALA A 1153 38.72 -64.47 11.62
CA ALA A 1153 39.07 -64.97 12.95
C ALA A 1153 37.87 -65.59 13.70
N THR A 1154 36.63 -65.28 13.30
CA THR A 1154 35.40 -65.68 14.00
C THR A 1154 34.59 -66.76 13.27
N THR A 1155 34.99 -67.16 12.07
CA THR A 1155 34.22 -68.07 11.21
C THR A 1155 35.01 -69.33 10.83
N GLU A 1156 34.58 -70.49 11.31
CA GLU A 1156 35.20 -71.80 10.99
C GLU A 1156 34.94 -72.29 9.55
N LYS A 1157 34.19 -71.52 8.75
CA LYS A 1157 33.71 -71.92 7.41
C LYS A 1157 34.75 -71.82 6.29
N PHE A 1158 35.89 -71.16 6.51
CA PHE A 1158 36.86 -70.88 5.45
C PHE A 1158 37.97 -71.91 5.38
N SER A 1159 38.43 -72.24 4.17
CA SER A 1159 39.63 -73.07 4.01
C SER A 1159 40.84 -72.29 4.51
N ASN A 1160 41.68 -72.94 5.32
CA ASN A 1160 42.89 -72.36 5.89
C ASN A 1160 43.80 -71.74 4.80
N LYS A 1161 43.79 -72.34 3.60
CA LYS A 1161 44.50 -71.88 2.41
C LYS A 1161 44.03 -70.50 1.91
N MET A 1162 42.72 -70.25 1.83
CA MET A 1162 42.19 -68.95 1.39
C MET A 1162 42.53 -67.84 2.37
N PHE A 1163 42.43 -68.13 3.67
CA PHE A 1163 42.79 -67.20 4.73
C PHE A 1163 44.27 -66.79 4.67
N VAL A 1164 45.15 -67.76 4.40
CA VAL A 1164 46.59 -67.52 4.21
C VAL A 1164 46.86 -66.67 2.97
N GLU A 1165 46.28 -67.03 1.83
CA GLU A 1165 46.47 -66.28 0.56
C GLU A 1165 46.01 -64.82 0.70
N PHE A 1166 44.88 -64.55 1.38
CA PHE A 1166 44.41 -63.18 1.63
C PHE A 1166 45.39 -62.39 2.51
N ASN A 1167 45.86 -62.98 3.62
CA ASN A 1167 46.76 -62.29 4.54
C ASN A 1167 48.13 -62.02 3.91
N GLU A 1168 48.68 -62.94 3.13
CA GLU A 1168 49.94 -62.76 2.39
C GLU A 1168 49.81 -61.63 1.34
N ASN A 1169 48.67 -61.57 0.65
CA ASN A 1169 48.38 -60.48 -0.28
C ASN A 1169 48.18 -59.14 0.45
N ALA A 1170 47.49 -59.12 1.59
CA ALA A 1170 47.35 -57.91 2.41
C ALA A 1170 48.72 -57.40 2.89
N LEU A 1171 49.60 -58.28 3.34
CA LEU A 1171 50.97 -57.95 3.78
C LEU A 1171 51.82 -57.30 2.69
N SER A 1172 51.65 -57.70 1.43
CA SER A 1172 52.40 -57.12 0.31
C SER A 1172 51.90 -55.75 -0.14
N HIS A 1173 50.66 -55.38 0.19
CA HIS A 1173 50.01 -54.15 -0.27
C HIS A 1173 49.77 -53.10 0.82
N LEU A 1174 49.72 -53.50 2.10
CA LEU A 1174 49.51 -52.56 3.22
C LEU A 1174 50.70 -51.58 3.34
N PRO A 1175 50.44 -50.26 3.51
CA PRO A 1175 51.50 -49.30 3.76
C PRO A 1175 52.18 -49.59 5.10
N LYS A 1176 53.51 -49.44 5.16
CA LYS A 1176 54.34 -49.70 6.36
C LYS A 1176 53.90 -48.93 7.61
N THR A 1177 53.08 -47.89 7.46
CA THR A 1177 52.51 -47.09 8.54
C THR A 1177 51.42 -47.83 9.32
N GLU A 1178 50.78 -48.86 8.75
CA GLU A 1178 49.66 -49.60 9.35
C GLU A 1178 50.14 -50.79 10.18
N VAL A 1179 50.96 -50.48 11.19
CA VAL A 1179 51.71 -51.45 12.00
C VAL A 1179 50.79 -52.50 12.65
N GLU A 1180 49.63 -52.12 13.16
CA GLU A 1180 48.71 -53.06 13.83
C GLU A 1180 48.05 -54.05 12.86
N CYS A 1181 47.71 -53.59 11.65
CA CYS A 1181 47.11 -54.43 10.61
C CYS A 1181 48.12 -55.48 10.12
N ILE A 1182 49.38 -55.05 9.92
CA ILE A 1182 50.50 -55.92 9.54
C ILE A 1182 50.76 -56.98 10.62
N LYS A 1183 50.76 -56.61 11.91
CA LYS A 1183 50.90 -57.56 13.03
C LYS A 1183 49.80 -58.62 13.01
N ASN A 1184 48.54 -58.20 12.81
CA ASN A 1184 47.40 -59.13 12.74
C ASN A 1184 47.50 -60.09 11.56
N CYS A 1185 47.88 -59.61 10.36
CA CYS A 1185 48.11 -60.46 9.20
C CYS A 1185 49.22 -61.49 9.45
N LEU A 1186 50.37 -61.07 9.99
CA LEU A 1186 51.49 -61.98 10.28
C LEU A 1186 51.10 -63.05 11.29
N ARG A 1187 50.47 -62.64 12.39
CA ARG A 1187 49.97 -63.55 13.43
C ARG A 1187 49.05 -64.61 12.83
N ASN A 1188 48.02 -64.15 12.13
CA ASN A 1188 46.96 -65.00 11.60
C ASN A 1188 47.49 -66.01 10.58
N THR A 1189 48.38 -65.57 9.69
CA THR A 1189 49.02 -66.43 8.68
C THR A 1189 49.95 -67.45 9.33
N ALA A 1190 50.75 -67.03 10.29
CA ALA A 1190 51.67 -67.90 11.01
C ALA A 1190 50.91 -68.99 11.80
N GLU A 1191 49.85 -68.63 12.52
CA GLU A 1191 48.99 -69.57 13.25
C GLU A 1191 48.23 -70.53 12.32
N SER A 1192 47.90 -70.09 11.10
CA SER A 1192 47.28 -70.95 10.08
C SER A 1192 48.23 -72.03 9.57
N TYR A 1193 49.45 -71.63 9.17
CA TYR A 1193 50.49 -72.58 8.76
C TYR A 1193 50.90 -73.53 9.89
N GLU A 1194 50.89 -73.06 11.13
CA GLU A 1194 51.12 -73.91 12.32
C GLU A 1194 50.04 -75.00 12.44
N ARG A 1195 48.77 -74.66 12.21
CA ARG A 1195 47.65 -75.64 12.21
C ARG A 1195 47.77 -76.68 11.10
N GLU A 1196 48.31 -76.31 9.94
CA GLU A 1196 48.59 -77.25 8.84
C GLU A 1196 49.90 -78.04 9.02
N LYS A 1197 50.62 -77.83 10.13
CA LYS A 1197 51.94 -78.40 10.40
C LYS A 1197 53.02 -78.00 9.40
N ILE A 1198 52.85 -76.88 8.70
CA ILE A 1198 53.86 -76.27 7.81
C ILE A 1198 54.72 -75.32 8.65
N LEU A 1199 55.50 -75.90 9.54
CA LEU A 1199 56.17 -75.17 10.63
C LEU A 1199 57.29 -74.24 10.14
N GLU A 1200 57.96 -74.55 9.02
CA GLU A 1200 59.02 -73.70 8.45
C GLU A 1200 58.50 -72.32 8.01
N LYS A 1201 57.35 -72.28 7.32
CA LYS A 1201 56.71 -71.02 6.92
C LYS A 1201 56.16 -70.24 8.11
N SER A 1202 55.55 -70.94 9.06
CA SER A 1202 55.05 -70.35 10.31
C SER A 1202 56.18 -69.67 11.09
N LEU A 1203 57.33 -70.34 11.20
CA LEU A 1203 58.55 -69.84 11.83
C LEU A 1203 59.05 -68.54 11.18
N GLU A 1204 59.10 -68.50 9.84
CA GLU A 1204 59.54 -67.30 9.09
C GLU A 1204 58.63 -66.10 9.37
N LEU A 1205 57.32 -66.29 9.34
CA LEU A 1205 56.34 -65.23 9.59
C LEU A 1205 56.35 -64.73 11.04
N TYR A 1206 56.54 -65.62 12.02
CA TYR A 1206 56.72 -65.18 13.41
C TYR A 1206 58.02 -64.40 13.61
N LYS A 1207 59.11 -64.77 12.91
CA LYS A 1207 60.37 -63.97 12.91
C LYS A 1207 60.15 -62.59 12.27
N GLN A 1208 59.40 -62.49 11.17
CA GLN A 1208 59.02 -61.20 10.59
C GLN A 1208 58.16 -60.36 11.54
N TRP A 1209 57.26 -60.98 12.32
CA TRP A 1209 56.48 -60.25 13.33
C TRP A 1209 57.37 -59.69 14.44
N ILE A 1210 58.39 -60.43 14.88
CA ILE A 1210 59.37 -59.94 15.87
C ILE A 1210 60.07 -58.66 15.39
N GLU A 1211 60.44 -58.57 14.11
CA GLU A 1211 61.11 -57.37 13.57
C GLU A 1211 60.22 -56.11 13.63
N ILE A 1212 58.91 -56.30 13.66
CA ILE A 1212 57.90 -55.22 13.70
C ILE A 1212 57.45 -54.92 15.14
N ASP A 1213 57.42 -55.94 16.02
CA ASP A 1213 56.89 -55.86 17.37
C ASP A 1213 57.82 -56.52 18.41
N ILE A 1214 59.01 -55.93 18.58
CA ILE A 1214 60.12 -56.51 19.35
C ILE A 1214 59.73 -56.75 20.82
N ASP A 1215 58.78 -56.00 21.37
CA ASP A 1215 58.39 -56.10 22.79
C ASP A 1215 57.31 -57.17 23.05
N ASN A 1216 56.66 -57.71 22.02
CA ASN A 1216 55.59 -58.68 22.18
C ASN A 1216 56.14 -60.09 22.44
N PRO A 1217 55.84 -60.72 23.59
CA PRO A 1217 56.40 -62.03 23.93
C PRO A 1217 55.83 -63.20 23.12
N TYR A 1218 54.65 -63.05 22.51
CA TYR A 1218 53.95 -64.13 21.83
C TYR A 1218 54.66 -64.69 20.59
N PRO A 1219 55.14 -63.87 19.62
CA PRO A 1219 55.85 -64.40 18.47
C PRO A 1219 57.17 -65.08 18.85
N TYR A 1220 57.90 -64.60 19.88
CA TYR A 1220 59.10 -65.28 20.39
C TYR A 1220 58.80 -66.67 20.93
N PHE A 1221 57.71 -66.81 21.69
CA PHE A 1221 57.24 -68.11 22.18
C PHE A 1221 56.93 -69.05 21.02
N LYS A 1222 56.25 -68.55 19.99
CA LYS A 1222 55.87 -69.33 18.81
C LYS A 1222 57.06 -69.72 17.93
N VAL A 1223 58.05 -68.85 17.76
CA VAL A 1223 59.33 -69.18 17.09
C VAL A 1223 60.02 -70.33 17.82
N SER A 1224 60.13 -70.25 19.14
CA SER A 1224 60.70 -71.32 19.97
C SER A 1224 59.95 -72.64 19.78
N TYR A 1225 58.62 -72.59 19.83
CA TYR A 1225 57.76 -73.74 19.63
C TYR A 1225 57.91 -74.37 18.24
N CYS A 1226 57.92 -73.57 17.18
CA CYS A 1226 58.10 -74.05 15.81
C CYS A 1226 59.50 -74.65 15.60
N LEU A 1227 60.57 -74.01 16.10
CA LEU A 1227 61.95 -74.54 16.00
C LEU A 1227 62.08 -75.91 16.66
N ALA A 1228 61.51 -76.05 17.86
CA ALA A 1228 61.50 -77.29 18.62
C ALA A 1228 60.88 -78.46 17.84
N LEU A 1229 59.80 -78.17 17.09
CA LEU A 1229 59.02 -79.19 16.39
C LEU A 1229 59.46 -79.45 14.94
N SER A 1230 60.08 -78.50 14.25
CA SER A 1230 60.39 -78.63 12.81
C SER A 1230 61.85 -78.91 12.49
N THR A 1231 62.76 -78.22 13.17
CA THR A 1231 64.21 -78.28 12.88
C THR A 1231 64.97 -79.16 13.85
N GLY A 1232 64.42 -79.37 15.06
CA GLY A 1232 65.12 -80.03 16.16
C GLY A 1232 66.31 -79.22 16.70
N ASP A 1233 66.45 -77.94 16.32
CA ASP A 1233 67.47 -77.04 16.86
C ASP A 1233 67.04 -76.54 18.24
N ILE A 1234 67.27 -77.40 19.24
CA ILE A 1234 66.89 -77.16 20.64
C ILE A 1234 67.64 -75.94 21.22
N ASP A 1235 68.88 -75.70 20.78
CA ASP A 1235 69.70 -74.58 21.25
C ASP A 1235 69.11 -73.23 20.78
N GLU A 1236 68.76 -73.12 19.49
CA GLU A 1236 68.09 -71.92 18.97
C GLU A 1236 66.68 -71.76 19.58
N ALA A 1237 65.93 -72.86 19.74
CA ALA A 1237 64.61 -72.84 20.35
C ALA A 1237 64.64 -72.33 21.80
N LYS A 1238 65.62 -72.74 22.61
CA LYS A 1238 65.80 -72.25 23.99
C LYS A 1238 66.15 -70.76 24.02
N LYS A 1239 66.98 -70.29 23.10
CA LYS A 1239 67.29 -68.85 23.01
C LYS A 1239 66.01 -68.02 22.84
N TYR A 1240 65.16 -68.36 21.87
CA TYR A 1240 63.89 -67.65 21.66
C TYR A 1240 62.90 -67.85 22.81
N CYS A 1241 62.90 -69.01 23.48
CA CYS A 1241 62.07 -69.26 24.67
C CYS A 1241 62.44 -68.34 25.84
N THR A 1242 63.74 -68.14 26.06
CA THR A 1242 64.27 -67.22 27.09
C THR A 1242 63.87 -65.79 26.78
N GLU A 1243 64.04 -65.39 25.51
CA GLU A 1243 63.65 -64.07 25.02
C GLU A 1243 62.13 -63.81 25.15
N ALA A 1244 61.30 -64.82 24.92
CA ALA A 1244 59.84 -64.76 25.14
C ALA A 1244 59.50 -64.57 26.62
N ARG A 1245 60.18 -65.32 27.50
CA ARG A 1245 59.98 -65.28 28.95
C ARG A 1245 60.30 -63.90 29.52
N GLU A 1246 61.46 -63.35 29.19
CA GLU A 1246 61.89 -62.03 29.68
C GLU A 1246 60.90 -60.92 29.29
N ARG A 1247 60.35 -60.97 28.08
CA ARG A 1247 59.36 -60.01 27.58
C ARG A 1247 57.98 -60.20 28.22
N ALA A 1248 57.57 -61.45 28.46
CA ALA A 1248 56.31 -61.76 29.14
C ALA A 1248 56.34 -61.31 30.61
N GLU A 1249 57.47 -61.49 31.29
CA GLU A 1249 57.67 -61.02 32.66
C GLU A 1249 57.67 -59.47 32.74
N LYS A 1250 58.26 -58.78 31.75
CA LYS A 1250 58.23 -57.31 31.65
C LYS A 1250 56.84 -56.75 31.34
N SER A 1251 56.04 -57.46 30.55
CA SER A 1251 54.69 -57.02 30.13
C SER A 1251 53.61 -57.11 31.23
N GLY A 1252 53.92 -57.72 32.38
CA GLY A 1252 53.04 -57.74 33.55
C GLY A 1252 51.91 -58.79 33.52
N PRO A 1253 50.91 -58.69 34.42
CA PRO A 1253 49.95 -59.77 34.70
C PRO A 1253 49.00 -60.12 33.53
N SER A 1254 48.88 -59.28 32.50
CA SER A 1254 48.06 -59.56 31.31
C SER A 1254 48.59 -60.73 30.46
N GLN A 1255 49.86 -61.11 30.64
CA GLN A 1255 50.51 -62.21 29.91
C GLN A 1255 50.70 -63.49 30.75
N ALA A 1256 50.07 -63.60 31.92
CA ALA A 1256 50.29 -64.72 32.86
C ALA A 1256 50.03 -66.10 32.24
N GLN A 1257 48.99 -66.24 31.40
CA GLN A 1257 48.70 -67.49 30.69
C GLN A 1257 49.77 -67.84 29.65
N LEU A 1258 50.32 -66.85 28.96
CA LEU A 1258 51.39 -67.06 27.99
C LEU A 1258 52.70 -67.41 28.71
N LEU A 1259 53.02 -66.75 29.82
CA LEU A 1259 54.19 -67.06 30.65
C LEU A 1259 54.16 -68.51 31.15
N GLN A 1260 52.99 -69.01 31.55
CA GLN A 1260 52.82 -70.42 31.93
C GLN A 1260 53.12 -71.37 30.77
N LYS A 1261 52.65 -71.06 29.56
CA LYS A 1261 52.94 -71.85 28.35
C LYS A 1261 54.42 -71.81 27.95
N ILE A 1262 55.07 -70.66 28.11
CA ILE A 1262 56.51 -70.50 27.87
C ILE A 1262 57.31 -71.38 28.83
N LEU A 1263 56.98 -71.36 30.13
CA LEU A 1263 57.64 -72.21 31.13
C LEU A 1263 57.42 -73.71 30.88
N GLN A 1264 56.23 -74.09 30.40
CA GLN A 1264 55.96 -75.47 29.98
C GLN A 1264 56.83 -75.87 28.79
N LEU A 1265 56.90 -75.04 27.74
CA LEU A 1265 57.75 -75.28 26.59
C LEU A 1265 59.23 -75.36 26.99
N TRP A 1266 59.69 -74.50 27.91
CA TRP A 1266 61.04 -74.55 28.45
C TRP A 1266 61.35 -75.90 29.09
N GLY A 1267 60.44 -76.43 29.91
CA GLY A 1267 60.59 -77.76 30.51
C GLY A 1267 60.68 -78.86 29.46
N PHE A 1268 59.84 -78.82 28.42
CA PHE A 1268 59.93 -79.78 27.30
C PHE A 1268 61.25 -79.68 26.53
N LEU A 1269 61.77 -78.47 26.33
CA LEU A 1269 63.08 -78.26 25.68
C LEU A 1269 64.24 -78.78 26.54
N GLU A 1270 64.16 -78.70 27.87
CA GLU A 1270 65.13 -79.32 28.78
C GLU A 1270 65.10 -80.85 28.69
N GLU A 1271 63.92 -81.45 28.71
CA GLU A 1271 63.75 -82.91 28.57
C GLU A 1271 64.21 -83.42 27.18
N ALA A 1272 63.95 -82.67 26.11
CA ALA A 1272 64.38 -83.00 24.75
C ALA A 1272 65.92 -82.94 24.59
N GLU A 1273 66.59 -81.96 25.22
CA GLU A 1273 68.05 -81.85 25.20
C GLU A 1273 68.73 -83.02 25.94
N GLU A 1274 68.20 -83.40 27.11
CA GLU A 1274 68.74 -84.50 27.91
C GLU A 1274 68.55 -85.88 27.25
N SER A 1275 67.50 -86.05 26.45
CA SER A 1275 67.13 -87.34 25.88
C SER A 1275 67.72 -87.64 24.49
N LYS A 1276 68.29 -86.65 23.78
CA LYS A 1276 68.81 -86.77 22.39
C LYS A 1276 67.84 -87.45 21.40
N LYS A 1277 66.53 -87.39 21.63
CA LYS A 1277 65.51 -87.89 20.70
C LYS A 1277 64.81 -86.71 20.05
N SER A 1278 64.69 -86.77 18.72
CA SER A 1278 64.10 -85.72 17.89
C SER A 1278 62.59 -85.90 17.63
N ASP A 1279 61.92 -86.84 18.29
CA ASP A 1279 60.49 -87.14 18.09
C ASP A 1279 59.62 -86.50 19.17
#